data_AF-A0A8S0Z7W9-F1
#
_entry.id   AF-A0A8S0Z7W9-F1
#
_cell.length_a   1.000
_cell.length_b   1.000
_cell.length_c   1.000
_cell.angle_alpha   90.00
_cell.angle_beta   90.00
_cell.angle_gamma   90.00
#
_symmetry.space_group_name_H-M   'P 1'
#
loop_
_entity.id
_entity.type
_entity.pdbx_description
1 polymer ?
#
loop_
_entity_poly.entity_id
_entity_poly.type
_entity_poly.pdbx_seq_one_letter_code
_entity_poly.pdbx_strand_id
1 'polypeptide(L)'
;MTSKIEFTVNGRRCRVDETLPPHTSLNAYIRYTLALPGTKAMCHEGGCGSCIVMVRAKRFTSGKVETFSVNSCLVLVFSCHGWDITTVEGLGNRRDGYSEVQKRIVAFNGTQCGYCTPGWVMQLTSLADKNLTMAELENSFGSNTCRCTGFRPILDTVQSFAIDAPPELCQRVKDIEDLNTCERGRQNCHRNGSYGSGSEYSDWTLVEDIKSDAMIVLNFGKRKFFKVFDEDEIFNVLNKYRNNSYMLVDGNTGRGIVKNFEYPEILIDISAVSSLKGYKIDQNLVLGANVSLEDAVRIFKEVSLTRNEFAYLTEFVKHFELVANIPVRKIGSIAGNLMYKRAVPTYQSDLFLLFECVGAYITVRQSNGKQEALEVLQFIEYDMTGKLMVNVELPPLSSACKFRSYKIMPRNQNALAIVNAAFFLEFGKGNKITKAKIVYGNIDPKFVHATKTEKYLIGKKVFSDKILQKALKVLNDELLPVEIPGEPSISCRKKLGLGLFYKYILNIAPIGIPLSKYISGGSLLTRPVSKGKPDYLTDPSLYPLNKPITKLEAKIQAAGEAMYANDLPPQPGEVFGAFVLSTIHSGEVDTIDVEHALAIDGVVALYTAKDIPGVNSFTFPGIPLQSVDEEILATKIRFYSQAIAIVVAKTERLAAEVAKRVKVTYKNVSNVAPVLTINAAKKDSKRYIAGTPKIDPKTRGTDVKKVIKGVYNIEWQYLYYIEPITCVVIPIDNILEVHDSTQWMDLTQSAIARSLGIPESEVLVKVRRVGGAFGGKISRSAQAATACALVAKKLNVPCRFILPMQTNMSMIGKRLPSQCEYEVGVDDNGKIQYLDATIVEDKGNANNEDILDFTASGFPNCYNTETWRLRTANVLTDLPTNSFARAPGTCEAISSIEHIMSHIAFVVGKDPTELRKINMRTEDNDLPELIETLKNDVNHAKRVEEIENFNKTNRWMKRAISVNVMSFPVIYYGNYSALVSIYRGDGTVTVTTGGVEMGQGINTKAAQVCAYELGISVEDVKVIPHHSFVAANNIFSGASIATESVCYSIIKACEELKSRLAPIREKMPTGTWKDIIKKAGEDQVDLCSLYMMQDSDPALKGYSAFAVAIIETKLDVLSGRFQIIRADILEDVGISANPMLDVGQVEGGYIQGIGYFTCEKLQFDKQTGELLTNRSLTYHVPLCLDIPCEFNVKLRYNSKNPKGVLGSKTCGEMGMCTAHGVTHALRSCIMESRKDSGYDTNEWLHIGVPYDTEVILDALNVKLEEFLLMK
;
A
#
# COMPACT_ATOMS: atom_id res chain seq x y z
N MET A 1 -44.70 -5.42 12.70
CA MET A 1 -43.52 -4.79 12.10
C MET A 1 -42.30 -5.27 12.88
N THR A 2 -41.41 -6.00 12.24
CA THR A 2 -40.13 -6.39 12.85
C THR A 2 -39.24 -5.15 12.93
N SER A 3 -38.73 -4.84 14.12
CA SER A 3 -37.88 -3.67 14.38
C SER A 3 -36.40 -4.06 14.44
N LYS A 4 -35.99 -5.10 13.70
CA LYS A 4 -34.65 -5.71 13.83
C LYS A 4 -34.14 -6.21 12.48
N ILE A 5 -32.81 -6.13 12.30
CA ILE A 5 -32.08 -6.72 11.18
C ILE A 5 -31.43 -8.02 11.65
N GLU A 6 -31.69 -9.11 10.92
CA GLU A 6 -31.19 -10.45 11.23
C GLU A 6 -30.27 -11.00 10.13
N PHE A 7 -29.16 -11.64 10.52
CA PHE A 7 -28.14 -12.24 9.64
C PHE A 7 -27.29 -13.26 10.40
N THR A 8 -26.33 -13.93 9.76
CA THR A 8 -25.38 -14.84 10.42
C THR A 8 -23.94 -14.39 10.25
N VAL A 9 -23.10 -14.65 11.27
CA VAL A 9 -21.64 -14.49 11.19
C VAL A 9 -20.99 -15.78 11.70
N ASN A 10 -20.25 -16.49 10.86
CA ASN A 10 -19.63 -17.79 11.17
C ASN A 10 -20.66 -18.78 11.77
N GLY A 11 -21.86 -18.86 11.17
CA GLY A 11 -22.97 -19.69 11.66
C GLY A 11 -23.71 -19.14 12.89
N ARG A 12 -23.20 -18.12 13.58
CA ARG A 12 -23.88 -17.48 14.72
C ARG A 12 -24.97 -16.53 14.22
N ARG A 13 -26.23 -16.78 14.61
CA ARG A 13 -27.34 -15.84 14.38
C ARG A 13 -27.09 -14.51 15.11
N CYS A 14 -27.15 -13.43 14.36
CA CYS A 14 -26.95 -12.05 14.81
C CYS A 14 -28.24 -11.25 14.62
N ARG A 15 -28.55 -10.38 15.59
CA ARG A 15 -29.70 -9.48 15.57
C ARG A 15 -29.22 -8.10 15.96
N VAL A 16 -29.48 -7.10 15.12
CA VAL A 16 -29.14 -5.70 15.40
C VAL A 16 -30.39 -4.82 15.31
N ASP A 17 -30.47 -3.84 16.20
CA ASP A 17 -31.58 -2.90 16.31
C ASP A 17 -31.08 -1.53 16.81
N GLU A 18 -31.97 -0.74 17.43
CA GLU A 18 -31.72 0.64 17.84
C GLU A 18 -30.66 0.80 18.93
N THR A 19 -30.14 -0.29 19.52
CA THR A 19 -29.07 -0.23 20.53
C THR A 19 -27.69 0.09 19.95
N LEU A 20 -27.51 -0.01 18.63
CA LEU A 20 -26.26 0.35 17.96
C LEU A 20 -26.39 1.72 17.26
N PRO A 21 -25.31 2.50 17.13
CA PRO A 21 -25.36 3.72 16.33
C PRO A 21 -25.81 3.44 14.89
N PRO A 22 -26.64 4.30 14.25
CA PRO A 22 -27.22 4.07 12.91
C PRO A 22 -26.18 3.92 11.79
N HIS A 23 -24.94 4.35 12.04
CA HIS A 23 -23.84 4.38 11.07
C HIS A 23 -22.78 3.31 11.31
N THR A 24 -23.11 2.31 12.15
CA THR A 24 -22.23 1.20 12.49
C THR A 24 -21.91 0.39 11.24
N SER A 25 -20.62 0.29 10.92
CA SER A 25 -20.17 -0.57 9.82
C SER A 25 -20.15 -2.03 10.25
N LEU A 26 -20.25 -2.94 9.29
CA LEU A 26 -20.10 -4.37 9.53
C LEU A 26 -18.73 -4.69 10.17
N ASN A 27 -17.67 -3.99 9.74
CA ASN A 27 -16.34 -4.15 10.35
C ASN A 27 -16.33 -3.80 11.85
N ALA A 28 -16.92 -2.66 12.22
CA ALA A 28 -16.97 -2.22 13.61
C ALA A 28 -17.79 -3.21 14.46
N TYR A 29 -18.91 -3.71 13.94
CA TYR A 29 -19.72 -4.73 14.61
C TYR A 29 -18.95 -6.04 14.83
N ILE A 30 -18.27 -6.55 13.79
CA ILE A 30 -17.45 -7.78 13.89
C ILE A 30 -16.36 -7.63 14.95
N ARG A 31 -15.62 -6.50 14.93
CA ARG A 31 -14.49 -6.28 15.83
C ARG A 31 -14.90 -5.97 17.26
N TYR A 32 -15.82 -5.02 17.46
CA TYR A 32 -16.11 -4.47 18.78
C TYR A 32 -17.33 -5.11 19.46
N THR A 33 -18.28 -5.66 18.70
CA THR A 33 -19.47 -6.31 19.27
C THR A 33 -19.35 -7.83 19.32
N LEU A 34 -18.83 -8.46 18.25
CA LEU A 34 -18.62 -9.90 18.21
C LEU A 34 -17.25 -10.33 18.77
N ALA A 35 -16.34 -9.39 19.01
CA ALA A 35 -14.97 -9.64 19.44
C ALA A 35 -14.22 -10.63 18.53
N LEU A 36 -14.39 -10.48 17.20
CA LEU A 36 -13.70 -11.23 16.16
C LEU A 36 -12.68 -10.30 15.46
N PRO A 37 -11.45 -10.17 16.00
CA PRO A 37 -10.51 -9.16 15.55
C PRO A 37 -9.76 -9.54 14.27
N GLY A 38 -9.93 -10.73 13.72
CA GLY A 38 -9.21 -11.23 12.54
C GLY A 38 -9.46 -10.37 11.30
N THR A 39 -10.67 -9.85 11.13
CA THR A 39 -10.96 -8.84 10.11
C THR A 39 -10.39 -7.47 10.54
N LYS A 40 -9.43 -6.94 9.78
CA LYS A 40 -8.69 -5.72 10.14
C LYS A 40 -9.25 -4.47 9.46
N ALA A 41 -8.80 -3.28 9.88
CA ALA A 41 -9.13 -2.02 9.23
C ALA A 41 -7.90 -1.08 9.15
N MET A 42 -7.88 -0.23 8.12
CA MET A 42 -6.83 0.76 7.86
C MET A 42 -7.42 2.03 7.23
N CYS A 43 -7.96 1.93 6.01
CA CYS A 43 -8.40 3.12 5.25
C CYS A 43 -9.87 3.54 5.47
N HIS A 44 -10.77 2.60 5.79
CA HIS A 44 -12.22 2.81 5.81
C HIS A 44 -12.82 3.35 4.49
N GLU A 45 -12.11 3.15 3.38
CA GLU A 45 -12.46 3.68 2.05
C GLU A 45 -12.61 2.57 0.98
N GLY A 46 -12.42 1.30 1.35
CA GLY A 46 -12.42 0.17 0.41
C GLY A 46 -11.15 0.04 -0.46
N GLY A 47 -10.14 0.87 -0.22
CA GLY A 47 -8.90 0.89 -1.01
C GLY A 47 -7.83 -0.13 -0.63
N CYS A 48 -7.81 -0.62 0.62
CA CYS A 48 -6.70 -1.46 1.15
C CYS A 48 -6.96 -2.98 1.23
N GLY A 49 -8.23 -3.41 1.25
CA GLY A 49 -8.60 -4.83 1.29
C GLY A 49 -8.46 -5.54 2.64
N SER A 50 -7.87 -4.94 3.68
CA SER A 50 -7.66 -5.61 4.98
C SER A 50 -8.96 -5.98 5.73
N CYS A 51 -10.09 -5.38 5.34
CA CYS A 51 -11.41 -5.57 5.96
C CYS A 51 -12.32 -6.53 5.17
N ILE A 52 -11.78 -7.28 4.21
CA ILE A 52 -12.59 -8.17 3.39
C ILE A 52 -13.19 -9.30 4.24
N VAL A 53 -14.48 -9.55 4.03
CA VAL A 53 -15.22 -10.72 4.54
C VAL A 53 -15.95 -11.38 3.38
N MET A 54 -16.31 -12.65 3.56
CA MET A 54 -17.09 -13.39 2.59
C MET A 54 -18.58 -13.32 2.95
N VAL A 55 -19.42 -13.18 1.94
CA VAL A 55 -20.88 -13.06 2.04
C VAL A 55 -21.51 -14.09 1.11
N ARG A 56 -22.47 -14.82 1.63
CA ARG A 56 -23.40 -15.67 0.87
C ARG A 56 -24.78 -15.05 0.94
N ALA A 57 -25.32 -14.63 -0.21
CA ALA A 57 -26.62 -13.97 -0.30
C ALA A 57 -27.27 -14.18 -1.68
N LYS A 58 -28.60 -13.98 -1.76
CA LYS A 58 -29.35 -14.05 -3.02
C LYS A 58 -28.90 -12.95 -3.98
N ARG A 59 -28.59 -13.33 -5.22
CA ARG A 59 -28.27 -12.43 -6.33
C ARG A 59 -29.45 -12.35 -7.27
N PHE A 60 -30.11 -11.18 -7.30
CA PHE A 60 -31.33 -11.00 -8.08
C PHE A 60 -31.12 -11.12 -9.60
N THR A 61 -29.93 -10.77 -10.11
CA THR A 61 -29.59 -10.89 -11.54
C THR A 61 -29.47 -12.35 -12.02
N SER A 62 -29.13 -13.29 -11.13
CA SER A 62 -29.00 -14.73 -11.45
C SER A 62 -30.11 -15.58 -10.85
N GLY A 63 -30.89 -15.03 -9.91
CA GLY A 63 -31.89 -15.75 -9.12
C GLY A 63 -31.30 -16.75 -8.11
N LYS A 64 -29.96 -16.85 -8.00
CA LYS A 64 -29.26 -17.85 -7.19
C LYS A 64 -28.66 -17.22 -5.94
N VAL A 65 -28.40 -18.05 -4.93
CA VAL A 65 -27.55 -17.67 -3.80
C VAL A 65 -26.09 -17.82 -4.25
N GLU A 66 -25.30 -16.77 -4.09
CA GLU A 66 -23.90 -16.77 -4.48
C GLU A 66 -22.99 -16.34 -3.34
N THR A 67 -21.76 -16.84 -3.39
CA THR A 67 -20.68 -16.44 -2.50
C THR A 67 -19.79 -15.38 -3.16
N PHE A 68 -19.60 -14.26 -2.48
CA PHE A 68 -18.76 -13.15 -2.93
C PHE A 68 -18.12 -12.42 -1.75
N SER A 69 -17.12 -11.59 -2.02
CA SER A 69 -16.44 -10.80 -1.01
C SER A 69 -16.96 -9.36 -0.96
N VAL A 70 -16.88 -8.73 0.21
CA VAL A 70 -17.18 -7.31 0.42
C VAL A 70 -16.17 -6.65 1.34
N ASN A 71 -15.95 -5.34 1.18
CA ASN A 71 -15.22 -4.56 2.16
C ASN A 71 -16.13 -4.22 3.35
N SER A 72 -16.00 -4.94 4.46
CA SER A 72 -16.87 -4.75 5.65
C SER A 72 -16.83 -3.34 6.24
N CYS A 73 -15.78 -2.55 5.96
CA CYS A 73 -15.70 -1.14 6.40
C CYS A 73 -16.67 -0.20 5.67
N LEU A 74 -17.12 -0.57 4.48
CA LEU A 74 -18.07 0.19 3.65
C LEU A 74 -19.51 -0.31 3.81
N VAL A 75 -19.74 -1.51 4.33
CA VAL A 75 -21.08 -2.06 4.53
C VAL A 75 -21.66 -1.58 5.86
N LEU A 76 -22.89 -1.06 5.87
CA LEU A 76 -23.63 -0.82 7.11
C LEU A 76 -24.15 -2.15 7.66
N VAL A 77 -24.00 -2.40 8.96
CA VAL A 77 -24.49 -3.65 9.57
C VAL A 77 -26.00 -3.83 9.38
N PHE A 78 -26.75 -2.72 9.30
CA PHE A 78 -28.20 -2.72 9.05
C PHE A 78 -28.59 -3.12 7.62
N SER A 79 -27.67 -3.08 6.66
CA SER A 79 -27.93 -3.56 5.29
C SER A 79 -27.78 -5.09 5.16
N CYS A 80 -27.21 -5.77 6.16
CA CYS A 80 -26.85 -7.19 6.09
C CYS A 80 -28.03 -8.17 6.26
N HIS A 81 -29.29 -7.70 6.28
CA HIS A 81 -30.43 -8.57 6.52
C HIS A 81 -30.48 -9.78 5.56
N GLY A 82 -30.57 -10.98 6.11
CA GLY A 82 -30.59 -12.24 5.35
C GLY A 82 -29.23 -12.66 4.77
N TRP A 83 -28.14 -11.97 5.10
CA TRP A 83 -26.80 -12.37 4.68
C TRP A 83 -26.24 -13.46 5.59
N ASP A 84 -25.47 -14.36 4.99
CA ASP A 84 -24.60 -15.28 5.71
C ASP A 84 -23.15 -14.86 5.52
N ILE A 85 -22.50 -14.45 6.61
CA ILE A 85 -21.19 -13.81 6.59
C ILE A 85 -20.16 -14.76 7.20
N THR A 86 -19.01 -14.90 6.53
CA THR A 86 -17.87 -15.64 7.04
C THR A 86 -16.67 -14.71 7.19
N THR A 87 -16.05 -14.71 8.36
CA THR A 87 -14.78 -14.04 8.65
C THR A 87 -13.63 -15.03 8.58
N VAL A 88 -12.39 -14.56 8.73
CA VAL A 88 -11.20 -15.41 8.63
C VAL A 88 -11.18 -16.50 9.70
N GLU A 89 -11.68 -16.20 10.90
CA GLU A 89 -11.80 -17.13 12.02
C GLU A 89 -12.81 -18.25 11.74
N GLY A 90 -13.82 -17.98 10.90
CA GLY A 90 -14.83 -18.94 10.50
C GLY A 90 -14.37 -19.92 9.43
N LEU A 91 -13.24 -19.68 8.77
CA LEU A 91 -12.67 -20.61 7.79
C LEU A 91 -11.89 -21.75 8.45
N GLY A 92 -11.25 -21.46 9.58
CA GLY A 92 -10.32 -22.36 10.23
C GLY A 92 -9.43 -21.61 11.23
N ASN A 93 -8.96 -22.33 12.23
CA ASN A 93 -8.19 -21.79 13.36
C ASN A 93 -7.38 -22.90 14.04
N ARG A 94 -6.66 -22.59 15.12
CA ARG A 94 -5.83 -23.60 15.81
C ARG A 94 -6.62 -24.73 16.44
N ARG A 95 -7.88 -24.48 16.84
CA ARG A 95 -8.76 -25.47 17.47
C ARG A 95 -9.39 -26.38 16.42
N ASP A 96 -9.94 -25.80 15.36
CA ASP A 96 -10.78 -26.51 14.38
C ASP A 96 -9.97 -27.01 13.17
N GLY A 97 -8.69 -26.61 13.07
CA GLY A 97 -7.83 -26.84 11.91
C GLY A 97 -7.84 -25.65 10.96
N TYR A 98 -6.71 -25.45 10.27
CA TYR A 98 -6.56 -24.35 9.30
C TYR A 98 -7.15 -24.74 7.96
N SER A 99 -7.84 -23.80 7.30
CA SER A 99 -8.37 -23.99 5.95
C SER A 99 -7.26 -24.15 4.92
N GLU A 100 -7.59 -24.67 3.74
CA GLU A 100 -6.57 -24.91 2.72
C GLU A 100 -5.93 -23.61 2.21
N VAL A 101 -6.70 -22.53 2.07
CA VAL A 101 -6.16 -21.20 1.75
C VAL A 101 -5.20 -20.70 2.85
N GLN A 102 -5.53 -20.92 4.12
CA GLN A 102 -4.67 -20.55 5.26
C GLN A 102 -3.38 -21.40 5.30
N LYS A 103 -3.46 -22.71 5.01
CA LYS A 103 -2.29 -23.60 4.92
C LYS A 103 -1.37 -23.17 3.78
N ARG A 104 -1.92 -22.94 2.57
CA ARG A 104 -1.12 -22.59 1.39
C ARG A 104 -0.44 -21.23 1.53
N ILE A 105 -1.14 -20.19 1.99
CA ILE A 105 -0.51 -18.87 2.14
C ILE A 105 0.68 -18.90 3.10
N VAL A 106 0.63 -19.77 4.12
CA VAL A 106 1.75 -20.01 5.05
C VAL A 106 2.89 -20.77 4.36
N ALA A 107 2.58 -21.84 3.63
CA ALA A 107 3.58 -22.66 2.96
C ALA A 107 4.37 -21.89 1.88
N PHE A 108 3.72 -20.92 1.23
CA PHE A 108 4.36 -20.03 0.25
C PHE A 108 5.04 -18.81 0.86
N ASN A 109 5.07 -18.66 2.19
CA ASN A 109 5.60 -17.49 2.88
C ASN A 109 4.89 -16.17 2.49
N GLY A 110 3.59 -16.24 2.18
CA GLY A 110 2.74 -15.12 1.78
C GLY A 110 2.36 -14.16 2.90
N THR A 111 3.02 -14.24 4.06
CA THR A 111 2.73 -13.41 5.24
C THR A 111 4.01 -12.98 5.95
N GLN A 112 4.17 -11.66 6.16
CA GLN A 112 5.25 -11.06 6.96
C GLN A 112 4.68 -10.39 8.20
N CYS A 113 4.30 -9.10 8.14
CA CYS A 113 3.71 -8.41 9.29
C CYS A 113 2.39 -9.05 9.72
N GLY A 114 1.64 -9.62 8.77
CA GLY A 114 0.42 -10.40 8.98
C GLY A 114 -0.90 -9.62 8.96
N TYR A 115 -0.85 -8.27 8.97
CA TYR A 115 -2.04 -7.45 9.17
C TYR A 115 -2.98 -7.46 7.94
N CYS A 116 -2.43 -7.54 6.72
CA CYS A 116 -3.23 -7.65 5.49
C CYS A 116 -3.67 -9.09 5.17
N THR A 117 -3.01 -10.11 5.77
CA THR A 117 -3.15 -11.53 5.40
C THR A 117 -4.60 -12.02 5.48
N PRO A 118 -5.41 -11.69 6.51
CA PRO A 118 -6.82 -12.06 6.53
C PRO A 118 -7.61 -11.60 5.29
N GLY A 119 -7.38 -10.37 4.81
CA GLY A 119 -8.07 -9.86 3.63
C GLY A 119 -7.71 -10.63 2.34
N TRP A 120 -6.47 -11.09 2.22
CA TRP A 120 -6.03 -11.95 1.10
C TRP A 120 -6.67 -13.33 1.17
N VAL A 121 -6.66 -13.95 2.35
CA VAL A 121 -7.30 -15.25 2.60
C VAL A 121 -8.78 -15.17 2.24
N MET A 122 -9.51 -14.19 2.76
CA MET A 122 -10.95 -14.05 2.51
C MET A 122 -11.27 -13.80 1.03
N GLN A 123 -10.49 -12.98 0.34
CA GLN A 123 -10.68 -12.73 -1.09
C GLN A 123 -10.46 -14.01 -1.90
N LEU A 124 -9.35 -14.73 -1.67
CA LEU A 124 -9.03 -15.96 -2.38
C LEU A 124 -10.05 -17.07 -2.12
N THR A 125 -10.48 -17.25 -0.86
CA THR A 125 -11.54 -18.21 -0.53
C THR A 125 -12.85 -17.91 -1.27
N SER A 126 -13.22 -16.64 -1.43
CA SER A 126 -14.43 -16.26 -2.19
C SER A 126 -14.36 -16.55 -3.70
N LEU A 127 -13.18 -16.91 -4.20
CA LEU A 127 -12.89 -17.18 -5.62
C LEU A 127 -12.48 -18.63 -5.90
N ALA A 128 -12.08 -19.41 -4.88
CA ALA A 128 -11.46 -20.72 -5.04
C ALA A 128 -12.31 -21.72 -5.86
N ASP A 129 -13.64 -21.72 -5.66
CA ASP A 129 -14.54 -22.67 -6.35
C ASP A 129 -15.03 -22.18 -7.73
N LYS A 130 -14.48 -21.06 -8.24
CA LYS A 130 -14.95 -20.44 -9.49
C LYS A 130 -14.22 -20.94 -10.74
N ASN A 131 -13.29 -21.88 -10.61
CA ASN A 131 -12.54 -22.46 -11.73
C ASN A 131 -11.84 -21.40 -12.61
N LEU A 132 -11.20 -20.42 -11.97
CA LEU A 132 -10.54 -19.31 -12.66
C LEU A 132 -9.12 -19.68 -13.09
N THR A 133 -8.67 -19.12 -14.21
CA THR A 133 -7.26 -19.23 -14.66
C THR A 133 -6.32 -18.40 -13.78
N MET A 134 -5.01 -18.66 -13.87
CA MET A 134 -4.00 -17.88 -13.15
C MET A 134 -4.10 -16.39 -13.47
N ALA A 135 -4.32 -16.04 -14.74
CA ALA A 135 -4.47 -14.66 -15.18
C ALA A 135 -5.72 -13.99 -14.57
N GLU A 136 -6.86 -14.68 -14.56
CA GLU A 136 -8.09 -14.16 -13.96
C GLU A 136 -7.96 -14.00 -12.45
N LEU A 137 -7.29 -14.94 -11.78
CA LEU A 137 -7.03 -14.84 -10.35
C LEU A 137 -6.09 -13.66 -10.03
N GLU A 138 -4.97 -13.47 -10.73
CA GLU A 138 -4.10 -12.30 -10.49
C GLU A 138 -4.85 -10.97 -10.61
N ASN A 139 -5.73 -10.85 -11.63
CA ASN A 139 -6.54 -9.66 -11.86
C ASN A 139 -7.63 -9.44 -10.80
N SER A 140 -7.90 -10.43 -9.94
CA SER A 140 -8.97 -10.38 -8.95
C SER A 140 -8.59 -9.76 -7.61
N PHE A 141 -7.33 -9.35 -7.40
CA PHE A 141 -6.81 -8.87 -6.12
C PHE A 141 -6.49 -7.36 -6.09
N GLY A 142 -7.07 -6.56 -6.99
CA GLY A 142 -6.84 -5.11 -7.02
C GLY A 142 -7.24 -4.36 -5.75
N SER A 143 -8.07 -4.94 -4.87
CA SER A 143 -8.41 -4.38 -3.55
C SER A 143 -7.33 -4.55 -2.50
N ASN A 144 -6.41 -5.50 -2.66
CA ASN A 144 -5.59 -5.97 -1.55
C ASN A 144 -4.20 -5.35 -1.60
N THR A 145 -3.89 -4.54 -0.58
CA THR A 145 -2.56 -3.95 -0.44
C THR A 145 -1.71 -4.79 0.50
N CYS A 146 -0.45 -5.02 0.12
CA CYS A 146 0.59 -5.53 1.01
C CYS A 146 1.80 -4.62 0.90
N ARG A 147 2.38 -4.21 2.04
CA ARG A 147 3.58 -3.35 2.07
C ARG A 147 4.86 -4.13 2.38
N CYS A 148 4.76 -5.42 2.71
CA CYS A 148 5.88 -6.20 3.25
C CYS A 148 6.42 -7.25 2.27
N THR A 149 5.56 -8.00 1.58
CA THR A 149 5.97 -9.26 0.92
C THR A 149 6.52 -9.09 -0.50
N GLY A 150 6.48 -7.89 -1.07
CA GLY A 150 6.75 -7.69 -2.50
C GLY A 150 5.73 -8.37 -3.42
N PHE A 151 4.57 -8.80 -2.87
CA PHE A 151 3.47 -9.51 -3.51
C PHE A 151 3.79 -10.88 -4.10
N ARG A 152 5.04 -11.13 -4.49
CA ARG A 152 5.51 -12.38 -5.09
C ARG A 152 4.92 -13.55 -4.30
N PRO A 153 5.36 -13.98 -3.10
CA PRO A 153 4.87 -15.19 -2.40
C PRO A 153 3.33 -15.32 -2.32
N ILE A 154 2.61 -14.20 -2.26
CA ILE A 154 1.14 -14.16 -2.28
C ILE A 154 0.59 -14.60 -3.65
N LEU A 155 1.17 -14.14 -4.76
CA LEU A 155 0.75 -14.53 -6.11
C LEU A 155 0.99 -16.01 -6.41
N ASP A 156 2.00 -16.68 -5.85
CA ASP A 156 2.14 -18.17 -6.01
C ASP A 156 1.00 -18.85 -5.28
N THR A 157 0.67 -18.34 -4.08
CA THR A 157 -0.47 -18.86 -3.33
C THR A 157 -1.73 -18.75 -4.17
N VAL A 158 -2.01 -17.56 -4.72
CA VAL A 158 -3.17 -17.29 -5.56
C VAL A 158 -3.17 -18.19 -6.80
N GLN A 159 -2.07 -18.26 -7.54
CA GLN A 159 -1.93 -19.08 -8.74
C GLN A 159 -2.09 -20.57 -8.45
N SER A 160 -1.71 -21.06 -7.26
CA SER A 160 -1.87 -22.48 -6.90
C SER A 160 -3.33 -22.96 -6.81
N PHE A 161 -4.30 -22.05 -6.79
CA PHE A 161 -5.74 -22.36 -6.85
C PHE A 161 -6.32 -22.26 -8.27
N ALA A 162 -5.52 -21.90 -9.27
CA ALA A 162 -5.99 -21.79 -10.63
C ALA A 162 -6.21 -23.16 -11.28
N ILE A 163 -7.12 -23.22 -12.26
CA ILE A 163 -7.38 -24.44 -13.04
C ILE A 163 -6.23 -24.84 -13.96
N ASP A 164 -5.39 -23.87 -14.35
CA ASP A 164 -4.23 -24.02 -15.21
C ASP A 164 -2.91 -23.93 -14.41
N ALA A 165 -2.98 -24.07 -13.08
CA ALA A 165 -1.81 -24.09 -12.21
C ALA A 165 -0.91 -25.31 -12.50
N PRO A 166 0.42 -25.13 -12.61
CA PRO A 166 1.32 -26.25 -12.86
C PRO A 166 1.37 -27.20 -11.63
N PRO A 167 1.48 -28.53 -11.82
CA PRO A 167 1.50 -29.49 -10.72
C PRO A 167 2.59 -29.23 -9.68
N GLU A 168 3.77 -28.75 -10.11
CA GLU A 168 4.88 -28.39 -9.22
C GLU A 168 4.50 -27.30 -8.22
N LEU A 169 3.68 -26.33 -8.65
CA LEU A 169 3.19 -25.25 -7.80
C LEU A 169 2.20 -25.81 -6.77
N CYS A 170 1.25 -26.65 -7.19
CA CYS A 170 0.27 -27.26 -6.32
C CYS A 170 0.89 -28.22 -5.29
N GLN A 171 1.91 -29.00 -5.68
CA GLN A 171 2.55 -30.04 -4.85
C GLN A 171 3.48 -29.50 -3.75
N ARG A 172 3.75 -28.18 -3.71
CA ARG A 172 4.50 -27.54 -2.61
C ARG A 172 3.75 -27.63 -1.28
N VAL A 173 2.45 -27.90 -1.31
CA VAL A 173 1.63 -28.22 -0.15
C VAL A 173 1.13 -29.63 -0.35
N LYS A 174 1.68 -30.59 0.41
CA LYS A 174 1.16 -31.96 0.48
C LYS A 174 0.21 -32.04 1.66
N ASP A 175 -1.04 -32.40 1.43
CA ASP A 175 -1.93 -32.76 2.55
C ASP A 175 -1.57 -34.17 3.06
N ILE A 176 -1.96 -34.50 4.29
CA ILE A 176 -1.64 -35.80 4.89
C ILE A 176 -2.32 -36.95 4.11
N GLU A 177 -3.41 -36.65 3.42
CA GLU A 177 -4.20 -37.52 2.55
C GLU A 177 -3.55 -37.73 1.17
N ASP A 178 -2.63 -36.83 0.78
CA ASP A 178 -1.79 -36.99 -0.41
C ASP A 178 -0.57 -37.89 -0.14
N LEU A 179 -0.35 -38.27 1.12
CA LEU A 179 0.67 -39.24 1.50
C LEU A 179 0.13 -40.66 1.29
N ASN A 180 0.74 -41.42 0.39
CA ASN A 180 0.42 -42.82 0.08
C ASN A 180 0.71 -43.81 1.25
N THR A 181 0.65 -43.39 2.52
CA THR A 181 1.09 -44.18 3.69
C THR A 181 -0.03 -44.82 4.50
N CYS A 182 -1.31 -44.65 4.13
CA CYS A 182 -2.38 -45.38 4.81
C CYS A 182 -2.43 -46.85 4.32
N GLU A 183 -1.72 -47.75 5.01
CA GLU A 183 -1.75 -49.20 4.78
C GLU A 183 -3.06 -49.88 5.23
N ARG A 184 -4.00 -49.14 5.83
CA ARG A 184 -5.34 -49.66 6.14
C ARG A 184 -6.27 -49.39 4.99
N GLY A 185 -6.67 -50.47 4.32
CA GLY A 185 -7.47 -50.47 3.10
C GLY A 185 -8.58 -49.42 3.06
N ARG A 186 -8.77 -48.86 1.86
CA ARG A 186 -9.69 -47.77 1.47
C ARG A 186 -11.17 -47.92 1.87
N GLN A 187 -11.56 -48.95 2.63
CA GLN A 187 -12.95 -49.27 2.91
C GLN A 187 -13.51 -48.73 4.24
N ASN A 188 -12.68 -48.30 5.21
CA ASN A 188 -13.18 -47.91 6.54
C ASN A 188 -12.83 -46.49 7.01
N CYS A 189 -12.29 -45.62 6.14
CA CYS A 189 -12.29 -44.18 6.42
C CYS A 189 -13.66 -43.61 6.09
N HIS A 190 -14.60 -43.72 7.04
CA HIS A 190 -15.86 -42.98 6.96
C HIS A 190 -15.53 -41.48 6.95
N ARG A 191 -15.75 -40.84 5.80
CA ARG A 191 -15.76 -39.37 5.66
C ARG A 191 -16.78 -38.80 6.66
N ASN A 192 -16.31 -38.19 7.75
CA ASN A 192 -16.96 -36.97 8.20
C ASN A 192 -16.40 -35.86 7.30
N GLY A 193 -17.06 -35.65 6.16
CA GLY A 193 -16.54 -34.88 5.04
C GLY A 193 -16.27 -33.42 5.40
N SER A 194 -14.99 -33.07 5.46
CA SER A 194 -14.51 -31.73 5.12
C SER A 194 -13.72 -31.84 3.82
N TYR A 195 -14.37 -31.47 2.71
CA TYR A 195 -13.79 -31.22 1.38
C TYR A 195 -13.38 -32.45 0.56
N GLY A 196 -14.38 -33.13 0.00
CA GLY A 196 -14.24 -33.97 -1.19
C GLY A 196 -15.22 -33.48 -2.26
N SER A 197 -14.74 -33.34 -3.50
CA SER A 197 -15.56 -33.09 -4.69
C SER A 197 -16.78 -34.01 -4.73
N GLY A 198 -17.97 -33.42 -4.80
CA GLY A 198 -19.24 -34.15 -4.95
C GLY A 198 -19.86 -34.66 -3.65
N SER A 199 -20.22 -33.76 -2.72
CA SER A 199 -21.30 -34.01 -1.76
C SER A 199 -22.09 -32.73 -1.53
N GLU A 200 -23.41 -32.87 -1.50
CA GLU A 200 -24.41 -31.82 -1.36
C GLU A 200 -24.09 -30.87 -0.19
N TYR A 201 -23.75 -29.63 -0.51
CA TYR A 201 -23.66 -28.48 0.41
C TYR A 201 -25.07 -28.01 0.84
N SER A 202 -25.92 -28.93 1.30
CA SER A 202 -27.32 -28.63 1.61
C SER A 202 -27.59 -28.14 3.04
N ASP A 203 -26.65 -28.22 3.99
CA ASP A 203 -26.91 -27.83 5.39
C ASP A 203 -26.27 -26.50 5.83
N TRP A 204 -25.92 -25.63 4.89
CA TRP A 204 -25.83 -24.19 5.19
C TRP A 204 -27.23 -23.63 5.17
N THR A 205 -27.96 -23.81 6.29
CA THR A 205 -29.21 -23.09 6.49
C THR A 205 -28.87 -21.60 6.46
N LEU A 206 -29.16 -20.96 5.32
CA LEU A 206 -29.57 -19.56 5.32
C LEU A 206 -30.61 -19.41 6.43
N VAL A 207 -30.86 -18.20 6.94
CA VAL A 207 -31.99 -18.06 7.87
C VAL A 207 -33.29 -18.35 7.07
N GLU A 208 -33.66 -19.62 6.94
CA GLU A 208 -34.80 -20.16 6.17
C GLU A 208 -36.14 -19.63 6.72
N ASP A 209 -36.09 -19.04 7.92
CA ASP A 209 -37.19 -18.45 8.67
C ASP A 209 -37.42 -16.95 8.39
N ILE A 210 -36.55 -16.24 7.65
CA ILE A 210 -36.79 -14.81 7.32
C ILE A 210 -37.70 -14.75 6.08
N LYS A 211 -39.01 -14.93 6.28
CA LYS A 211 -40.05 -14.89 5.24
C LYS A 211 -40.83 -13.58 5.15
N SER A 212 -40.36 -12.52 5.82
CA SER A 212 -41.08 -11.25 5.87
C SER A 212 -40.46 -10.24 4.91
N ASP A 213 -41.03 -10.13 3.70
CA ASP A 213 -40.74 -9.07 2.72
C ASP A 213 -41.38 -7.72 3.10
N ALA A 214 -41.73 -7.52 4.37
CA ALA A 214 -42.30 -6.27 4.86
C ALA A 214 -41.20 -5.27 5.24
N MET A 215 -41.38 -4.00 4.89
CA MET A 215 -40.48 -2.91 5.30
C MET A 215 -40.10 -2.96 6.79
N ILE A 216 -38.79 -2.89 7.06
CA ILE A 216 -38.22 -2.82 8.41
C ILE A 216 -37.91 -1.36 8.72
N VAL A 217 -38.29 -0.90 9.92
CA VAL A 217 -38.10 0.48 10.38
C VAL A 217 -37.32 0.49 11.68
N LEU A 218 -36.22 1.24 11.72
CA LEU A 218 -35.42 1.52 12.92
C LEU A 218 -35.40 3.03 13.18
N ASN A 219 -35.77 3.44 14.39
CA ASN A 219 -35.94 4.82 14.81
C ASN A 219 -34.93 5.23 15.88
N PHE A 220 -33.88 5.94 15.47
CA PHE A 220 -32.83 6.49 16.34
C PHE A 220 -33.14 7.94 16.73
N GLY A 221 -34.42 8.25 16.97
CA GLY A 221 -34.91 9.59 17.25
C GLY A 221 -34.95 10.49 16.00
N LYS A 222 -34.02 11.43 15.90
CA LYS A 222 -33.91 12.33 14.73
C LYS A 222 -33.52 11.57 13.46
N ARG A 223 -32.76 10.47 13.62
CA ARG A 223 -32.32 9.63 12.50
C ARG A 223 -33.20 8.40 12.35
N LYS A 224 -33.48 7.98 11.11
CA LYS A 224 -34.27 6.78 10.82
C LYS A 224 -33.63 5.96 9.72
N PHE A 225 -33.75 4.65 9.83
CA PHE A 225 -33.31 3.69 8.81
C PHE A 225 -34.51 2.84 8.37
N PHE A 226 -34.68 2.73 7.06
CA PHE A 226 -35.73 1.94 6.42
C PHE A 226 -35.08 0.89 5.53
N LYS A 227 -35.37 -0.40 5.73
CA LYS A 227 -35.08 -1.43 4.73
C LYS A 227 -36.36 -1.73 3.97
N VAL A 228 -36.31 -1.56 2.65
CA VAL A 228 -37.46 -1.72 1.76
C VAL A 228 -37.21 -2.84 0.75
N PHE A 229 -38.30 -3.43 0.26
CA PHE A 229 -38.29 -4.58 -0.66
C PHE A 229 -39.02 -4.29 -1.97
N ASP A 230 -39.84 -3.24 -2.01
CA ASP A 230 -40.58 -2.79 -3.19
C ASP A 230 -40.34 -1.30 -3.52
N GLU A 231 -40.49 -0.92 -4.79
CA GLU A 231 -40.33 0.47 -5.23
C GLU A 231 -41.35 1.42 -4.60
N ASP A 232 -42.60 0.97 -4.41
CA ASP A 232 -43.66 1.81 -3.85
C ASP A 232 -43.40 2.12 -2.38
N GLU A 233 -42.74 1.23 -1.64
CA GLU A 233 -42.27 1.48 -0.28
C GLU A 233 -41.25 2.63 -0.23
N ILE A 234 -40.36 2.74 -1.24
CA ILE A 234 -39.43 3.88 -1.35
C ILE A 234 -40.22 5.18 -1.42
N PHE A 235 -41.21 5.26 -2.32
CA PHE A 235 -42.02 6.47 -2.48
C PHE A 235 -42.89 6.77 -1.26
N ASN A 236 -43.37 5.75 -0.54
CA ASN A 236 -44.08 5.94 0.73
C ASN A 236 -43.20 6.66 1.76
N VAL A 237 -41.93 6.26 1.88
CA VAL A 237 -40.97 6.92 2.77
C VAL A 237 -40.64 8.33 2.28
N LEU A 238 -40.32 8.49 0.99
CA LEU A 238 -40.00 9.79 0.39
C LEU A 238 -41.14 10.80 0.52
N ASN A 239 -42.39 10.39 0.31
CA ASN A 239 -43.55 11.28 0.45
C ASN A 239 -43.78 11.68 1.92
N LYS A 240 -43.59 10.74 2.86
CA LYS A 240 -43.77 10.99 4.29
C LYS A 240 -42.70 11.90 4.89
N TYR A 241 -41.45 11.77 4.44
CA TYR A 241 -40.29 12.51 4.97
C TYR A 241 -39.66 13.47 3.95
N ARG A 242 -40.45 13.95 2.97
CA ARG A 242 -39.96 14.74 1.82
C ARG A 242 -39.16 15.99 2.19
N ASN A 243 -39.40 16.54 3.38
CA ASN A 243 -38.74 17.75 3.88
C ASN A 243 -37.44 17.45 4.65
N ASN A 244 -37.11 16.18 4.87
CA ASN A 244 -35.88 15.75 5.54
C ASN A 244 -34.78 15.43 4.53
N SER A 245 -33.52 15.50 4.96
CA SER A 245 -32.41 14.97 4.18
C SER A 245 -32.49 13.44 4.13
N TYR A 246 -32.31 12.85 2.95
CA TYR A 246 -32.36 11.39 2.78
C TYR A 246 -31.27 10.87 1.85
N MET A 247 -30.95 9.58 2.00
CA MET A 247 -30.07 8.84 1.09
C MET A 247 -30.67 7.48 0.79
N LEU A 248 -30.70 7.12 -0.49
CA LEU A 248 -30.93 5.76 -0.93
C LEU A 248 -29.63 4.97 -0.83
N VAL A 249 -29.64 3.89 -0.06
CA VAL A 249 -28.48 3.04 0.22
C VAL A 249 -28.62 1.73 -0.54
N ASP A 250 -27.62 1.40 -1.36
CA ASP A 250 -27.45 0.05 -1.93
C ASP A 250 -26.10 -0.50 -1.42
N GLY A 251 -25.02 -0.38 -2.19
CA GLY A 251 -23.69 -0.81 -1.75
C GLY A 251 -22.95 0.11 -0.77
N ASN A 252 -23.40 1.37 -0.57
CA ASN A 252 -22.72 2.38 0.27
C ASN A 252 -21.25 2.67 -0.11
N THR A 253 -20.80 2.26 -1.29
CA THR A 253 -19.37 2.26 -1.66
C THR A 253 -18.82 3.64 -2.03
N GLY A 254 -19.66 4.57 -2.49
CA GLY A 254 -19.20 5.92 -2.84
C GLY A 254 -18.84 6.80 -1.64
N ARG A 255 -19.10 6.35 -0.40
CA ARG A 255 -18.48 6.93 0.80
C ARG A 255 -16.95 6.95 0.68
N GLY A 256 -16.36 5.94 0.05
CA GLY A 256 -14.92 5.89 -0.21
C GLY A 256 -14.42 7.02 -1.10
N ILE A 257 -15.29 7.65 -1.91
CA ILE A 257 -14.91 8.70 -2.87
C ILE A 257 -14.96 10.10 -2.22
N VAL A 258 -15.96 10.38 -1.38
CA VAL A 258 -16.17 11.71 -0.80
C VAL A 258 -15.32 11.93 0.46
N LYS A 259 -14.51 13.00 0.49
CA LYS A 259 -13.60 13.33 1.61
C LYS A 259 -14.34 13.56 2.93
N ASN A 260 -15.39 14.37 2.91
CA ASN A 260 -16.20 14.75 4.08
C ASN A 260 -17.63 14.21 3.95
N PHE A 261 -17.76 12.87 3.97
CA PHE A 261 -19.06 12.23 3.84
C PHE A 261 -19.84 12.25 5.16
N GLU A 262 -21.07 12.77 5.13
CA GLU A 262 -22.00 12.74 6.26
C GLU A 262 -23.28 12.01 5.89
N TYR A 263 -23.76 11.16 6.79
CA TYR A 263 -25.04 10.50 6.60
C TYR A 263 -26.19 11.48 6.89
N PRO A 264 -27.21 11.55 6.01
CA PRO A 264 -28.41 12.33 6.27
C PRO A 264 -29.26 11.72 7.39
N GLU A 265 -30.35 12.41 7.75
CA GLU A 265 -31.26 11.96 8.80
C GLU A 265 -31.97 10.65 8.44
N ILE A 266 -32.34 10.50 7.17
CA ILE A 266 -33.11 9.35 6.68
C ILE A 266 -32.23 8.48 5.77
N LEU A 267 -32.07 7.21 6.13
CA LEU A 267 -31.43 6.20 5.29
C LEU A 267 -32.48 5.21 4.80
N ILE A 268 -32.54 4.99 3.48
CA ILE A 268 -33.47 4.04 2.86
C ILE A 268 -32.63 2.99 2.13
N ASP A 269 -32.45 1.82 2.73
CA ASP A 269 -31.76 0.68 2.16
C ASP A 269 -32.64 -0.01 1.12
N ILE A 270 -32.28 0.19 -0.14
CA ILE A 270 -32.94 -0.33 -1.34
C ILE A 270 -32.21 -1.56 -1.91
N SER A 271 -31.27 -2.13 -1.15
CA SER A 271 -30.46 -3.28 -1.60
C SER A 271 -31.25 -4.57 -1.83
N ALA A 272 -32.48 -4.66 -1.32
CA ALA A 272 -33.35 -5.83 -1.51
C ALA A 272 -34.44 -5.63 -2.58
N VAL A 273 -34.52 -4.45 -3.21
CA VAL A 273 -35.56 -4.15 -4.23
C VAL A 273 -35.22 -4.85 -5.54
N SER A 274 -35.91 -5.95 -5.83
CA SER A 274 -35.56 -6.85 -6.93
C SER A 274 -35.82 -6.27 -8.33
N SER A 275 -36.85 -5.43 -8.47
CA SER A 275 -37.22 -4.80 -9.76
C SER A 275 -36.11 -3.91 -10.32
N LEU A 276 -35.27 -3.32 -9.45
CA LEU A 276 -34.14 -2.48 -9.84
C LEU A 276 -32.87 -3.27 -10.21
N LYS A 277 -32.87 -4.61 -10.07
CA LYS A 277 -31.68 -5.45 -10.20
C LYS A 277 -31.76 -6.48 -11.34
N GLY A 278 -32.78 -6.40 -12.21
CA GLY A 278 -32.91 -7.26 -13.39
C GLY A 278 -32.25 -6.68 -14.64
N TYR A 279 -32.25 -7.46 -15.73
CA TYR A 279 -31.98 -6.95 -17.07
C TYR A 279 -32.89 -7.65 -18.09
N LYS A 280 -33.12 -7.00 -19.22
CA LYS A 280 -33.82 -7.56 -20.37
C LYS A 280 -33.22 -7.02 -21.67
N ILE A 281 -33.45 -7.73 -22.76
CA ILE A 281 -33.11 -7.25 -24.10
C ILE A 281 -34.43 -7.12 -24.86
N ASP A 282 -34.74 -5.91 -25.31
CA ASP A 282 -35.78 -5.64 -26.29
C ASP A 282 -35.13 -5.08 -27.57
N GLN A 283 -35.37 -3.82 -27.93
CA GLN A 283 -34.55 -3.11 -28.90
C GLN A 283 -33.21 -2.70 -28.28
N ASN A 284 -33.22 -2.31 -27.01
CA ASN A 284 -32.05 -1.91 -26.23
C ASN A 284 -31.69 -3.03 -25.24
N LEU A 285 -30.45 -3.02 -24.75
CA LEU A 285 -30.11 -3.75 -23.52
C LEU A 285 -30.50 -2.88 -22.33
N VAL A 286 -31.57 -3.27 -21.64
CA VAL A 286 -32.13 -2.54 -20.49
C VAL A 286 -31.60 -3.17 -19.21
N LEU A 287 -30.82 -2.41 -18.45
CA LEU A 287 -30.26 -2.79 -17.16
C LEU A 287 -31.00 -2.06 -16.04
N GLY A 288 -31.47 -2.77 -15.02
CA GLY A 288 -31.98 -2.14 -13.80
C GLY A 288 -30.92 -1.24 -13.15
N ALA A 289 -31.34 -0.12 -12.58
CA ALA A 289 -30.43 0.90 -12.08
C ALA A 289 -29.55 0.41 -10.91
N ASN A 290 -30.01 -0.59 -10.15
CA ASN A 290 -29.28 -1.18 -9.04
C ASN A 290 -28.55 -2.49 -9.40
N VAL A 291 -28.45 -2.84 -10.68
CA VAL A 291 -27.51 -3.88 -11.14
C VAL A 291 -26.12 -3.51 -10.65
N SER A 292 -25.44 -4.45 -9.98
CA SER A 292 -24.10 -4.19 -9.47
C SER A 292 -23.09 -4.12 -10.62
N LEU A 293 -22.00 -3.38 -10.45
CA LEU A 293 -20.99 -3.21 -11.51
C LEU A 293 -20.41 -4.56 -11.97
N GLU A 294 -20.21 -5.50 -11.06
CA GLU A 294 -19.73 -6.84 -11.40
C GLU A 294 -20.75 -7.68 -12.18
N ASP A 295 -22.04 -7.52 -11.88
CA ASP A 295 -23.09 -8.22 -12.65
C ASP A 295 -23.22 -7.60 -14.04
N ALA A 296 -23.03 -6.28 -14.16
CA ALA A 296 -22.96 -5.61 -15.45
C ALA A 296 -21.80 -6.16 -16.31
N VAL A 297 -20.61 -6.38 -15.74
CA VAL A 297 -19.49 -7.05 -16.45
C VAL A 297 -19.90 -8.42 -16.98
N ARG A 298 -20.53 -9.26 -16.15
CA ARG A 298 -21.02 -10.59 -16.56
C ARG A 298 -22.02 -10.48 -17.72
N ILE A 299 -23.03 -9.61 -17.58
CA ILE A 299 -24.07 -9.39 -18.58
C ILE A 299 -23.44 -8.89 -19.90
N PHE A 300 -22.53 -7.93 -19.85
CA PHE A 300 -21.83 -7.41 -21.02
C PHE A 300 -21.02 -8.48 -21.74
N LYS A 301 -20.32 -9.34 -21.00
CA LYS A 301 -19.55 -10.46 -21.56
C LYS A 301 -20.47 -11.48 -22.25
N GLU A 302 -21.59 -11.82 -21.64
CA GLU A 302 -22.57 -12.76 -22.21
C GLU A 302 -23.27 -12.20 -23.46
N VAL A 303 -23.74 -10.96 -23.38
CA VAL A 303 -24.47 -10.31 -24.48
C VAL A 303 -23.56 -10.02 -25.66
N SER A 304 -22.31 -9.59 -25.44
CA SER A 304 -21.38 -9.29 -26.54
C SER A 304 -21.00 -10.52 -27.36
N LEU A 305 -21.03 -11.71 -26.76
CA LEU A 305 -20.72 -12.98 -27.41
C LEU A 305 -21.93 -13.58 -28.16
N THR A 306 -23.14 -13.23 -27.76
CA THR A 306 -24.39 -13.82 -28.30
C THR A 306 -25.14 -12.90 -29.27
N ARG A 307 -24.88 -11.59 -29.23
CA ARG A 307 -25.58 -10.57 -30.03
C ARG A 307 -24.60 -9.64 -30.73
N ASN A 308 -24.53 -9.71 -32.06
CA ASN A 308 -23.59 -8.94 -32.87
C ASN A 308 -23.79 -7.42 -32.74
N GLU A 309 -25.04 -6.98 -32.62
CA GLU A 309 -25.43 -5.58 -32.41
C GLU A 309 -24.93 -4.99 -31.08
N PHE A 310 -24.47 -5.83 -30.14
CA PHE A 310 -23.89 -5.43 -28.85
C PHE A 310 -22.42 -5.84 -28.71
N ALA A 311 -21.73 -6.17 -29.80
CA ALA A 311 -20.32 -6.60 -29.77
C ALA A 311 -19.37 -5.57 -29.13
N TYR A 312 -19.75 -4.27 -29.16
CA TYR A 312 -19.00 -3.18 -28.53
C TYR A 312 -18.88 -3.31 -27.01
N LEU A 313 -19.79 -4.05 -26.36
CA LEU A 313 -19.75 -4.31 -24.92
C LEU A 313 -18.50 -5.10 -24.50
N THR A 314 -17.82 -5.78 -25.44
CA THR A 314 -16.50 -6.36 -25.19
C THR A 314 -15.47 -5.30 -24.75
N GLU A 315 -15.58 -4.07 -25.29
CA GLU A 315 -14.75 -2.95 -24.84
C GLU A 315 -15.24 -2.35 -23.52
N PHE A 316 -16.55 -2.46 -23.21
CA PHE A 316 -17.06 -2.09 -21.88
C PHE A 316 -16.50 -3.02 -20.81
N VAL A 317 -16.46 -4.34 -21.04
CA VAL A 317 -15.89 -5.33 -20.11
C VAL A 317 -14.46 -4.94 -19.74
N LYS A 318 -13.59 -4.72 -20.74
CA LYS A 318 -12.19 -4.31 -20.52
C LYS A 318 -12.06 -3.05 -19.68
N HIS A 319 -12.97 -2.09 -19.84
CA HIS A 319 -12.95 -0.84 -19.08
C HIS A 319 -13.53 -1.01 -17.67
N PHE A 320 -14.67 -1.70 -17.54
CA PHE A 320 -15.35 -1.95 -16.26
C PHE A 320 -14.50 -2.78 -15.31
N GLU A 321 -13.68 -3.71 -15.82
CA GLU A 321 -12.74 -4.48 -15.00
C GLU A 321 -11.69 -3.58 -14.31
N LEU A 322 -11.40 -2.40 -14.88
CA LEU A 322 -10.55 -1.35 -14.29
C LEU A 322 -11.32 -0.39 -13.35
N VAL A 323 -12.65 -0.52 -13.26
CA VAL A 323 -13.49 0.30 -12.38
C VAL A 323 -13.54 -0.33 -11.00
N ALA A 324 -12.98 0.36 -10.01
CA ALA A 324 -12.86 -0.11 -8.63
C ALA A 324 -12.25 -1.52 -8.55
N ASN A 325 -12.53 -2.24 -7.48
CA ASN A 325 -12.08 -3.62 -7.25
C ASN A 325 -13.31 -4.55 -7.06
N ILE A 326 -13.12 -5.87 -7.18
CA ILE A 326 -14.23 -6.85 -7.13
C ILE A 326 -15.13 -6.68 -5.89
N PRO A 327 -14.60 -6.60 -4.65
CA PRO A 327 -15.44 -6.40 -3.47
C PRO A 327 -16.32 -5.14 -3.54
N VAL A 328 -15.80 -4.04 -4.10
CA VAL A 328 -16.58 -2.81 -4.35
C VAL A 328 -17.60 -3.03 -5.47
N ARG A 329 -17.21 -3.66 -6.59
CA ARG A 329 -18.10 -3.88 -7.75
C ARG A 329 -19.25 -4.85 -7.48
N LYS A 330 -19.09 -5.78 -6.54
CA LYS A 330 -20.13 -6.75 -6.17
C LYS A 330 -21.35 -6.12 -5.50
N ILE A 331 -21.19 -4.96 -4.86
CA ILE A 331 -22.30 -4.25 -4.19
C ILE A 331 -22.50 -2.82 -4.69
N GLY A 332 -21.50 -2.20 -5.33
CA GLY A 332 -21.65 -0.90 -5.99
C GLY A 332 -22.57 -1.01 -7.21
N SER A 333 -23.50 -0.07 -7.35
CA SER A 333 -24.51 -0.06 -8.41
C SER A 333 -24.26 1.00 -9.48
N ILE A 334 -24.90 0.79 -10.65
CA ILE A 334 -24.93 1.76 -11.74
C ILE A 334 -25.52 3.10 -11.27
N ALA A 335 -26.69 3.06 -10.60
CA ALA A 335 -27.36 4.22 -10.04
C ALA A 335 -26.46 4.97 -9.06
N GLY A 336 -25.81 4.24 -8.14
CA GLY A 336 -24.87 4.82 -7.20
C GLY A 336 -23.80 5.62 -7.93
N ASN A 337 -23.12 5.01 -8.91
CA ASN A 337 -22.04 5.67 -9.65
C ASN A 337 -22.50 6.96 -10.37
N LEU A 338 -23.64 6.93 -11.06
CA LEU A 338 -24.16 8.08 -11.81
C LEU A 338 -24.72 9.17 -10.88
N MET A 339 -25.39 8.81 -9.78
CA MET A 339 -25.83 9.77 -8.77
C MET A 339 -24.64 10.44 -8.07
N TYR A 340 -23.53 9.73 -7.90
CA TYR A 340 -22.28 10.34 -7.42
C TYR A 340 -21.67 11.30 -8.44
N LYS A 341 -21.67 10.97 -9.74
CA LYS A 341 -21.24 11.92 -10.78
C LYS A 341 -22.07 13.21 -10.75
N ARG A 342 -23.38 13.08 -10.51
CA ARG A 342 -24.28 14.21 -10.34
C ARG A 342 -23.97 15.02 -9.06
N ALA A 343 -23.75 14.35 -7.93
CA ALA A 343 -23.47 15.02 -6.66
C ALA A 343 -22.07 15.65 -6.57
N VAL A 344 -21.10 15.09 -7.30
CA VAL A 344 -19.70 15.51 -7.32
C VAL A 344 -19.25 15.65 -8.78
N PRO A 345 -19.44 16.81 -9.42
CA PRO A 345 -19.15 17.00 -10.84
C PRO A 345 -17.69 16.73 -11.24
N THR A 346 -16.74 16.87 -10.31
CA THR A 346 -15.31 16.55 -10.50
C THR A 346 -15.03 15.05 -10.53
N TYR A 347 -15.94 14.19 -10.07
CA TYR A 347 -15.76 12.74 -10.09
C TYR A 347 -15.61 12.24 -11.53
N GLN A 348 -14.53 11.50 -11.80
CA GLN A 348 -14.22 10.93 -13.11
C GLN A 348 -15.00 9.62 -13.34
N SER A 349 -16.33 9.68 -13.40
CA SER A 349 -17.17 8.49 -13.60
C SER A 349 -16.88 7.82 -14.95
N ASP A 350 -16.31 6.61 -14.88
CA ASP A 350 -16.08 5.74 -16.04
C ASP A 350 -17.40 5.28 -16.68
N LEU A 351 -18.46 5.07 -15.87
CA LEU A 351 -19.78 4.67 -16.39
C LEU A 351 -20.44 5.79 -17.20
N PHE A 352 -20.45 7.01 -16.66
CA PHE A 352 -20.96 8.19 -17.35
C PHE A 352 -20.28 8.36 -18.72
N LEU A 353 -18.94 8.28 -18.74
CA LEU A 353 -18.13 8.38 -19.95
C LEU A 353 -18.56 7.38 -21.03
N LEU A 354 -18.68 6.10 -20.65
CA LEU A 354 -19.02 5.02 -21.59
C LEU A 354 -20.45 5.15 -22.09
N PHE A 355 -21.40 5.40 -21.18
CA PHE A 355 -22.84 5.50 -21.49
C PHE A 355 -23.15 6.72 -22.36
N GLU A 356 -22.54 7.87 -22.07
CA GLU A 356 -22.68 9.06 -22.92
C GLU A 356 -22.11 8.81 -24.33
N CYS A 357 -20.93 8.20 -24.41
CA CYS A 357 -20.27 7.97 -25.71
C CYS A 357 -21.10 7.06 -26.64
N VAL A 358 -21.77 6.03 -26.12
CA VAL A 358 -22.64 5.16 -26.94
C VAL A 358 -24.06 5.72 -27.13
N GLY A 359 -24.45 6.74 -26.36
CA GLY A 359 -25.79 7.36 -26.42
C GLY A 359 -26.85 6.55 -25.69
N ALA A 360 -26.56 6.15 -24.45
CA ALA A 360 -27.52 5.49 -23.58
C ALA A 360 -28.65 6.44 -23.10
N TYR A 361 -29.75 5.85 -22.63
CA TYR A 361 -30.84 6.56 -21.96
C TYR A 361 -31.00 6.09 -20.51
N ILE A 362 -31.49 6.97 -19.64
CA ILE A 362 -31.74 6.70 -18.23
C ILE A 362 -33.23 6.94 -17.94
N THR A 363 -33.91 5.95 -17.40
CA THR A 363 -35.33 6.07 -17.02
C THR A 363 -35.46 6.48 -15.55
N VAL A 364 -36.20 7.55 -15.31
CA VAL A 364 -36.53 8.06 -13.98
C VAL A 364 -38.02 7.90 -13.71
N ARG A 365 -38.38 7.44 -12.51
CA ARG A 365 -39.76 7.29 -12.03
C ARG A 365 -40.07 8.32 -10.95
N GLN A 366 -41.28 8.89 -11.03
CA GLN A 366 -41.85 9.81 -10.05
C GLN A 366 -42.84 9.10 -9.13
N SER A 367 -43.20 9.74 -8.00
CA SER A 367 -44.12 9.17 -7.00
C SER A 367 -45.56 8.94 -7.52
N ASN A 368 -45.97 9.64 -8.58
CA ASN A 368 -47.25 9.42 -9.26
C ASN A 368 -47.22 8.27 -10.28
N GLY A 369 -46.10 7.54 -10.38
CA GLY A 369 -45.90 6.46 -11.34
C GLY A 369 -45.42 6.88 -12.73
N LYS A 370 -45.37 8.19 -13.04
CA LYS A 370 -44.87 8.68 -14.33
C LYS A 370 -43.39 8.33 -14.50
N GLN A 371 -43.04 7.81 -15.67
CA GLN A 371 -41.65 7.57 -16.08
C GLN A 371 -41.23 8.54 -17.18
N GLU A 372 -39.94 8.90 -17.18
CA GLU A 372 -39.32 9.79 -18.14
C GLU A 372 -37.95 9.22 -18.53
N ALA A 373 -37.70 9.06 -19.83
CA ALA A 373 -36.41 8.63 -20.37
C ALA A 373 -35.58 9.85 -20.75
N LEU A 374 -34.37 9.93 -20.20
CA LEU A 374 -33.45 11.07 -20.34
C LEU A 374 -32.16 10.61 -21.00
N GLU A 375 -31.57 11.43 -21.86
CA GLU A 375 -30.18 11.22 -22.28
C GLU A 375 -29.24 11.34 -21.08
N VAL A 376 -28.08 10.69 -21.11
CA VAL A 376 -27.14 10.66 -19.97
C VAL A 376 -26.74 12.08 -19.51
N LEU A 377 -26.42 12.98 -20.43
CA LEU A 377 -26.14 14.38 -20.11
C LEU A 377 -27.35 15.13 -19.51
N GLN A 378 -28.56 14.88 -20.00
CA GLN A 378 -29.78 15.49 -19.47
C GLN A 378 -30.06 15.01 -18.04
N PHE A 379 -29.82 13.73 -17.77
CA PHE A 379 -29.99 13.13 -16.44
C PHE A 379 -29.10 13.78 -15.37
N ILE A 380 -27.84 14.12 -15.69
CA ILE A 380 -26.93 14.74 -14.72
C ILE A 380 -27.47 16.09 -14.21
N GLU A 381 -28.14 16.87 -15.07
CA GLU A 381 -28.74 18.16 -14.70
C GLU A 381 -30.18 18.04 -14.17
N TYR A 382 -30.81 16.86 -14.29
CA TYR A 382 -32.20 16.65 -13.92
C TYR A 382 -32.40 16.65 -12.39
N ASP A 383 -33.46 17.28 -11.88
CA ASP A 383 -33.79 17.27 -10.45
C ASP A 383 -34.32 15.89 -10.01
N MET A 384 -33.54 15.20 -9.18
CA MET A 384 -33.83 13.86 -8.66
C MET A 384 -34.50 13.88 -7.27
N THR A 385 -34.85 15.05 -6.74
CA THR A 385 -35.54 15.16 -5.44
C THR A 385 -36.89 14.45 -5.49
N GLY A 386 -37.10 13.48 -4.58
CA GLY A 386 -38.30 12.65 -4.51
C GLY A 386 -38.48 11.67 -5.67
N LYS A 387 -37.46 11.43 -6.50
CA LYS A 387 -37.52 10.57 -7.69
C LYS A 387 -36.55 9.39 -7.60
N LEU A 388 -36.78 8.38 -8.43
CA LEU A 388 -36.00 7.14 -8.45
C LEU A 388 -35.47 6.86 -9.86
N MET A 389 -34.18 6.53 -9.97
CA MET A 389 -33.61 6.00 -11.21
C MET A 389 -33.98 4.51 -11.31
N VAL A 390 -34.61 4.09 -12.40
CA VAL A 390 -35.17 2.73 -12.55
C VAL A 390 -34.29 1.84 -13.42
N ASN A 391 -33.80 2.36 -14.55
CA ASN A 391 -32.95 1.59 -15.46
C ASN A 391 -32.04 2.48 -16.33
N VAL A 392 -31.09 1.82 -17.01
CA VAL A 392 -30.25 2.36 -18.10
C VAL A 392 -30.48 1.51 -19.35
N GLU A 393 -30.66 2.16 -20.50
CA GLU A 393 -30.87 1.53 -21.79
C GLU A 393 -29.66 1.75 -22.70
N LEU A 394 -29.01 0.67 -23.12
CA LEU A 394 -27.87 0.70 -24.04
C LEU A 394 -28.33 0.37 -25.47
N PRO A 395 -27.99 1.20 -26.48
CA PRO A 395 -28.50 1.02 -27.84
C PRO A 395 -27.74 -0.07 -28.61
N PRO A 396 -28.37 -0.70 -29.61
CA PRO A 396 -27.69 -1.55 -30.57
C PRO A 396 -26.82 -0.72 -31.51
N LEU A 397 -25.63 -1.22 -31.85
CA LEU A 397 -24.69 -0.57 -32.77
C LEU A 397 -24.41 -1.45 -34.00
N SER A 398 -24.29 -0.82 -35.17
CA SER A 398 -23.93 -1.50 -36.41
C SER A 398 -22.42 -1.80 -36.47
N SER A 399 -22.00 -2.73 -37.34
CA SER A 399 -20.57 -3.04 -37.55
C SER A 399 -19.75 -1.88 -38.13
N ALA A 400 -20.43 -0.88 -38.70
CA ALA A 400 -19.85 0.37 -39.17
C ALA A 400 -19.43 1.30 -38.02
N CYS A 401 -19.94 1.09 -36.82
CA CYS A 401 -19.55 1.81 -35.61
C CYS A 401 -18.26 1.21 -35.06
N LYS A 402 -17.24 2.06 -34.86
CA LYS A 402 -16.00 1.72 -34.15
C LYS A 402 -15.99 2.44 -32.83
N PHE A 403 -15.94 1.68 -31.75
CA PHE A 403 -15.91 2.18 -30.37
C PHE A 403 -14.66 1.67 -29.67
N ARG A 404 -13.94 2.56 -28.98
CA ARG A 404 -12.87 2.20 -28.03
C ARG A 404 -12.91 3.12 -26.83
N SER A 405 -12.46 2.60 -25.70
CA SER A 405 -12.31 3.39 -24.49
C SER A 405 -10.95 3.14 -23.84
N TYR A 406 -10.51 4.10 -23.04
CA TYR A 406 -9.22 4.09 -22.38
C TYR A 406 -9.37 4.67 -20.98
N LYS A 407 -8.70 4.04 -20.02
CA LYS A 407 -8.58 4.52 -18.65
C LYS A 407 -7.12 4.49 -18.26
N ILE A 408 -6.51 5.67 -18.15
CA ILE A 408 -5.11 5.78 -17.75
C ILE A 408 -5.07 6.17 -16.28
N MET A 409 -4.41 5.35 -15.49
CA MET A 409 -4.35 5.44 -14.02
C MET A 409 -2.91 5.66 -13.57
N PRO A 410 -2.68 6.22 -12.37
CA PRO A 410 -1.33 6.40 -11.81
C PRO A 410 -0.63 5.07 -11.48
N ARG A 411 -1.38 3.98 -11.32
CA ARG A 411 -0.90 2.59 -11.16
C ARG A 411 -1.83 1.63 -11.93
N ASN A 412 -1.48 0.36 -12.07
CA ASN A 412 -2.17 -0.56 -12.98
C ASN A 412 -3.57 -1.00 -12.50
N GLN A 413 -3.94 -0.74 -11.25
CA GLN A 413 -5.24 -1.13 -10.70
C GLN A 413 -5.70 -0.25 -9.53
N ASN A 414 -7.01 -0.28 -9.25
CA ASN A 414 -7.64 0.33 -8.09
C ASN A 414 -7.23 1.80 -7.86
N ALA A 415 -7.38 2.62 -8.90
CA ALA A 415 -7.13 4.06 -8.88
C ALA A 415 -8.17 4.79 -9.74
N LEU A 416 -8.36 6.08 -9.46
CA LEU A 416 -9.10 6.98 -10.34
C LEU A 416 -8.28 7.28 -11.58
N ALA A 417 -8.95 7.68 -12.66
CA ALA A 417 -8.29 7.96 -13.93
C ALA A 417 -7.58 9.33 -13.90
N ILE A 418 -6.32 9.36 -14.35
CA ILE A 418 -5.65 10.61 -14.73
C ILE A 418 -6.43 11.26 -15.87
N VAL A 419 -6.71 10.47 -16.92
CA VAL A 419 -7.67 10.77 -17.98
C VAL A 419 -8.33 9.46 -18.37
N ASN A 420 -9.66 9.47 -18.45
CA ASN A 420 -10.43 8.45 -19.13
C ASN A 420 -11.06 9.05 -20.41
N ALA A 421 -11.15 8.24 -21.45
CA ALA A 421 -11.61 8.69 -22.76
C ALA A 421 -12.42 7.60 -23.46
N ALA A 422 -13.46 7.97 -24.17
CA ALA A 422 -14.25 7.08 -25.01
C ALA A 422 -14.45 7.72 -26.38
N PHE A 423 -14.14 6.95 -27.43
CA PHE A 423 -14.17 7.39 -28.80
C PHE A 423 -15.10 6.50 -29.62
N PHE A 424 -15.96 7.15 -30.40
CA PHE A 424 -16.93 6.50 -31.26
C PHE A 424 -16.91 7.17 -32.63
N LEU A 425 -16.67 6.39 -33.69
CA LEU A 425 -16.81 6.83 -35.08
C LEU A 425 -17.69 5.85 -35.85
N GLU A 426 -18.66 6.37 -36.58
CA GLU A 426 -19.44 5.60 -37.54
C GLU A 426 -18.97 5.87 -38.97
N PHE A 427 -18.75 4.82 -39.75
CA PHE A 427 -18.24 4.92 -41.12
C PHE A 427 -19.35 4.62 -42.14
N GLY A 428 -19.60 5.59 -43.02
CA GLY A 428 -20.43 5.42 -44.21
C GLY A 428 -19.64 4.91 -45.43
N LYS A 429 -20.25 5.01 -46.62
CA LYS A 429 -19.62 4.59 -47.89
C LYS A 429 -18.28 5.29 -48.13
N GLY A 430 -17.26 4.52 -48.52
CA GLY A 430 -15.93 5.03 -48.86
C GLY A 430 -15.09 5.51 -47.67
N ASN A 431 -15.31 4.95 -46.46
CA ASN A 431 -14.62 5.28 -45.21
C ASN A 431 -14.76 6.75 -44.78
N LYS A 432 -15.90 7.38 -45.12
CA LYS A 432 -16.25 8.72 -44.61
C LYS A 432 -16.98 8.59 -43.28
N ILE A 433 -16.65 9.45 -42.33
CA ILE A 433 -17.30 9.45 -41.02
C ILE A 433 -18.70 10.07 -41.12
N THR A 434 -19.74 9.39 -40.63
CA THR A 434 -21.13 9.88 -40.59
C THR A 434 -21.52 10.39 -39.20
N LYS A 435 -20.94 9.82 -38.15
CA LYS A 435 -21.15 10.23 -36.75
C LYS A 435 -19.84 10.14 -35.99
N ALA A 436 -19.59 11.10 -35.11
CA ALA A 436 -18.42 11.14 -34.24
C ALA A 436 -18.84 11.54 -32.83
N LYS A 437 -18.38 10.79 -31.82
CA LYS A 437 -18.42 11.19 -30.41
C LYS A 437 -17.04 10.98 -29.80
N ILE A 438 -16.51 12.00 -29.14
CA ILE A 438 -15.21 12.05 -28.51
C ILE A 438 -15.43 12.59 -27.10
N VAL A 439 -15.48 11.68 -26.13
CA VAL A 439 -15.82 11.98 -24.74
C VAL A 439 -14.60 11.82 -23.87
N TYR A 440 -14.36 12.79 -22.99
CA TYR A 440 -13.27 12.75 -22.00
C TYR A 440 -13.79 12.96 -20.59
N GLY A 441 -13.07 12.42 -19.61
CA GLY A 441 -13.17 12.83 -18.21
C GLY A 441 -11.86 13.43 -17.71
N ASN A 442 -11.94 14.08 -16.55
CA ASN A 442 -10.85 14.80 -15.88
C ASN A 442 -10.19 15.94 -16.68
N ILE A 443 -10.81 16.50 -17.71
CA ILE A 443 -10.25 17.67 -18.44
C ILE A 443 -10.67 18.97 -17.74
N ASP A 444 -11.96 19.24 -17.76
CA ASP A 444 -12.64 20.32 -17.04
C ASP A 444 -14.00 19.77 -16.58
N PRO A 445 -14.53 20.15 -15.40
CA PRO A 445 -15.80 19.61 -14.89
C PRO A 445 -16.99 19.76 -15.85
N LYS A 446 -16.97 20.74 -16.76
CA LYS A 446 -17.99 21.00 -17.78
C LYS A 446 -17.61 20.46 -19.16
N PHE A 447 -16.36 20.05 -19.37
CA PHE A 447 -15.91 19.49 -20.64
C PHE A 447 -16.21 18.00 -20.70
N VAL A 448 -17.21 17.64 -21.52
CA VAL A 448 -17.58 16.24 -21.79
C VAL A 448 -17.21 15.85 -23.22
N HIS A 449 -17.65 16.63 -24.21
CA HIS A 449 -17.43 16.36 -25.64
C HIS A 449 -16.40 17.29 -26.28
N ALA A 450 -15.56 16.74 -27.17
CA ALA A 450 -14.74 17.52 -28.10
C ALA A 450 -15.54 17.89 -29.37
N THR A 451 -16.61 18.68 -29.19
CA THR A 451 -17.62 18.97 -30.22
C THR A 451 -17.06 19.63 -31.49
N LYS A 452 -16.05 20.50 -31.40
CA LYS A 452 -15.40 21.10 -32.59
C LYS A 452 -14.68 20.03 -33.40
N THR A 453 -13.99 19.12 -32.72
CA THR A 453 -13.27 18.00 -33.34
C THR A 453 -14.25 16.99 -33.96
N GLU A 454 -15.32 16.64 -33.26
CA GLU A 454 -16.40 15.79 -33.77
C GLU A 454 -16.99 16.35 -35.07
N LYS A 455 -17.37 17.64 -35.07
CA LYS A 455 -17.91 18.34 -36.26
C LYS A 455 -16.92 18.36 -37.42
N TYR A 456 -15.63 18.54 -37.15
CA TYR A 456 -14.60 18.54 -38.20
C TYR A 456 -14.48 17.19 -38.91
N LEU A 457 -14.63 16.08 -38.18
CA LEU A 457 -14.46 14.72 -38.70
C LEU A 457 -15.59 14.29 -39.63
N ILE A 458 -16.79 14.85 -39.48
CA ILE A 458 -17.96 14.48 -40.31
C ILE A 458 -17.66 14.67 -41.81
N GLY A 459 -17.93 13.64 -42.59
CA GLY A 459 -17.70 13.58 -44.04
C GLY A 459 -16.22 13.40 -44.45
N LYS A 460 -15.27 13.33 -43.50
CA LYS A 460 -13.83 13.18 -43.78
C LYS A 460 -13.38 11.72 -43.76
N LYS A 461 -12.23 11.47 -44.40
CA LYS A 461 -11.50 10.20 -44.36
C LYS A 461 -10.32 10.33 -43.39
N VAL A 462 -10.52 9.93 -42.14
CA VAL A 462 -9.54 10.15 -41.04
C VAL A 462 -8.23 9.39 -41.22
N PHE A 463 -8.23 8.29 -41.98
CA PHE A 463 -7.04 7.48 -42.27
C PHE A 463 -6.11 8.10 -43.32
N SER A 464 -5.88 9.41 -43.22
CA SER A 464 -4.88 10.14 -44.00
C SER A 464 -4.16 11.14 -43.10
N ASP A 465 -2.83 11.23 -43.24
CA ASP A 465 -2.01 12.09 -42.37
C ASP A 465 -2.51 13.54 -42.35
N LYS A 466 -2.89 14.09 -43.50
CA LYS A 466 -3.42 15.46 -43.62
C LYS A 466 -4.68 15.67 -42.78
N ILE A 467 -5.63 14.73 -42.81
CA ILE A 467 -6.89 14.86 -42.07
C ILE A 467 -6.68 14.60 -40.60
N LEU A 468 -5.90 13.56 -40.24
CA LEU A 468 -5.56 13.23 -38.86
C LEU A 468 -4.83 14.38 -38.16
N GLN A 469 -3.80 14.94 -38.79
CA GLN A 469 -3.05 16.08 -38.26
C GLN A 469 -3.93 17.32 -38.05
N LYS A 470 -4.85 17.59 -38.99
CA LYS A 470 -5.79 18.69 -38.83
C LYS A 470 -6.81 18.41 -37.72
N ALA A 471 -7.29 17.18 -37.57
CA ALA A 471 -8.18 16.80 -36.47
C ALA A 471 -7.48 16.94 -35.11
N LEU A 472 -6.24 16.48 -35.00
CA LEU A 472 -5.40 16.63 -33.80
C LEU A 472 -5.13 18.07 -33.44
N LYS A 473 -4.91 18.95 -34.43
CA LYS A 473 -4.78 20.39 -34.19
C LYS A 473 -6.07 21.00 -33.64
N VAL A 474 -7.22 20.67 -34.23
CA VAL A 474 -8.53 21.12 -33.71
C VAL A 474 -8.74 20.62 -32.28
N LEU A 475 -8.41 19.36 -32.01
CA LEU A 475 -8.51 18.76 -30.69
C LEU A 475 -7.56 19.41 -29.68
N ASN A 476 -6.33 19.74 -30.08
CA ASN A 476 -5.36 20.43 -29.23
C ASN A 476 -5.86 21.82 -28.84
N ASP A 477 -6.52 22.54 -29.75
CA ASP A 477 -7.08 23.87 -29.47
C ASP A 477 -8.37 23.80 -28.63
N GLU A 478 -9.01 22.63 -28.59
CA GLU A 478 -10.24 22.36 -27.86
C GLU A 478 -10.01 21.74 -26.46
N LEU A 479 -8.98 20.90 -26.31
CA LEU A 479 -8.57 20.32 -25.03
C LEU A 479 -7.84 21.38 -24.19
N LEU A 480 -8.59 21.98 -23.27
CA LEU A 480 -8.13 23.00 -22.35
C LEU A 480 -8.38 22.55 -20.90
N PRO A 481 -7.53 21.66 -20.33
CA PRO A 481 -7.71 21.25 -18.94
C PRO A 481 -7.54 22.43 -17.97
N VAL A 482 -8.30 22.42 -16.88
CA VAL A 482 -8.20 23.42 -15.79
C VAL A 482 -7.48 22.83 -14.59
N GLU A 483 -6.76 23.65 -13.83
CA GLU A 483 -6.07 23.20 -12.61
C GLU A 483 -7.10 22.68 -11.59
N ILE A 484 -6.88 21.45 -11.09
CA ILE A 484 -7.70 20.83 -10.06
C ILE A 484 -6.75 20.40 -8.93
N PRO A 485 -6.89 20.94 -7.71
CA PRO A 485 -6.00 20.59 -6.60
C PRO A 485 -5.97 19.08 -6.35
N GLY A 486 -4.77 18.51 -6.26
CA GLY A 486 -4.59 17.07 -6.03
C GLY A 486 -4.58 16.20 -7.31
N GLU A 487 -4.89 16.77 -8.48
CA GLU A 487 -4.88 16.08 -9.76
C GLU A 487 -3.57 16.36 -10.55
N PRO A 488 -3.23 15.52 -11.55
CA PRO A 488 -2.07 15.78 -12.43
C PRO A 488 -2.19 17.09 -13.22
N SER A 489 -1.05 17.67 -13.60
CA SER A 489 -1.01 18.98 -14.26
C SER A 489 -1.83 19.06 -15.55
N ILE A 490 -2.15 20.30 -15.93
CA ILE A 490 -2.76 20.65 -17.21
C ILE A 490 -1.98 20.07 -18.39
N SER A 491 -0.64 20.13 -18.35
CA SER A 491 0.25 19.58 -19.39
C SER A 491 0.03 18.07 -19.56
N CYS A 492 0.11 17.33 -18.45
CA CYS A 492 -0.07 15.88 -18.44
C CYS A 492 -1.41 15.48 -19.06
N ARG A 493 -2.51 16.05 -18.57
CA ARG A 493 -3.86 15.69 -19.03
C ARG A 493 -4.11 16.05 -20.49
N LYS A 494 -3.56 17.16 -20.97
CA LYS A 494 -3.65 17.56 -22.39
C LYS A 494 -2.88 16.61 -23.31
N LYS A 495 -1.61 16.34 -22.99
CA LYS A 495 -0.76 15.41 -23.76
C LYS A 495 -1.39 14.02 -23.83
N LEU A 496 -1.90 13.56 -22.69
CA LEU A 496 -2.55 12.26 -22.59
C LEU A 496 -3.83 12.19 -23.43
N GLY A 497 -4.68 13.23 -23.38
CA GLY A 497 -5.89 13.30 -24.22
C GLY A 497 -5.56 13.17 -25.71
N LEU A 498 -4.57 13.92 -26.19
CA LEU A 498 -4.11 13.83 -27.59
C LEU A 498 -3.55 12.44 -27.95
N GLY A 499 -2.70 11.89 -27.09
CA GLY A 499 -2.11 10.56 -27.27
C GLY A 499 -3.17 9.45 -27.32
N LEU A 500 -4.23 9.55 -26.51
CA LEU A 500 -5.35 8.60 -26.51
C LEU A 500 -6.19 8.68 -27.78
N PHE A 501 -6.46 9.88 -28.30
CA PHE A 501 -7.16 10.00 -29.59
C PHE A 501 -6.34 9.41 -30.74
N TYR A 502 -5.02 9.65 -30.75
CA TYR A 502 -4.16 9.06 -31.76
C TYR A 502 -4.05 7.53 -31.62
N LYS A 503 -3.94 7.01 -30.39
CA LYS A 503 -3.99 5.58 -30.08
C LYS A 503 -5.29 4.94 -30.60
N TYR A 504 -6.42 5.62 -30.43
CA TYR A 504 -7.70 5.19 -31.00
C TYR A 504 -7.65 5.07 -32.52
N ILE A 505 -7.17 6.10 -33.23
CA ILE A 505 -7.09 6.08 -34.69
C ILE A 505 -6.17 4.95 -35.18
N LEU A 506 -5.02 4.74 -34.54
CA LEU A 506 -4.13 3.62 -34.86
C LEU A 506 -4.81 2.26 -34.65
N ASN A 507 -5.59 2.11 -33.58
CA ASN A 507 -6.26 0.87 -33.24
C ASN A 507 -7.33 0.46 -34.27
N ILE A 508 -8.08 1.43 -34.79
CA ILE A 508 -9.18 1.16 -35.73
C ILE A 508 -8.77 1.26 -37.19
N ALA A 509 -7.53 1.67 -37.47
CA ALA A 509 -7.04 1.81 -38.83
C ALA A 509 -7.02 0.45 -39.55
N PRO A 510 -7.49 0.39 -40.81
CA PRO A 510 -7.37 -0.81 -41.64
C PRO A 510 -5.92 -1.31 -41.74
N ILE A 511 -5.75 -2.63 -41.78
CA ILE A 511 -4.45 -3.28 -41.96
C ILE A 511 -3.76 -2.73 -43.21
N GLY A 512 -2.47 -2.41 -43.08
CA GLY A 512 -1.64 -1.88 -44.17
C GLY A 512 -1.69 -0.35 -44.33
N ILE A 513 -2.56 0.37 -43.61
CA ILE A 513 -2.54 1.85 -43.61
C ILE A 513 -1.47 2.40 -42.66
N PRO A 514 -1.45 2.06 -41.35
CA PRO A 514 -0.37 2.51 -40.49
C PRO A 514 0.94 1.82 -40.87
N LEU A 515 2.03 2.57 -40.91
CA LEU A 515 3.38 2.03 -41.04
C LEU A 515 3.65 1.07 -39.87
N SER A 516 4.36 -0.03 -40.14
CA SER A 516 4.61 -1.11 -39.17
C SER A 516 5.13 -0.60 -37.82
N LYS A 517 6.04 0.38 -37.84
CA LYS A 517 6.63 0.99 -36.63
C LYS A 517 5.63 1.75 -35.74
N TYR A 518 4.48 2.16 -36.27
CA TYR A 518 3.44 2.88 -35.53
C TYR A 518 2.35 1.97 -34.95
N ILE A 519 2.22 0.72 -35.44
CA ILE A 519 1.15 -0.20 -35.03
C ILE A 519 1.16 -0.45 -33.52
N SER A 520 2.34 -0.52 -32.90
CA SER A 520 2.47 -0.75 -31.47
C SER A 520 1.85 0.35 -30.60
N GLY A 521 1.63 1.54 -31.15
CA GLY A 521 0.93 2.64 -30.47
C GLY A 521 -0.58 2.43 -30.36
N GLY A 522 -1.19 1.54 -31.16
CA GLY A 522 -2.64 1.30 -31.15
C GLY A 522 -3.16 0.45 -29.99
N SER A 523 -2.28 -0.27 -29.28
CA SER A 523 -2.65 -1.18 -28.19
C SER A 523 -2.18 -0.66 -26.83
N LEU A 524 -2.89 -1.01 -25.76
CA LEU A 524 -2.43 -0.81 -24.39
C LEU A 524 -1.39 -1.88 -24.01
N LEU A 525 -0.61 -1.62 -22.95
CA LEU A 525 0.29 -2.61 -22.38
C LEU A 525 -0.52 -3.82 -21.87
N THR A 526 -0.04 -5.03 -22.18
CA THR A 526 -0.63 -6.28 -21.69
C THR A 526 0.30 -6.92 -20.66
N ARG A 527 -0.29 -7.41 -19.57
CA ARG A 527 0.45 -8.10 -18.51
C ARG A 527 0.33 -9.62 -18.66
N PRO A 528 1.44 -10.35 -18.88
CA PRO A 528 1.42 -11.80 -18.77
C PRO A 528 1.29 -12.21 -17.30
N VAL A 529 0.87 -13.46 -17.06
CA VAL A 529 0.87 -14.06 -15.72
C VAL A 529 2.25 -13.92 -15.10
N SER A 530 2.30 -13.42 -13.87
CA SER A 530 3.57 -13.18 -13.20
C SER A 530 4.24 -14.48 -12.77
N LYS A 531 5.55 -14.48 -12.68
CA LYS A 531 6.33 -15.62 -12.19
C LYS A 531 7.58 -15.13 -11.48
N GLY A 532 8.19 -15.98 -10.68
CA GLY A 532 9.44 -15.67 -10.00
C GLY A 532 10.01 -16.90 -9.32
N LYS A 533 11.32 -16.93 -9.15
CA LYS A 533 12.00 -18.03 -8.46
C LYS A 533 12.91 -17.47 -7.36
N PRO A 534 12.71 -17.88 -6.09
CA PRO A 534 13.74 -17.70 -5.07
C PRO A 534 14.88 -18.71 -5.31
N ASP A 535 16.11 -18.24 -5.23
CA ASP A 535 17.31 -19.07 -5.44
C ASP A 535 18.28 -18.89 -4.27
N TYR A 536 18.36 -19.89 -3.39
CA TYR A 536 19.19 -19.88 -2.20
C TYR A 536 19.63 -21.29 -1.83
N LEU A 537 20.77 -21.40 -1.14
CA LEU A 537 21.27 -22.65 -0.58
C LEU A 537 21.03 -22.71 0.93
N THR A 538 20.96 -23.93 1.45
CA THR A 538 20.91 -24.20 2.88
C THR A 538 21.94 -25.26 3.26
N ASP A 539 22.47 -25.19 4.47
CA ASP A 539 23.39 -26.16 5.07
C ASP A 539 22.70 -26.92 6.22
N PRO A 540 22.32 -28.20 6.01
CA PRO A 540 21.70 -29.02 7.03
C PRO A 540 22.55 -29.22 8.30
N SER A 541 23.87 -29.07 8.23
CA SER A 541 24.74 -29.20 9.41
C SER A 541 24.58 -28.07 10.42
N LEU A 542 24.02 -26.93 9.97
CA LEU A 542 23.72 -25.77 10.82
C LEU A 542 22.32 -25.83 11.44
N TYR A 543 21.47 -26.78 11.06
CA TYR A 543 20.08 -26.78 11.51
C TYR A 543 19.97 -26.85 13.04
N PRO A 544 19.06 -26.06 13.66
CA PRO A 544 17.98 -25.30 13.03
C PRO A 544 18.37 -23.91 12.49
N LEU A 545 19.60 -23.43 12.69
CA LEU A 545 20.11 -22.24 12.02
C LEU A 545 20.16 -22.50 10.50
N ASN A 546 19.89 -21.50 9.67
CA ASN A 546 19.87 -21.59 8.21
C ASN A 546 18.78 -22.50 7.62
N LYS A 547 18.02 -23.24 8.44
CA LYS A 547 16.83 -23.98 8.00
C LYS A 547 15.74 -23.00 7.52
N PRO A 548 15.16 -23.19 6.32
CA PRO A 548 14.12 -22.32 5.77
C PRO A 548 12.76 -22.65 6.40
N ILE A 549 12.61 -22.35 7.71
CA ILE A 549 11.35 -22.56 8.43
C ILE A 549 10.40 -21.40 8.19
N THR A 550 9.10 -21.70 8.13
CA THR A 550 8.05 -20.66 8.09
C THR A 550 8.12 -19.78 9.32
N LYS A 551 7.77 -18.50 9.16
CA LYS A 551 7.64 -17.58 10.29
C LYS A 551 6.75 -18.17 11.39
N LEU A 552 7.17 -18.08 12.65
CA LEU A 552 6.47 -18.67 13.79
C LEU A 552 5.01 -18.23 13.91
N GLU A 553 4.72 -16.96 13.57
CA GLU A 553 3.37 -16.41 13.61
C GLU A 553 2.54 -16.64 12.34
N ALA A 554 3.10 -17.26 11.29
CA ALA A 554 2.45 -17.30 9.97
C ALA A 554 1.05 -17.92 10.00
N LYS A 555 0.88 -19.07 10.69
CA LYS A 555 -0.41 -19.75 10.82
C LYS A 555 -1.46 -18.90 11.54
N ILE A 556 -1.07 -18.28 12.66
CA ILE A 556 -1.98 -17.44 13.45
C ILE A 556 -2.31 -16.12 12.72
N GLN A 557 -1.40 -15.62 11.87
CA GLN A 557 -1.67 -14.46 11.00
C GLN A 557 -2.69 -14.82 9.90
N ALA A 558 -2.52 -15.97 9.26
CA ALA A 558 -3.44 -16.45 8.22
C ALA A 558 -4.85 -16.73 8.76
N ALA A 559 -4.96 -17.19 10.02
CA ALA A 559 -6.23 -17.45 10.69
C ALA A 559 -6.85 -16.23 11.40
N GLY A 560 -6.18 -15.08 11.41
CA GLY A 560 -6.65 -13.90 12.15
C GLY A 560 -6.50 -13.96 13.67
N GLU A 561 -5.86 -15.02 14.21
CA GLU A 561 -5.57 -15.21 15.64
C GLU A 561 -4.39 -14.34 16.13
N ALA A 562 -3.61 -13.76 15.22
CA ALA A 562 -2.53 -12.84 15.57
C ALA A 562 -3.10 -11.53 16.14
N MET A 563 -2.85 -11.29 17.43
CA MET A 563 -3.25 -10.08 18.14
C MET A 563 -2.29 -8.91 17.84
N TYR A 564 -2.84 -7.79 17.38
CA TYR A 564 -2.18 -6.48 17.29
C TYR A 564 -2.70 -5.54 18.39
N ALA A 565 -2.17 -4.33 18.51
CA ALA A 565 -2.58 -3.40 19.57
C ALA A 565 -4.10 -3.11 19.52
N ASN A 566 -4.65 -2.87 18.33
CA ASN A 566 -6.09 -2.63 18.15
C ASN A 566 -6.97 -3.89 18.34
N ASP A 567 -6.38 -5.07 18.50
CA ASP A 567 -7.17 -6.30 18.60
C ASP A 567 -7.48 -6.70 20.03
N LEU A 568 -6.90 -6.00 21.02
CA LEU A 568 -7.25 -6.21 22.43
C LEU A 568 -8.77 -6.13 22.61
N PRO A 569 -9.39 -7.13 23.27
CA PRO A 569 -10.83 -7.13 23.49
C PRO A 569 -11.28 -5.84 24.18
N PRO A 570 -12.42 -5.26 23.77
CA PRO A 570 -12.95 -4.07 24.43
C PRO A 570 -13.20 -4.31 25.92
N GLN A 571 -12.77 -3.37 26.76
CA GLN A 571 -13.03 -3.43 28.20
C GLN A 571 -14.26 -2.60 28.59
N PRO A 572 -14.99 -2.97 29.66
CA PRO A 572 -16.10 -2.16 30.17
C PRO A 572 -15.65 -0.71 30.48
N GLY A 573 -16.37 0.27 29.92
CA GLY A 573 -16.05 1.68 30.13
C GLY A 573 -14.86 2.21 29.31
N GLU A 574 -14.26 1.40 28.43
CA GLU A 574 -13.20 1.85 27.52
C GLU A 574 -13.65 3.03 26.65
N VAL A 575 -12.76 4.02 26.50
CA VAL A 575 -12.99 5.23 25.69
C VAL A 575 -12.01 5.32 24.53
N PHE A 576 -12.35 6.15 23.54
CA PHE A 576 -11.55 6.36 22.34
C PHE A 576 -11.09 7.81 22.23
N GLY A 577 -9.79 8.01 22.00
CA GLY A 577 -9.18 9.32 21.78
C GLY A 577 -8.95 9.63 20.30
N ALA A 578 -9.11 10.89 19.91
CA ALA A 578 -8.76 11.40 18.58
C ALA A 578 -8.21 12.83 18.66
N PHE A 579 -7.22 13.16 17.82
CA PHE A 579 -6.65 14.51 17.76
C PHE A 579 -7.54 15.47 16.97
N VAL A 580 -7.79 16.64 17.54
CA VAL A 580 -8.20 17.85 16.80
C VAL A 580 -6.94 18.45 16.17
N LEU A 581 -7.00 18.74 14.88
CA LEU A 581 -5.84 19.20 14.10
C LEU A 581 -6.01 20.66 13.69
N SER A 582 -4.91 21.40 13.65
CA SER A 582 -4.87 22.77 13.13
C SER A 582 -5.28 22.86 11.66
N THR A 583 -5.99 23.92 11.29
CA THR A 583 -6.36 24.27 9.90
C THR A 583 -5.57 25.47 9.38
N ILE A 584 -4.48 25.84 10.04
CA ILE A 584 -3.51 26.86 9.61
C ILE A 584 -2.08 26.31 9.76
N HIS A 585 -1.13 26.86 9.01
CA HIS A 585 0.27 26.44 9.11
C HIS A 585 1.11 27.23 10.13
N SER A 586 0.66 28.42 10.54
CA SER A 586 1.42 29.26 11.48
C SER A 586 0.50 30.23 12.22
N GLY A 587 0.60 30.24 13.54
CA GLY A 587 -0.21 31.07 14.43
C GLY A 587 -0.36 30.44 15.81
N GLU A 588 -1.38 30.85 16.54
CA GLU A 588 -1.71 30.34 17.87
C GLU A 588 -3.20 29.99 17.95
N VAL A 589 -3.53 29.00 18.76
CA VAL A 589 -4.92 28.71 19.11
C VAL A 589 -5.44 29.84 20.00
N ASP A 590 -6.59 30.41 19.62
CA ASP A 590 -7.27 31.44 20.41
C ASP A 590 -8.32 30.81 21.32
N THR A 591 -9.36 30.23 20.71
CA THR A 591 -10.41 29.49 21.43
C THR A 591 -10.71 28.15 20.78
N ILE A 592 -11.04 27.16 21.61
CA ILE A 592 -11.58 25.87 21.20
C ILE A 592 -12.99 25.79 21.78
N ASP A 593 -13.97 25.50 20.94
CA ASP A 593 -15.38 25.39 21.34
C ASP A 593 -15.66 24.09 22.09
N VAL A 594 -15.32 24.07 23.37
CA VAL A 594 -15.43 22.89 24.23
C VAL A 594 -16.89 22.55 24.55
N GLU A 595 -17.72 23.55 24.86
CA GLU A 595 -19.10 23.33 25.29
C GLU A 595 -19.94 22.62 24.22
N HIS A 596 -19.84 23.06 22.96
CA HIS A 596 -20.57 22.42 21.87
C HIS A 596 -20.06 21.01 21.57
N ALA A 597 -18.75 20.76 21.72
CA ALA A 597 -18.19 19.43 21.55
C ALA A 597 -18.70 18.46 22.63
N LEU A 598 -18.73 18.89 23.89
CA LEU A 598 -19.23 18.09 25.02
C LEU A 598 -20.74 17.89 25.00
N ALA A 599 -21.51 18.77 24.36
CA ALA A 599 -22.95 18.62 24.18
C ALA A 599 -23.34 17.48 23.20
N ILE A 600 -22.38 16.94 22.44
CA ILE A 600 -22.61 15.82 21.52
C ILE A 600 -22.70 14.52 22.33
N ASP A 601 -23.83 13.81 22.21
CA ASP A 601 -24.02 12.53 22.91
C ASP A 601 -22.89 11.53 22.60
N GLY A 602 -22.35 10.93 23.66
CA GLY A 602 -21.22 10.00 23.61
C GLY A 602 -19.84 10.64 23.65
N VAL A 603 -19.70 11.96 23.59
CA VAL A 603 -18.43 12.65 23.92
C VAL A 603 -18.28 12.72 25.43
N VAL A 604 -17.08 12.41 25.94
CA VAL A 604 -16.79 12.25 27.37
C VAL A 604 -15.89 13.37 27.89
N ALA A 605 -14.88 13.77 27.11
CA ALA A 605 -13.93 14.80 27.51
C ALA A 605 -13.29 15.48 26.29
N LEU A 606 -12.72 16.66 26.51
CA LEU A 606 -11.83 17.34 25.58
C LEU A 606 -10.63 17.88 26.37
N TYR A 607 -9.42 17.51 25.96
CA TYR A 607 -8.18 17.93 26.59
C TYR A 607 -7.34 18.80 25.66
N THR A 608 -6.66 19.77 26.25
CA THR A 608 -5.74 20.72 25.60
C THR A 608 -4.34 20.58 26.19
N ALA A 609 -3.37 21.35 25.69
CA ALA A 609 -2.02 21.37 26.25
C ALA A 609 -1.98 21.70 27.76
N LYS A 610 -2.97 22.43 28.30
CA LYS A 610 -3.07 22.78 29.73
C LYS A 610 -3.39 21.58 30.64
N ASP A 611 -3.91 20.51 30.06
CA ASP A 611 -4.32 19.32 30.81
C ASP A 611 -3.16 18.35 31.07
N ILE A 612 -2.04 18.54 30.37
CA ILE A 612 -0.80 17.76 30.50
C ILE A 612 -0.10 18.19 31.81
N PRO A 613 0.01 17.32 32.82
CA PRO A 613 0.51 17.70 34.14
C PRO A 613 2.03 17.85 34.22
N GLY A 614 2.77 17.17 33.33
CA GLY A 614 4.23 17.25 33.21
C GLY A 614 4.66 18.14 32.04
N VAL A 615 5.66 17.70 31.28
CA VAL A 615 6.16 18.45 30.11
C VAL A 615 5.34 18.08 28.87
N ASN A 616 4.83 19.08 28.14
CA ASN A 616 4.13 18.86 26.87
C ASN A 616 5.11 18.51 25.74
N SER A 617 5.69 17.31 25.76
CA SER A 617 6.60 16.86 24.70
C SER A 617 6.71 15.33 24.62
N PHE A 618 6.71 14.79 23.40
CA PHE A 618 6.88 13.34 23.16
C PHE A 618 8.29 12.96 22.66
N THR A 619 9.14 13.94 22.36
CA THR A 619 10.58 13.78 22.07
C THR A 619 11.37 14.79 22.91
N PHE A 620 12.65 14.57 23.17
CA PHE A 620 13.42 15.52 23.97
C PHE A 620 14.94 15.35 23.87
N PRO A 621 15.71 16.42 24.14
CA PRO A 621 17.16 16.32 24.24
C PRO A 621 17.60 15.30 25.29
N GLY A 622 18.61 14.49 24.95
CA GLY A 622 19.15 13.45 25.82
C GLY A 622 18.71 12.03 25.45
N ILE A 623 17.70 11.89 24.57
CA ILE A 623 17.38 10.62 23.90
C ILE A 623 18.15 10.56 22.56
N PRO A 624 18.73 9.41 22.17
CA PRO A 624 19.48 9.29 20.93
C PRO A 624 18.71 9.82 19.71
N LEU A 625 19.39 10.60 18.86
CA LEU A 625 18.84 11.22 17.63
C LEU A 625 17.68 12.21 17.87
N GLN A 626 17.41 12.61 19.12
CA GLN A 626 16.44 13.65 19.46
C GLN A 626 17.17 14.88 20.04
N SER A 627 16.97 16.03 19.40
CA SER A 627 17.70 17.27 19.67
C SER A 627 16.80 18.37 20.25
N VAL A 628 15.48 18.28 20.10
CA VAL A 628 14.51 19.28 20.55
C VAL A 628 13.23 18.64 21.07
N ASP A 629 12.52 19.36 21.93
CA ASP A 629 11.16 19.02 22.34
C ASP A 629 10.17 19.23 21.16
N GLU A 630 9.40 18.20 20.83
CA GLU A 630 8.22 18.30 19.97
C GLU A 630 6.93 18.14 20.78
N GLU A 631 6.07 19.15 20.71
CA GLU A 631 4.86 19.20 21.52
C GLU A 631 3.85 18.09 21.17
N ILE A 632 3.22 17.52 22.21
CA ILE A 632 2.12 16.55 22.02
C ILE A 632 0.91 17.30 21.44
N LEU A 633 0.58 18.44 22.04
CA LEU A 633 -0.47 19.37 21.61
C LEU A 633 0.12 20.76 21.46
N ALA A 634 -0.03 21.37 20.29
CA ALA A 634 0.65 22.60 19.96
C ALA A 634 0.17 23.78 20.82
N THR A 635 1.10 24.49 21.46
CA THR A 635 0.86 25.82 22.03
C THR A 635 1.07 26.91 20.96
N LYS A 636 2.01 26.67 20.04
CA LYS A 636 2.23 27.46 18.83
C LYS A 636 2.21 26.55 17.61
N ILE A 637 1.40 26.93 16.62
CA ILE A 637 1.22 26.15 15.40
C ILE A 637 2.39 26.41 14.46
N ARG A 638 2.99 25.33 13.95
CA ARG A 638 4.18 25.34 13.07
C ARG A 638 3.94 24.72 11.69
N PHE A 639 2.86 23.95 11.53
CA PHE A 639 2.48 23.36 10.25
C PHE A 639 0.97 23.05 10.23
N TYR A 640 0.43 22.89 9.02
CA TYR A 640 -0.98 22.55 8.83
C TYR A 640 -1.26 21.13 9.36
N SER A 641 -2.38 20.92 10.05
CA SER A 641 -2.72 19.64 10.70
C SER A 641 -1.87 19.24 11.91
N GLN A 642 -1.16 20.18 12.55
CA GLN A 642 -0.54 19.91 13.85
C GLN A 642 -1.62 19.67 14.93
N ALA A 643 -1.44 18.67 15.80
CA ALA A 643 -2.39 18.37 16.87
C ALA A 643 -2.49 19.51 17.89
N ILE A 644 -3.71 19.89 18.27
CA ILE A 644 -3.99 21.03 19.18
C ILE A 644 -4.87 20.66 20.38
N ALA A 645 -5.69 19.60 20.26
CA ALA A 645 -6.49 19.07 21.34
C ALA A 645 -6.78 17.57 21.15
N ILE A 646 -7.31 16.93 22.18
CA ILE A 646 -7.76 15.53 22.17
C ILE A 646 -9.26 15.51 22.48
N VAL A 647 -10.06 14.93 21.60
CA VAL A 647 -11.46 14.57 21.86
C VAL A 647 -11.51 13.13 22.36
N VAL A 648 -12.31 12.89 23.39
CA VAL A 648 -12.55 11.55 23.96
C VAL A 648 -14.03 11.20 23.81
N ALA A 649 -14.33 10.03 23.26
CA ALA A 649 -15.71 9.57 23.05
C ALA A 649 -15.88 8.07 23.31
N LYS A 650 -17.14 7.62 23.41
CA LYS A 650 -17.50 6.20 23.66
C LYS A 650 -17.23 5.25 22.48
N THR A 651 -16.98 5.77 21.28
CA THR A 651 -16.68 4.95 20.09
C THR A 651 -15.59 5.59 19.23
N GLU A 652 -14.79 4.76 18.56
CA GLU A 652 -13.72 5.19 17.63
C GLU A 652 -14.25 6.19 16.60
N ARG A 653 -15.36 5.83 15.92
CA ARG A 653 -15.95 6.64 14.86
C ARG A 653 -16.39 8.00 15.37
N LEU A 654 -17.03 8.05 16.54
CA LEU A 654 -17.51 9.31 17.11
C LEU A 654 -16.35 10.23 17.48
N ALA A 655 -15.29 9.69 18.11
CA ALA A 655 -14.10 10.48 18.43
C ALA A 655 -13.49 11.10 17.16
N ALA A 656 -13.29 10.31 16.10
CA ALA A 656 -12.71 10.77 14.84
C ALA A 656 -13.61 11.76 14.08
N GLU A 657 -14.94 11.61 14.12
CA GLU A 657 -15.88 12.54 13.47
C GLU A 657 -15.96 13.87 14.22
N VAL A 658 -16.08 13.84 15.55
CA VAL A 658 -16.14 15.06 16.37
C VAL A 658 -14.84 15.84 16.29
N ALA A 659 -13.69 15.16 16.33
CA ALA A 659 -12.39 15.83 16.25
C ALA A 659 -12.20 16.69 14.97
N LYS A 660 -12.87 16.33 13.86
CA LYS A 660 -12.86 17.12 12.61
C LYS A 660 -13.81 18.33 12.63
N ARG A 661 -14.75 18.36 13.56
CA ARG A 661 -15.84 19.35 13.64
C ARG A 661 -15.72 20.32 14.81
N VAL A 662 -14.80 20.05 15.75
CA VAL A 662 -14.50 20.99 16.84
C VAL A 662 -14.14 22.33 16.21
N LYS A 663 -14.90 23.37 16.57
CA LYS A 663 -14.64 24.72 16.08
C LYS A 663 -13.45 25.29 16.82
N VAL A 664 -12.48 25.80 16.07
CA VAL A 664 -11.26 26.40 16.60
C VAL A 664 -11.08 27.76 15.94
N THR A 665 -10.87 28.79 16.76
CA THR A 665 -10.42 30.11 16.29
C THR A 665 -8.93 30.25 16.51
N TYR A 666 -8.28 31.02 15.64
CA TYR A 666 -6.85 31.25 15.69
C TYR A 666 -6.55 32.75 15.79
N LYS A 667 -5.43 33.07 16.43
CA LYS A 667 -4.86 34.42 16.50
C LYS A 667 -3.43 34.41 16.00
N ASN A 668 -2.88 35.60 15.70
CA ASN A 668 -1.53 35.76 15.19
C ASN A 668 -1.25 34.91 13.92
N VAL A 669 -2.27 34.70 13.08
CA VAL A 669 -2.17 33.86 11.88
C VAL A 669 -1.25 34.53 10.86
N SER A 670 -0.28 33.77 10.34
CA SER A 670 0.59 34.26 9.27
C SER A 670 -0.20 34.48 7.98
N ASN A 671 0.04 35.63 7.32
CA ASN A 671 -0.43 35.88 5.95
C ASN A 671 0.61 35.49 4.88
N VAL A 672 1.78 35.00 5.30
CA VAL A 672 2.85 34.54 4.40
C VAL A 672 2.64 33.06 4.11
N ALA A 673 2.68 32.68 2.82
CA ALA A 673 2.58 31.30 2.39
C ALA A 673 3.66 30.40 3.05
N PRO A 674 3.35 29.13 3.32
CA PRO A 674 4.29 28.22 3.98
C PRO A 674 5.53 27.94 3.13
N VAL A 675 6.66 27.76 3.80
CA VAL A 675 7.90 27.28 3.19
C VAL A 675 7.80 25.76 3.03
N LEU A 676 7.60 25.27 1.81
CA LEU A 676 7.32 23.85 1.53
C LEU A 676 8.46 23.08 0.82
N THR A 677 9.52 23.76 0.37
CA THR A 677 10.57 23.12 -0.46
C THR A 677 11.96 23.48 0.03
N ILE A 678 12.93 22.61 -0.26
CA ILE A 678 14.35 22.84 0.05
C ILE A 678 14.83 24.17 -0.54
N ASN A 679 14.51 24.44 -1.81
CA ASN A 679 14.90 25.68 -2.49
C ASN A 679 14.30 26.94 -1.83
N ALA A 680 13.07 26.85 -1.30
CA ALA A 680 12.47 27.96 -0.56
C ALA A 680 13.14 28.14 0.80
N ALA A 681 13.42 27.05 1.52
CA ALA A 681 14.06 27.09 2.83
C ALA A 681 15.51 27.61 2.77
N LYS A 682 16.29 27.24 1.75
CA LYS A 682 17.67 27.72 1.53
C LYS A 682 17.79 29.25 1.40
N LYS A 683 16.70 29.95 1.08
CA LYS A 683 16.69 31.43 0.99
C LYS A 683 16.72 32.12 2.35
N ASP A 684 16.37 31.42 3.43
CA ASP A 684 16.41 31.90 4.80
C ASP A 684 17.54 31.18 5.54
N SER A 685 18.63 31.90 5.87
CA SER A 685 19.78 31.31 6.56
C SER A 685 19.45 30.74 7.94
N LYS A 686 18.35 31.16 8.56
CA LYS A 686 17.88 30.59 9.84
C LYS A 686 17.27 29.20 9.70
N ARG A 687 16.87 28.81 8.48
CA ARG A 687 16.31 27.51 8.15
C ARG A 687 17.35 26.53 7.63
N TYR A 688 18.59 26.97 7.38
CA TYR A 688 19.67 26.12 6.87
C TYR A 688 20.61 25.72 8.00
N ILE A 689 20.78 24.42 8.19
CA ILE A 689 21.61 23.84 9.25
C ILE A 689 22.71 23.03 8.56
N ALA A 690 23.95 23.53 8.59
CA ALA A 690 25.08 22.81 8.04
C ALA A 690 25.35 21.53 8.84
N GLY A 691 25.51 20.40 8.14
CA GLY A 691 25.83 19.12 8.73
C GLY A 691 27.31 18.97 9.07
N THR A 692 27.59 18.14 10.06
CA THR A 692 28.96 17.76 10.46
C THR A 692 29.51 16.52 9.72
N PRO A 693 28.71 15.53 9.29
CA PRO A 693 29.21 14.42 8.49
C PRO A 693 29.62 14.92 7.10
N LYS A 694 30.89 14.72 6.75
CA LYS A 694 31.45 15.17 5.48
C LYS A 694 32.51 14.19 4.98
N ILE A 695 32.73 14.24 3.67
CA ILE A 695 33.88 13.60 3.03
C ILE A 695 34.81 14.72 2.59
N ASP A 696 36.07 14.68 3.03
CA ASP A 696 37.10 15.61 2.57
C ASP A 696 38.06 14.88 1.61
N PRO A 697 38.45 15.52 0.50
CA PRO A 697 39.31 14.88 -0.49
C PRO A 697 40.73 14.72 0.09
N LYS A 698 41.31 13.54 -0.08
CA LYS A 698 42.71 13.24 0.24
C LYS A 698 43.65 13.68 -0.87
N THR A 699 43.20 13.60 -2.12
CA THR A 699 43.96 13.94 -3.32
C THR A 699 43.07 14.70 -4.30
N ARG A 700 43.66 15.21 -5.40
CA ARG A 700 42.90 15.78 -6.51
C ARG A 700 43.57 15.37 -7.82
N GLY A 701 42.81 14.76 -8.71
CA GLY A 701 43.27 14.44 -10.06
C GLY A 701 43.49 15.70 -10.89
N THR A 702 44.48 15.65 -11.79
CA THR A 702 44.87 16.79 -12.63
C THR A 702 44.40 16.66 -14.09
N ASP A 703 43.95 15.48 -14.52
CA ASP A 703 43.56 15.22 -15.91
C ASP A 703 42.07 15.46 -16.17
N VAL A 704 41.59 16.67 -15.88
CA VAL A 704 40.17 17.03 -16.07
C VAL A 704 39.92 17.40 -17.53
N LYS A 705 39.19 16.53 -18.24
CA LYS A 705 38.79 16.73 -19.65
C LYS A 705 37.38 17.27 -19.80
N LYS A 706 36.48 16.85 -18.91
CA LYS A 706 35.08 17.29 -18.89
C LYS A 706 34.66 17.66 -17.47
N VAL A 707 33.85 18.72 -17.35
CA VAL A 707 33.23 19.15 -16.09
C VAL A 707 31.72 19.09 -16.25
N ILE A 708 31.07 18.40 -15.32
CA ILE A 708 29.62 18.15 -15.34
C ILE A 708 29.02 18.73 -14.07
N LYS A 709 27.95 19.50 -14.21
CA LYS A 709 27.19 20.07 -13.08
C LYS A 709 25.75 19.61 -13.13
N GLY A 710 25.14 19.42 -11.97
CA GLY A 710 23.73 19.04 -11.92
C GLY A 710 23.12 19.18 -10.54
N VAL A 711 21.80 19.06 -10.51
CA VAL A 711 20.99 18.95 -9.30
C VAL A 711 20.11 17.71 -9.46
N TYR A 712 20.12 16.85 -8.45
CA TYR A 712 19.24 15.68 -8.38
C TYR A 712 18.31 15.85 -7.17
N ASN A 713 17.01 15.85 -7.42
CA ASN A 713 15.99 15.98 -6.38
C ASN A 713 15.21 14.66 -6.27
N ILE A 714 14.98 14.24 -5.04
CA ILE A 714 14.11 13.12 -4.70
C ILE A 714 13.06 13.64 -3.70
N GLU A 715 11.80 13.36 -3.98
CA GLU A 715 10.64 13.86 -3.23
C GLU A 715 10.31 12.96 -2.02
N TRP A 716 9.21 13.24 -1.32
CA TRP A 716 8.77 12.47 -0.15
C TRP A 716 8.27 11.03 -0.48
N GLN A 717 8.26 10.18 0.55
CA GLN A 717 7.52 8.90 0.58
C GLN A 717 6.79 8.73 1.91
N TYR A 718 5.51 8.34 1.88
CA TYR A 718 4.80 7.85 3.06
C TYR A 718 4.98 6.33 3.24
N LEU A 719 5.20 5.91 4.48
CA LEU A 719 5.61 4.55 4.81
C LEU A 719 4.54 3.50 4.51
N TYR A 720 3.27 3.88 4.67
CA TYR A 720 2.10 3.05 4.34
C TYR A 720 2.07 1.71 5.11
N TYR A 721 2.46 1.73 6.40
CA TYR A 721 2.22 0.60 7.29
C TYR A 721 0.72 0.28 7.34
N ILE A 722 0.36 -1.01 7.26
CA ILE A 722 -1.04 -1.42 7.11
C ILE A 722 -1.79 -1.33 8.45
N GLU A 723 -1.10 -1.55 9.58
CA GLU A 723 -1.63 -1.21 10.90
C GLU A 723 -1.37 0.29 11.15
N PRO A 724 -2.42 1.13 11.27
CA PRO A 724 -2.25 2.54 11.67
C PRO A 724 -1.60 2.65 13.05
N ILE A 725 -0.96 3.78 13.36
CA ILE A 725 -0.47 4.01 14.73
C ILE A 725 -1.63 3.85 15.71
N THR A 726 -1.46 2.90 16.63
CA THR A 726 -2.44 2.50 17.62
C THR A 726 -1.77 2.32 18.97
N CYS A 727 -2.39 2.85 20.01
CA CYS A 727 -2.03 2.60 21.40
C CYS A 727 -3.29 2.30 22.24
N VAL A 728 -3.19 1.34 23.14
CA VAL A 728 -4.19 1.05 24.18
C VAL A 728 -3.50 1.18 25.53
N VAL A 729 -4.03 2.02 26.42
CA VAL A 729 -3.51 2.20 27.78
C VAL A 729 -4.55 1.73 28.78
N ILE A 730 -4.14 0.85 29.68
CA ILE A 730 -4.98 0.26 30.72
C ILE A 730 -4.39 0.68 32.07
N PRO A 731 -5.10 1.48 32.88
CA PRO A 731 -4.69 1.73 34.26
C PRO A 731 -4.89 0.45 35.09
N ILE A 732 -3.82 -0.02 35.76
CA ILE A 732 -3.82 -1.21 36.61
C ILE A 732 -3.13 -0.85 37.92
N ASP A 733 -3.84 -0.95 39.04
CA ASP A 733 -3.36 -0.52 40.36
C ASP A 733 -2.80 0.92 40.31
N ASN A 734 -1.49 1.09 40.47
CA ASN A 734 -0.80 2.38 40.42
C ASN A 734 0.04 2.56 39.15
N ILE A 735 -0.07 1.67 38.16
CA ILE A 735 0.70 1.72 36.91
C ILE A 735 -0.19 1.89 35.67
N LEU A 736 0.43 2.30 34.58
CA LEU A 736 -0.17 2.31 33.25
C LEU A 736 0.44 1.16 32.42
N GLU A 737 -0.37 0.16 32.09
CA GLU A 737 0.02 -0.87 31.11
C GLU A 737 -0.28 -0.33 29.71
N VAL A 738 0.76 -0.20 28.88
CA VAL A 738 0.73 0.46 27.57
C VAL A 738 0.97 -0.57 26.47
N HIS A 739 -0.03 -0.83 25.64
CA HIS A 739 0.07 -1.67 24.44
C HIS A 739 0.20 -0.76 23.22
N ASP A 740 1.41 -0.56 22.75
CA ASP A 740 1.70 0.35 21.64
C ASP A 740 2.20 -0.38 20.39
N SER A 741 1.82 0.16 19.23
CA SER A 741 2.39 -0.20 17.94
C SER A 741 3.70 0.57 17.70
N THR A 742 4.75 0.26 18.47
CA THR A 742 6.02 1.01 18.48
C THR A 742 7.23 0.13 18.17
N GLN A 743 8.26 0.72 17.55
CA GLN A 743 9.60 0.15 17.39
C GLN A 743 10.53 0.53 18.55
N TRP A 744 10.14 1.49 19.40
CA TRP A 744 10.94 2.01 20.50
C TRP A 744 10.13 2.09 21.81
N MET A 745 10.23 1.03 22.62
CA MET A 745 9.52 0.98 23.91
C MET A 745 10.04 2.02 24.90
N ASP A 746 11.35 2.24 24.93
CA ASP A 746 12.01 3.17 25.85
C ASP A 746 11.54 4.62 25.65
N LEU A 747 11.64 5.17 24.43
CA LEU A 747 11.11 6.50 24.12
C LEU A 747 9.62 6.63 24.47
N THR A 748 8.83 5.59 24.21
CA THR A 748 7.39 5.58 24.55
C THR A 748 7.19 5.68 26.07
N GLN A 749 7.95 4.90 26.85
CA GLN A 749 7.89 4.89 28.30
C GLN A 749 8.30 6.26 28.88
N SER A 750 9.45 6.78 28.48
CA SER A 750 9.97 8.06 28.97
C SER A 750 9.10 9.24 28.56
N ALA A 751 8.57 9.25 27.33
CA ALA A 751 7.65 10.29 26.87
C ALA A 751 6.37 10.35 27.71
N ILE A 752 5.75 9.19 28.00
CA ILE A 752 4.57 9.10 28.85
C ILE A 752 4.90 9.57 30.26
N ALA A 753 5.96 9.03 30.87
CA ALA A 753 6.36 9.36 32.24
C ALA A 753 6.61 10.86 32.42
N ARG A 754 7.42 11.44 31.53
CA ARG A 754 7.77 12.88 31.54
C ARG A 754 6.56 13.78 31.31
N SER A 755 5.63 13.37 30.45
CA SER A 755 4.44 14.16 30.15
C SER A 755 3.37 14.08 31.23
N LEU A 756 3.29 12.94 31.93
CA LEU A 756 2.37 12.77 33.05
C LEU A 756 2.96 13.20 34.40
N GLY A 757 4.26 13.51 34.44
CA GLY A 757 4.95 13.87 35.69
C GLY A 757 5.02 12.70 36.68
N ILE A 758 5.12 11.46 36.18
CA ILE A 758 5.20 10.23 36.96
C ILE A 758 6.56 9.53 36.72
N PRO A 759 7.00 8.64 37.62
CA PRO A 759 8.19 7.82 37.39
C PRO A 759 8.01 6.86 36.20
N GLU A 760 9.09 6.59 35.45
CA GLU A 760 9.07 5.60 34.36
C GLU A 760 8.68 4.19 34.82
N SER A 761 8.98 3.85 36.07
CA SER A 761 8.58 2.58 36.69
C SER A 761 7.07 2.43 36.86
N GLU A 762 6.28 3.51 36.74
CA GLU A 762 4.82 3.47 36.73
C GLU A 762 4.24 3.27 35.31
N VAL A 763 5.09 3.11 34.29
CA VAL A 763 4.70 2.90 32.90
C VAL A 763 5.30 1.60 32.39
N LEU A 764 4.46 0.61 32.09
CA LEU A 764 4.89 -0.67 31.53
C LEU A 764 4.49 -0.75 30.05
N VAL A 765 5.46 -0.58 29.15
CA VAL A 765 5.23 -0.73 27.72
C VAL A 765 5.37 -2.19 27.33
N LYS A 766 4.37 -2.70 26.61
CA LYS A 766 4.29 -4.09 26.14
C LYS A 766 4.05 -4.11 24.64
N VAL A 767 4.95 -4.75 23.90
CA VAL A 767 4.85 -4.90 22.44
C VAL A 767 4.91 -6.37 22.10
N ARG A 768 3.82 -6.91 21.52
CA ARG A 768 3.83 -8.28 20.99
C ARG A 768 4.31 -8.34 19.55
N ARG A 769 3.81 -7.43 18.72
CA ARG A 769 4.11 -7.30 17.29
C ARG A 769 3.52 -6.01 16.73
N VAL A 770 3.99 -5.61 15.56
CA VAL A 770 3.52 -4.43 14.82
C VAL A 770 3.14 -4.82 13.39
N GLY A 771 2.01 -4.31 12.88
CA GLY A 771 1.50 -4.57 11.52
C GLY A 771 2.19 -3.74 10.44
N GLY A 772 3.52 -3.79 10.39
CA GLY A 772 4.36 -2.95 9.56
C GLY A 772 4.70 -1.63 10.26
N ALA A 773 5.93 -1.16 10.07
CA ALA A 773 6.44 0.02 10.76
C ALA A 773 7.37 0.85 9.86
N PHE A 774 8.41 0.21 9.32
CA PHE A 774 9.31 0.78 8.31
C PHE A 774 10.05 2.05 8.75
N GLY A 775 10.15 2.34 10.04
CA GLY A 775 10.83 3.52 10.61
C GLY A 775 9.86 4.51 11.30
N GLY A 776 8.67 4.68 10.75
CA GLY A 776 7.73 5.74 11.19
C GLY A 776 7.01 5.43 12.50
N LYS A 777 7.31 4.30 13.13
CA LYS A 777 6.86 3.95 14.49
C LYS A 777 8.04 3.89 15.47
N ILE A 778 9.18 4.50 15.15
CA ILE A 778 10.30 4.66 16.10
C ILE A 778 9.95 5.73 17.14
N SER A 779 9.56 6.92 16.69
CA SER A 779 9.32 8.09 17.55
C SER A 779 7.88 8.58 17.48
N ARG A 780 7.28 8.57 16.29
CA ARG A 780 5.99 9.22 16.03
C ARG A 780 4.81 8.54 16.72
N SER A 781 4.93 7.25 17.05
CA SER A 781 3.93 6.53 17.86
C SER A 781 3.87 7.06 19.29
N ALA A 782 4.97 7.57 19.84
CA ALA A 782 5.03 8.09 21.22
C ALA A 782 4.07 9.27 21.43
N GLN A 783 3.80 10.09 20.40
CA GLN A 783 2.82 11.18 20.50
C GLN A 783 1.40 10.63 20.78
N ALA A 784 0.98 9.62 20.02
CA ALA A 784 -0.33 8.99 20.21
C ALA A 784 -0.39 8.21 21.53
N ALA A 785 0.69 7.52 21.90
CA ALA A 785 0.77 6.79 23.17
C ALA A 785 0.68 7.72 24.38
N THR A 786 1.36 8.87 24.33
CA THR A 786 1.32 9.88 25.39
C THR A 786 -0.07 10.52 25.53
N ALA A 787 -0.71 10.85 24.40
CA ALA A 787 -2.09 11.33 24.39
C ALA A 787 -3.07 10.27 24.97
N CYS A 788 -2.89 9.00 24.61
CA CYS A 788 -3.67 7.89 25.14
C CYS A 788 -3.50 7.73 26.66
N ALA A 789 -2.26 7.81 27.14
CA ALA A 789 -1.93 7.70 28.56
C ALA A 789 -2.47 8.87 29.38
N LEU A 790 -2.47 10.08 28.84
CA LEU A 790 -3.12 11.24 29.46
C LEU A 790 -4.61 10.99 29.71
N VAL A 791 -5.33 10.51 28.70
CA VAL A 791 -6.76 10.20 28.82
C VAL A 791 -6.99 9.10 29.86
N ALA A 792 -6.24 8.01 29.78
CA ALA A 792 -6.36 6.88 30.72
C ALA A 792 -6.09 7.31 32.16
N LYS A 793 -5.06 8.12 32.41
CA LYS A 793 -4.72 8.64 33.75
C LYS A 793 -5.77 9.60 34.29
N LYS A 794 -6.30 10.50 33.46
CA LYS A 794 -7.28 11.52 33.88
C LYS A 794 -8.65 10.92 34.18
N LEU A 795 -9.10 9.95 33.37
CA LEU A 795 -10.41 9.34 33.53
C LEU A 795 -10.39 8.06 34.38
N ASN A 796 -9.20 7.50 34.64
CA ASN A 796 -9.01 6.22 35.30
C ASN A 796 -9.83 5.07 34.67
N VAL A 797 -9.85 5.05 33.33
CA VAL A 797 -10.47 4.00 32.52
C VAL A 797 -9.53 3.63 31.36
N PRO A 798 -9.66 2.43 30.77
CA PRO A 798 -8.92 2.09 29.57
C PRO A 798 -9.18 3.10 28.43
N CYS A 799 -8.13 3.52 27.76
CA CYS A 799 -8.22 4.39 26.58
C CYS A 799 -7.60 3.69 25.38
N ARG A 800 -8.23 3.87 24.21
CA ARG A 800 -7.71 3.45 22.91
C ARG A 800 -7.57 4.62 21.98
N PHE A 801 -6.39 4.74 21.37
CA PHE A 801 -6.07 5.79 20.42
C PHE A 801 -5.66 5.14 19.11
N ILE A 802 -6.46 5.31 18.06
CA ILE A 802 -6.21 4.77 16.71
C ILE A 802 -6.18 5.97 15.78
N LEU A 803 -5.06 6.21 15.11
CA LEU A 803 -4.99 7.29 14.15
C LEU A 803 -5.61 6.85 12.82
N PRO A 804 -6.68 7.52 12.33
CA PRO A 804 -7.17 7.26 10.97
C PRO A 804 -6.08 7.49 9.94
N MET A 805 -6.15 6.81 8.79
CA MET A 805 -5.16 6.97 7.71
C MET A 805 -4.92 8.44 7.34
N GLN A 806 -5.99 9.25 7.24
CA GLN A 806 -5.86 10.67 6.89
C GLN A 806 -5.10 11.45 7.98
N THR A 807 -5.41 11.21 9.25
CA THR A 807 -4.70 11.84 10.39
C THR A 807 -3.24 11.41 10.43
N ASN A 808 -2.96 10.11 10.29
CA ASN A 808 -1.59 9.60 10.20
C ASN A 808 -0.81 10.30 9.09
N MET A 809 -1.34 10.34 7.87
CA MET A 809 -0.64 10.93 6.73
C MET A 809 -0.45 12.44 6.85
N SER A 810 -1.45 13.17 7.39
CA SER A 810 -1.36 14.63 7.52
C SER A 810 -0.43 15.05 8.65
N MET A 811 -0.49 14.38 9.80
CA MET A 811 0.18 14.80 11.03
C MET A 811 1.58 14.19 11.19
N ILE A 812 1.78 12.95 10.73
CA ILE A 812 3.02 12.22 10.99
C ILE A 812 4.05 12.48 9.89
N GLY A 813 5.31 12.51 10.33
CA GLY A 813 6.49 12.54 9.49
C GLY A 813 6.55 11.45 8.43
N LYS A 814 7.29 11.75 7.36
CA LYS A 814 7.41 10.94 6.15
C LYS A 814 8.90 10.75 5.85
N ARG A 815 9.24 9.98 4.81
CA ARG A 815 10.60 10.00 4.26
C ARG A 815 10.95 11.42 3.79
N LEU A 816 12.18 11.82 4.05
CA LEU A 816 12.69 13.16 3.77
C LEU A 816 12.94 13.34 2.26
N PRO A 817 12.53 14.46 1.67
CA PRO A 817 13.08 14.91 0.41
C PRO A 817 14.56 15.21 0.53
N SER A 818 15.30 14.92 -0.53
CA SER A 818 16.73 15.18 -0.61
C SER A 818 17.08 15.85 -1.93
N GLN A 819 18.00 16.82 -1.85
CA GLN A 819 18.56 17.51 -3.00
C GLN A 819 20.08 17.34 -3.00
N CYS A 820 20.63 16.73 -4.05
CA CYS A 820 22.06 16.63 -4.28
C CYS A 820 22.50 17.61 -5.38
N GLU A 821 23.24 18.65 -5.01
CA GLU A 821 23.92 19.56 -5.94
C GLU A 821 25.35 19.06 -6.14
N TYR A 822 25.81 18.96 -7.39
CA TYR A 822 27.15 18.42 -7.67
C TYR A 822 27.86 19.10 -8.84
N GLU A 823 29.19 19.09 -8.75
CA GLU A 823 30.13 19.38 -9.82
C GLU A 823 31.18 18.25 -9.84
N VAL A 824 31.38 17.61 -11.00
CA VAL A 824 32.33 16.51 -11.16
C VAL A 824 33.24 16.75 -12.36
N GLY A 825 34.54 16.62 -12.15
CA GLY A 825 35.56 16.63 -13.19
C GLY A 825 36.05 15.22 -13.50
N VAL A 826 36.04 14.84 -14.78
CA VAL A 826 36.42 13.50 -15.24
C VAL A 826 37.45 13.56 -16.38
N ASP A 827 38.21 12.49 -16.55
CA ASP A 827 39.06 12.28 -17.73
C ASP A 827 38.24 11.78 -18.94
N ASP A 828 38.91 11.53 -20.07
CA ASP A 828 38.25 11.04 -21.30
C ASP A 828 37.61 9.65 -21.13
N ASN A 829 38.06 8.85 -20.16
CA ASN A 829 37.52 7.52 -19.86
C ASN A 829 36.36 7.55 -18.84
N GLY A 830 36.09 8.71 -18.26
CA GLY A 830 35.10 8.91 -17.19
C GLY A 830 35.61 8.60 -15.78
N LYS A 831 36.93 8.49 -15.57
CA LYS A 831 37.51 8.38 -14.23
C LYS A 831 37.38 9.72 -13.52
N ILE A 832 36.80 9.71 -12.30
CA ILE A 832 36.61 10.91 -11.50
C ILE A 832 37.95 11.45 -11.01
N GLN A 833 38.27 12.68 -11.43
CA GLN A 833 39.43 13.45 -10.99
C GLN A 833 39.12 14.30 -9.76
N TYR A 834 37.89 14.80 -9.65
CA TYR A 834 37.32 15.37 -8.43
C TYR A 834 35.79 15.35 -8.47
N LEU A 835 35.17 15.32 -7.30
CA LEU A 835 33.72 15.51 -7.11
C LEU A 835 33.51 16.51 -5.96
N ASP A 836 32.74 17.57 -6.16
CA ASP A 836 32.25 18.45 -5.09
C ASP A 836 30.72 18.35 -5.08
N ALA A 837 30.16 17.76 -4.02
CA ALA A 837 28.74 17.53 -3.87
C ALA A 837 28.22 18.08 -2.52
N THR A 838 26.98 18.55 -2.52
CA THR A 838 26.24 18.93 -1.31
C THR A 838 24.88 18.27 -1.32
N ILE A 839 24.58 17.46 -0.30
CA ILE A 839 23.25 16.89 -0.08
C ILE A 839 22.54 17.68 1.00
N VAL A 840 21.34 18.16 0.69
CA VAL A 840 20.46 18.88 1.61
C VAL A 840 19.17 18.09 1.80
N GLU A 841 18.75 17.89 3.04
CA GLU A 841 17.53 17.13 3.39
C GLU A 841 16.51 18.02 4.09
N ASP A 842 15.22 17.84 3.76
CA ASP A 842 14.13 18.57 4.42
C ASP A 842 13.67 17.82 5.68
N LYS A 843 13.84 18.46 6.84
CA LYS A 843 13.50 17.92 8.16
C LYS A 843 12.06 18.22 8.59
N GLY A 844 11.30 19.02 7.86
CA GLY A 844 10.04 19.57 8.37
C GLY A 844 10.31 20.69 9.38
N ASN A 845 9.46 20.82 10.39
CA ASN A 845 9.52 21.93 11.35
C ASN A 845 10.55 21.79 12.50
N ALA A 846 11.16 20.60 12.70
CA ALA A 846 12.10 20.34 13.79
C ALA A 846 13.30 19.48 13.35
N ASN A 847 14.47 19.71 13.93
CA ASN A 847 15.71 18.98 13.60
C ASN A 847 15.91 17.71 14.45
N ASN A 848 14.84 16.96 14.70
CA ASN A 848 14.90 15.63 15.33
C ASN A 848 15.09 14.55 14.27
N GLU A 849 15.57 13.37 14.67
CA GLU A 849 15.85 12.22 13.78
C GLU A 849 16.88 12.58 12.70
N ASP A 850 17.97 13.23 13.08
CA ASP A 850 19.04 13.57 12.16
C ASP A 850 19.67 12.30 11.57
N ILE A 851 19.68 12.18 10.24
CA ILE A 851 20.10 10.98 9.49
C ILE A 851 21.32 11.25 8.60
N LEU A 852 21.94 12.43 8.71
CA LEU A 852 23.04 12.83 7.82
C LEU A 852 24.25 11.89 7.89
N ASP A 853 24.46 11.17 8.99
CA ASP A 853 25.49 10.12 9.09
C ASP A 853 25.20 8.93 8.16
N PHE A 854 23.94 8.50 8.06
CA PHE A 854 23.51 7.44 7.13
C PHE A 854 23.61 7.91 5.67
N THR A 855 23.35 9.19 5.41
CA THR A 855 23.49 9.82 4.09
C THR A 855 24.96 9.90 3.67
N ALA A 856 25.83 10.42 4.54
CA ALA A 856 27.26 10.56 4.25
C ALA A 856 27.96 9.20 4.09
N SER A 857 27.58 8.19 4.89
CA SER A 857 28.12 6.83 4.76
C SER A 857 27.59 6.06 3.55
N GLY A 858 26.36 6.35 3.09
CA GLY A 858 25.77 5.75 1.90
C GLY A 858 26.27 6.33 0.57
N PHE A 859 26.63 7.62 0.54
CA PHE A 859 27.02 8.33 -0.68
C PHE A 859 28.22 7.74 -1.44
N PRO A 860 29.28 7.20 -0.79
CA PRO A 860 30.35 6.49 -1.47
C PRO A 860 29.87 5.32 -2.33
N ASN A 861 28.76 4.67 -1.95
CA ASN A 861 28.32 3.39 -2.48
C ASN A 861 29.51 2.41 -2.61
N CYS A 862 29.95 2.10 -3.83
CA CYS A 862 31.07 1.21 -4.14
C CYS A 862 32.31 1.90 -4.71
N TYR A 863 32.38 3.23 -4.67
CA TYR A 863 33.36 4.01 -5.43
C TYR A 863 34.55 4.49 -4.58
N ASN A 864 35.67 4.78 -5.24
CA ASN A 864 36.82 5.41 -4.59
C ASN A 864 36.55 6.91 -4.38
N THR A 865 36.62 7.34 -3.11
CA THR A 865 36.28 8.70 -2.68
C THR A 865 37.48 9.60 -2.39
N GLU A 866 38.70 9.18 -2.74
CA GLU A 866 39.93 9.94 -2.44
C GLU A 866 39.93 11.37 -2.97
N THR A 867 39.23 11.62 -4.08
CA THR A 867 39.14 12.94 -4.73
C THR A 867 37.82 13.66 -4.47
N TRP A 868 37.00 13.15 -3.55
CA TRP A 868 35.64 13.63 -3.35
C TRP A 868 35.56 14.58 -2.17
N ARG A 869 34.73 15.61 -2.34
CA ARG A 869 34.21 16.45 -1.28
C ARG A 869 32.71 16.27 -1.21
N LEU A 870 32.19 15.85 -0.05
CA LEU A 870 30.76 15.82 0.24
C LEU A 870 30.47 16.71 1.44
N ARG A 871 29.54 17.64 1.28
CA ARG A 871 28.91 18.38 2.39
C ARG A 871 27.48 17.87 2.59
N THR A 872 27.03 17.86 3.83
CA THR A 872 25.65 17.55 4.18
C THR A 872 25.00 18.75 4.86
N ALA A 873 23.68 18.87 4.78
CA ALA A 873 22.91 19.88 5.49
C ALA A 873 21.45 19.48 5.65
N ASN A 874 20.80 20.05 6.66
CA ASN A 874 19.38 19.97 6.88
C ASN A 874 18.73 21.33 6.60
N VAL A 875 17.47 21.32 6.18
CA VAL A 875 16.63 22.52 6.14
C VAL A 875 15.32 22.34 6.90
N LEU A 876 14.80 23.44 7.44
CA LEU A 876 13.51 23.47 8.12
C LEU A 876 12.41 24.07 7.25
N THR A 877 11.29 23.36 7.12
CA THR A 877 10.08 23.76 6.38
C THR A 877 8.87 23.87 7.32
N ASP A 878 7.78 24.45 6.83
CA ASP A 878 6.52 24.60 7.58
C ASP A 878 5.63 23.35 7.44
N LEU A 879 6.27 22.18 7.51
CA LEU A 879 5.68 20.84 7.34
C LEU A 879 5.89 19.99 8.60
N PRO A 880 5.12 18.90 8.78
CA PRO A 880 5.38 17.94 9.85
C PRO A 880 6.83 17.46 9.83
N THR A 881 7.45 17.29 11.00
CA THR A 881 8.82 16.76 11.13
C THR A 881 8.92 15.43 10.40
N ASN A 882 9.76 15.35 9.37
CA ASN A 882 9.96 14.10 8.64
C ASN A 882 10.62 13.05 9.54
N SER A 883 10.39 11.78 9.25
CA SER A 883 10.74 10.67 10.14
C SER A 883 11.52 9.57 9.42
N PHE A 884 12.13 8.67 10.18
CA PHE A 884 12.78 7.48 9.66
C PHE A 884 11.87 6.72 8.69
N ALA A 885 12.45 6.32 7.56
CA ALA A 885 11.86 5.40 6.59
C ALA A 885 12.95 4.42 6.15
N ARG A 886 12.62 3.15 5.93
CA ARG A 886 13.53 2.04 5.54
C ARG A 886 14.71 2.49 4.67
N ALA A 887 15.96 2.28 5.10
CA ALA A 887 17.16 2.87 4.49
C ALA A 887 17.17 4.42 4.53
N PRO A 888 17.03 5.04 5.72
CA PRO A 888 16.91 6.50 5.81
C PRO A 888 18.22 7.17 5.41
N GLY A 889 18.20 8.05 4.42
CA GLY A 889 19.36 8.81 3.95
C GLY A 889 20.27 7.98 3.04
N THR A 890 20.50 6.71 3.36
CA THR A 890 21.33 5.79 2.55
C THR A 890 20.72 5.53 1.17
N CYS A 891 19.40 5.37 1.05
CA CYS A 891 18.75 5.15 -0.26
C CYS A 891 18.91 6.39 -1.16
N GLU A 892 18.69 7.57 -0.60
CA GLU A 892 18.79 8.87 -1.26
C GLU A 892 20.23 9.16 -1.67
N ALA A 893 21.20 8.86 -0.80
CA ALA A 893 22.63 9.01 -1.07
C ALA A 893 23.12 8.07 -2.18
N ILE A 894 22.78 6.78 -2.12
CA ILE A 894 23.11 5.80 -3.17
C ILE A 894 22.48 6.24 -4.50
N SER A 895 21.21 6.63 -4.50
CA SER A 895 20.52 7.08 -5.72
C SER A 895 21.17 8.34 -6.30
N SER A 896 21.66 9.25 -5.44
CA SER A 896 22.34 10.47 -5.87
C SER A 896 23.67 10.18 -6.57
N ILE A 897 24.52 9.33 -5.99
CA ILE A 897 25.79 8.99 -6.64
C ILE A 897 25.57 8.16 -7.91
N GLU A 898 24.57 7.28 -7.93
CA GLU A 898 24.22 6.48 -9.11
C GLU A 898 23.65 7.34 -10.25
N HIS A 899 22.92 8.42 -9.92
CA HIS A 899 22.54 9.44 -10.88
C HIS A 899 23.77 10.16 -11.47
N ILE A 900 24.73 10.55 -10.62
CA ILE A 900 25.98 11.20 -11.05
C ILE A 900 26.77 10.27 -11.98
N MET A 901 26.93 8.99 -11.63
CA MET A 901 27.59 8.00 -12.48
C MET A 901 26.89 7.86 -13.83
N SER A 902 25.56 7.80 -13.84
CA SER A 902 24.78 7.75 -15.09
C SER A 902 24.96 9.02 -15.94
N HIS A 903 25.07 10.19 -15.32
CA HIS A 903 25.32 11.45 -16.02
C HIS A 903 26.74 11.50 -16.61
N ILE A 904 27.75 11.04 -15.87
CA ILE A 904 29.11 10.90 -16.39
C ILE A 904 29.10 9.96 -17.60
N ALA A 905 28.47 8.79 -17.49
CA ALA A 905 28.43 7.76 -18.54
C ALA A 905 27.84 8.33 -19.83
N PHE A 906 26.76 9.08 -19.70
CA PHE A 906 26.12 9.78 -20.80
C PHE A 906 27.06 10.79 -21.47
N VAL A 907 27.71 11.66 -20.69
CA VAL A 907 28.60 12.72 -21.21
C VAL A 907 29.88 12.17 -21.86
N VAL A 908 30.40 11.04 -21.38
CA VAL A 908 31.58 10.39 -21.98
C VAL A 908 31.21 9.38 -23.08
N GLY A 909 29.93 9.04 -23.25
CA GLY A 909 29.47 8.09 -24.26
C GLY A 909 29.87 6.64 -23.96
N LYS A 910 29.87 6.23 -22.68
CA LYS A 910 30.31 4.90 -22.23
C LYS A 910 29.17 4.11 -21.62
N ASP A 911 29.25 2.79 -21.68
CA ASP A 911 28.31 1.92 -20.96
C ASP A 911 28.33 2.26 -19.45
N PRO A 912 27.17 2.49 -18.82
CA PRO A 912 27.12 2.83 -17.40
C PRO A 912 27.74 1.77 -16.48
N THR A 913 27.63 0.49 -16.80
CA THR A 913 28.22 -0.59 -16.00
C THR A 913 29.74 -0.54 -16.05
N GLU A 914 30.31 -0.36 -17.24
CA GLU A 914 31.76 -0.24 -17.42
C GLU A 914 32.32 1.04 -16.78
N LEU A 915 31.58 2.16 -16.84
CA LEU A 915 31.96 3.37 -16.11
C LEU A 915 32.03 3.15 -14.60
N ARG A 916 31.04 2.45 -14.02
CA ARG A 916 31.03 2.16 -12.58
C ARG A 916 32.28 1.39 -12.18
N LYS A 917 32.64 0.35 -12.93
CA LYS A 917 33.84 -0.47 -12.67
C LYS A 917 35.13 0.35 -12.66
N ILE A 918 35.26 1.35 -13.53
CA ILE A 918 36.43 2.25 -13.57
C ILE A 918 36.58 3.05 -12.28
N ASN A 919 35.46 3.43 -11.65
CA ASN A 919 35.43 4.28 -10.46
C ASN A 919 35.29 3.49 -9.15
N MET A 920 35.04 2.17 -9.21
CA MET A 920 34.94 1.31 -8.04
C MET A 920 36.24 1.26 -7.23
N ARG A 921 36.10 1.09 -5.91
CA ARG A 921 37.23 0.76 -5.04
C ARG A 921 37.64 -0.71 -5.20
N THR A 922 38.91 -1.02 -4.95
CA THR A 922 39.47 -2.38 -5.07
C THR A 922 39.36 -3.19 -3.78
N GLU A 923 39.28 -2.54 -2.62
CA GLU A 923 39.17 -3.18 -1.31
C GLU A 923 37.71 -3.28 -0.84
N ASP A 924 37.36 -4.36 -0.14
CA ASP A 924 36.01 -4.62 0.42
C ASP A 924 34.89 -4.33 -0.61
N ASN A 925 34.99 -4.97 -1.78
CA ASN A 925 34.07 -4.75 -2.88
C ASN A 925 33.89 -5.98 -3.77
N ASP A 926 32.82 -6.73 -3.51
CA ASP A 926 32.49 -7.95 -4.26
C ASP A 926 31.66 -7.67 -5.53
N LEU A 927 31.24 -6.42 -5.75
CA LEU A 927 30.32 -6.06 -6.82
C LEU A 927 30.81 -6.40 -8.24
N PRO A 928 32.10 -6.25 -8.60
CA PRO A 928 32.57 -6.67 -9.93
C PRO A 928 32.28 -8.14 -10.25
N GLU A 929 32.48 -9.04 -9.29
CA GLU A 929 32.17 -10.48 -9.42
C GLU A 929 30.66 -10.71 -9.50
N LEU A 930 29.88 -10.06 -8.62
CA LEU A 930 28.43 -10.21 -8.57
C LEU A 930 27.76 -9.70 -9.86
N ILE A 931 28.28 -8.63 -10.46
CA ILE A 931 27.79 -8.10 -11.74
C ILE A 931 27.95 -9.14 -12.84
N GLU A 932 29.14 -9.71 -13.00
CA GLU A 932 29.38 -10.69 -14.06
C GLU A 932 28.63 -12.00 -13.80
N THR A 933 28.55 -12.43 -12.54
CA THR A 933 27.74 -13.60 -12.15
C THR A 933 26.29 -13.41 -12.57
N LEU A 934 25.66 -12.30 -12.15
CA LEU A 934 24.26 -12.07 -12.46
C LEU A 934 24.02 -11.87 -13.95
N LYS A 935 24.88 -11.13 -14.67
CA LYS A 935 24.78 -10.96 -16.13
C LYS A 935 24.78 -12.28 -16.88
N ASN A 936 25.64 -13.22 -16.45
CA ASN A 936 25.73 -14.55 -17.04
C ASN A 936 24.49 -15.38 -16.72
N ASP A 937 24.07 -15.44 -15.45
CA ASP A 937 22.90 -16.20 -14.99
C ASP A 937 21.61 -15.84 -15.78
N VAL A 938 21.50 -14.59 -16.22
CA VAL A 938 20.27 -14.05 -16.84
C VAL A 938 20.39 -13.79 -18.35
N ASN A 939 21.48 -14.25 -18.98
CA ASN A 939 21.76 -14.02 -20.41
C ASN A 939 21.64 -12.54 -20.82
N HIS A 940 22.23 -11.64 -20.03
CA HIS A 940 22.07 -10.19 -20.19
C HIS A 940 22.36 -9.70 -21.62
N ALA A 941 23.47 -10.15 -22.23
CA ALA A 941 23.87 -9.72 -23.57
C ALA A 941 22.81 -10.00 -24.65
N LYS A 942 22.19 -11.18 -24.61
CA LYS A 942 21.11 -11.55 -25.54
C LYS A 942 19.90 -10.61 -25.40
N ARG A 943 19.53 -10.27 -24.17
CA ARG A 943 18.39 -9.37 -23.91
C ARG A 943 18.64 -7.94 -24.40
N VAL A 944 19.89 -7.45 -24.28
CA VAL A 944 20.28 -6.15 -24.85
C VAL A 944 20.02 -6.13 -26.36
N GLU A 945 20.47 -7.15 -27.09
CA GLU A 945 20.26 -7.28 -28.54
C GLU A 945 18.77 -7.30 -28.92
N GLU A 946 17.96 -8.09 -28.20
CA GLU A 946 16.51 -8.15 -28.40
C GLU A 946 15.83 -6.79 -28.19
N ILE A 947 16.26 -6.03 -27.19
CA ILE A 947 15.74 -4.70 -26.87
C ILE A 947 16.10 -3.68 -27.95
N GLU A 948 17.34 -3.69 -28.45
CA GLU A 948 17.76 -2.80 -29.54
C GLU A 948 16.93 -3.05 -30.80
N ASN A 949 16.70 -4.32 -31.15
CA ASN A 949 15.88 -4.70 -32.31
C ASN A 949 14.40 -4.32 -32.11
N PHE A 950 13.88 -4.47 -30.90
CA PHE A 950 12.54 -4.02 -30.55
C PHE A 950 12.41 -2.49 -30.73
N ASN A 951 13.36 -1.72 -30.23
CA ASN A 951 13.32 -0.25 -30.28
C ASN A 951 13.42 0.30 -31.71
N LYS A 952 14.23 -0.31 -32.59
CA LYS A 952 14.35 0.06 -34.01
C LYS A 952 13.03 -0.09 -34.78
N THR A 953 12.20 -1.04 -34.38
CA THR A 953 10.96 -1.41 -35.08
C THR A 953 9.70 -0.86 -34.41
N ASN A 954 9.82 -0.14 -33.29
CA ASN A 954 8.69 0.39 -32.53
C ASN A 954 8.90 1.86 -32.15
N ARG A 955 8.07 2.76 -32.69
CA ARG A 955 8.10 4.19 -32.36
C ARG A 955 7.47 4.48 -31.00
N TRP A 956 6.31 3.87 -30.74
CA TRP A 956 5.43 4.23 -29.61
C TRP A 956 5.58 3.32 -28.39
N MET A 957 6.42 2.28 -28.50
CA MET A 957 6.76 1.38 -27.42
C MET A 957 8.27 1.28 -27.34
N LYS A 958 8.87 1.56 -26.18
CA LYS A 958 10.31 1.46 -25.98
C LYS A 958 10.64 0.51 -24.84
N ARG A 959 11.75 -0.21 -24.97
CA ARG A 959 12.29 -1.09 -23.94
C ARG A 959 13.68 -0.63 -23.53
N ALA A 960 14.05 -0.97 -22.30
CA ALA A 960 15.40 -0.76 -21.79
C ALA A 960 15.72 -1.78 -20.71
N ILE A 961 17.01 -2.08 -20.57
CA ILE A 961 17.57 -2.88 -19.49
C ILE A 961 18.66 -2.08 -18.77
N SER A 962 18.73 -2.17 -17.45
CA SER A 962 19.77 -1.50 -16.66
C SER A 962 20.37 -2.44 -15.60
N VAL A 963 21.68 -2.36 -15.42
CA VAL A 963 22.43 -3.00 -14.32
C VAL A 963 22.66 -1.96 -13.23
N ASN A 964 22.30 -2.29 -12.00
CA ASN A 964 22.31 -1.38 -10.86
C ASN A 964 22.96 -2.07 -9.67
N VAL A 965 23.70 -1.30 -8.88
CA VAL A 965 24.57 -1.83 -7.82
C VAL A 965 24.31 -1.12 -6.50
N MET A 966 24.58 -1.83 -5.42
CA MET A 966 24.53 -1.28 -4.08
C MET A 966 25.61 -1.91 -3.20
N SER A 967 26.26 -1.06 -2.42
CA SER A 967 27.08 -1.38 -1.25
C SER A 967 26.49 -0.60 -0.07
N PHE A 968 25.84 -1.30 0.84
CA PHE A 968 25.19 -0.71 2.01
C PHE A 968 26.12 -0.80 3.24
N PRO A 969 26.45 0.31 3.90
CA PRO A 969 27.26 0.28 5.12
C PRO A 969 26.44 -0.20 6.31
N VAL A 970 26.91 -1.24 7.00
CA VAL A 970 26.29 -1.75 8.23
C VAL A 970 27.16 -1.36 9.43
N ILE A 971 26.58 -0.62 10.36
CA ILE A 971 27.23 -0.14 11.59
C ILE A 971 26.34 -0.53 12.78
N TYR A 972 26.92 -1.22 13.76
CA TYR A 972 26.25 -1.51 15.03
C TYR A 972 26.29 -0.27 15.92
N TYR A 973 25.16 0.06 16.56
CA TYR A 973 25.07 1.15 17.53
C TYR A 973 23.97 0.85 18.56
N GLY A 974 24.12 1.45 19.75
CA GLY A 974 23.18 1.32 20.84
C GLY A 974 23.20 -0.06 21.49
N ASN A 975 22.13 -0.37 22.21
CA ASN A 975 22.03 -1.52 23.10
C ASN A 975 20.75 -2.32 22.87
N TYR A 976 20.89 -3.64 22.95
CA TYR A 976 19.80 -4.59 22.78
C TYR A 976 19.90 -5.69 23.83
N SER A 977 18.84 -5.87 24.61
CA SER A 977 18.78 -6.89 25.66
C SER A 977 18.07 -8.17 25.20
N ALA A 978 18.47 -9.31 25.73
CA ALA A 978 17.75 -10.59 25.60
C ALA A 978 17.78 -11.38 26.91
N LEU A 979 16.60 -11.80 27.37
CA LEU A 979 16.42 -12.70 28.51
C LEU A 979 16.05 -14.09 28.00
N VAL A 980 16.79 -15.09 28.44
CA VAL A 980 16.56 -16.52 28.17
C VAL A 980 16.27 -17.23 29.49
N SER A 981 15.16 -17.95 29.56
CA SER A 981 14.74 -18.71 30.74
C SER A 981 14.46 -20.16 30.37
N ILE A 982 15.08 -21.11 31.07
CA ILE A 982 14.87 -22.55 30.89
C ILE A 982 14.00 -23.08 32.03
N TYR A 983 12.90 -23.76 31.71
CA TYR A 983 11.99 -24.31 32.72
C TYR A 983 12.41 -25.71 33.15
N ARG A 984 12.74 -25.86 34.43
CA ARG A 984 13.21 -27.13 35.00
C ARG A 984 12.23 -28.32 34.89
N GLY A 985 10.93 -28.03 34.75
CA GLY A 985 9.88 -29.05 34.76
C GLY A 985 9.83 -29.89 33.48
N ASP A 986 10.13 -29.28 32.33
CA ASP A 986 10.00 -29.93 31.02
C ASP A 986 11.16 -29.62 30.05
N GLY A 987 12.08 -28.73 30.43
CA GLY A 987 13.22 -28.31 29.61
C GLY A 987 12.88 -27.25 28.56
N THR A 988 11.64 -26.74 28.51
CA THR A 988 11.27 -25.72 27.53
C THR A 988 11.95 -24.39 27.81
N VAL A 989 12.04 -23.53 26.80
CA VAL A 989 12.76 -22.26 26.87
C VAL A 989 11.83 -21.11 26.49
N THR A 990 11.89 -20.02 27.23
CA THR A 990 11.27 -18.75 26.85
C THR A 990 12.33 -17.69 26.58
N VAL A 991 12.11 -16.92 25.52
CA VAL A 991 12.95 -15.79 25.12
C VAL A 991 12.10 -14.52 25.04
N THR A 992 12.62 -13.42 25.57
CA THR A 992 12.12 -12.07 25.32
C THR A 992 13.29 -11.12 25.10
N THR A 993 13.14 -10.14 24.22
CA THR A 993 14.24 -9.31 23.74
C THR A 993 13.84 -7.83 23.65
N GLY A 994 14.82 -6.97 23.41
CA GLY A 994 14.63 -5.57 23.03
C GLY A 994 14.17 -5.33 21.60
N GLY A 995 14.23 -6.35 20.75
CA GLY A 995 13.83 -6.25 19.35
C GLY A 995 12.33 -6.41 19.18
N VAL A 996 11.72 -5.65 18.27
CA VAL A 996 10.29 -5.68 17.98
C VAL A 996 10.00 -6.41 16.67
N GLU A 997 9.11 -7.40 16.72
CA GLU A 997 8.57 -8.06 15.53
C GLU A 997 7.59 -7.17 14.76
N MET A 998 7.95 -6.78 13.55
CA MET A 998 7.14 -5.92 12.67
C MET A 998 6.91 -6.53 11.28
N GLY A 999 7.28 -7.81 11.09
CA GLY A 999 7.12 -8.56 9.85
C GLY A 999 8.40 -9.25 9.37
N GLN A 1000 9.56 -8.77 9.81
CA GLN A 1000 10.89 -9.22 9.39
C GLN A 1000 11.29 -10.59 9.93
N GLY A 1001 10.52 -11.16 10.86
CA GLY A 1001 10.77 -12.50 11.40
C GLY A 1001 11.88 -12.54 12.44
N ILE A 1002 12.10 -11.44 13.18
CA ILE A 1002 13.07 -11.37 14.27
C ILE A 1002 12.78 -12.42 15.35
N ASN A 1003 11.51 -12.68 15.65
CA ASN A 1003 11.12 -13.72 16.62
C ASN A 1003 11.50 -15.12 16.13
N THR A 1004 11.35 -15.36 14.83
CA THR A 1004 11.68 -16.66 14.23
C THR A 1004 13.18 -16.90 14.27
N LYS A 1005 13.97 -15.89 13.88
CA LYS A 1005 15.44 -15.96 13.93
C LYS A 1005 15.97 -16.05 15.36
N ALA A 1006 15.39 -15.31 16.30
CA ALA A 1006 15.72 -15.41 17.73
C ALA A 1006 15.51 -16.84 18.26
N ALA A 1007 14.39 -17.48 17.93
CA ALA A 1007 14.12 -18.86 18.31
C ALA A 1007 15.10 -19.85 17.67
N GLN A 1008 15.41 -19.69 16.38
CA GLN A 1008 16.39 -20.53 15.69
C GLN A 1008 17.79 -20.43 16.30
N VAL A 1009 18.25 -19.22 16.61
CA VAL A 1009 19.55 -18.98 17.25
C VAL A 1009 19.57 -19.56 18.67
N CYS A 1010 18.54 -19.32 19.48
CA CYS A 1010 18.46 -19.89 20.82
C CYS A 1010 18.48 -21.43 20.81
N ALA A 1011 17.70 -22.05 19.93
CA ALA A 1011 17.65 -23.50 19.77
C ALA A 1011 18.99 -24.08 19.30
N TYR A 1012 19.63 -23.42 18.33
CA TYR A 1012 20.97 -23.79 17.85
C TYR A 1012 22.01 -23.72 18.98
N GLU A 1013 22.03 -22.63 19.74
CA GLU A 1013 23.01 -22.43 20.82
C GLU A 1013 22.87 -23.41 21.97
N LEU A 1014 21.64 -23.86 22.29
CA LEU A 1014 21.37 -24.82 23.36
C LEU A 1014 21.38 -26.29 22.89
N GLY A 1015 21.36 -26.53 21.58
CA GLY A 1015 21.29 -27.87 21.00
C GLY A 1015 19.94 -28.56 21.18
N ILE A 1016 18.84 -27.81 21.02
CA ILE A 1016 17.45 -28.27 21.18
C ILE A 1016 16.59 -27.96 19.95
N SER A 1017 15.32 -28.39 19.96
CA SER A 1017 14.40 -28.10 18.86
C SER A 1017 13.89 -26.65 18.92
N VAL A 1018 13.55 -26.06 17.76
CA VAL A 1018 12.93 -24.71 17.72
C VAL A 1018 11.56 -24.72 18.39
N GLU A 1019 10.86 -25.86 18.35
CA GLU A 1019 9.56 -26.08 18.99
C GLU A 1019 9.63 -26.00 20.52
N ASP A 1020 10.80 -26.24 21.11
CA ASP A 1020 11.04 -26.11 22.56
C ASP A 1020 11.27 -24.64 22.98
N VAL A 1021 11.43 -23.71 22.02
CA VAL A 1021 11.71 -22.29 22.25
C VAL A 1021 10.49 -21.43 21.95
N LYS A 1022 10.02 -20.68 22.95
CA LYS A 1022 8.93 -19.72 22.81
C LYS A 1022 9.41 -18.28 22.94
N VAL A 1023 9.18 -17.49 21.90
CA VAL A 1023 9.32 -16.02 22.01
C VAL A 1023 8.02 -15.41 22.53
N ILE A 1024 8.07 -14.76 23.69
CA ILE A 1024 6.93 -14.12 24.38
C ILE A 1024 6.87 -12.61 24.05
N PRO A 1025 5.86 -11.82 24.50
CA PRO A 1025 5.84 -10.38 24.27
C PRO A 1025 7.10 -9.68 24.84
N HIS A 1026 7.45 -8.55 24.23
CA HIS A 1026 8.55 -7.69 24.66
C HIS A 1026 8.02 -6.68 25.67
N HIS A 1027 8.80 -6.43 26.71
CA HIS A 1027 8.42 -5.56 27.82
C HIS A 1027 9.53 -4.52 28.06
N SER A 1028 9.15 -3.28 28.34
CA SER A 1028 10.11 -2.23 28.69
C SER A 1028 10.95 -2.58 29.93
N PHE A 1029 10.43 -3.42 30.85
CA PHE A 1029 11.19 -3.95 31.99
C PHE A 1029 12.43 -4.78 31.58
N VAL A 1030 12.34 -5.59 30.51
CA VAL A 1030 13.49 -6.37 30.01
C VAL A 1030 14.35 -5.51 29.07
N ALA A 1031 13.70 -4.61 28.34
CA ALA A 1031 14.32 -3.78 27.32
C ALA A 1031 14.58 -2.34 27.79
N ALA A 1032 14.84 -2.16 29.09
CA ALA A 1032 15.03 -0.84 29.68
C ALA A 1032 16.23 -0.15 29.01
N ASN A 1033 16.05 1.10 28.57
CA ASN A 1033 17.07 1.90 27.89
C ASN A 1033 17.52 1.36 26.53
N ASN A 1034 16.88 0.33 25.96
CA ASN A 1034 17.27 -0.18 24.63
C ASN A 1034 16.96 0.83 23.53
N ILE A 1035 17.80 0.84 22.50
CA ILE A 1035 17.52 1.60 21.30
C ILE A 1035 16.41 0.93 20.46
N PHE A 1036 15.82 1.70 19.55
CA PHE A 1036 14.74 1.25 18.69
C PHE A 1036 15.14 0.10 17.77
N SER A 1037 14.17 -0.73 17.37
CA SER A 1037 14.37 -1.70 16.31
C SER A 1037 14.45 -1.04 14.93
N GLY A 1038 15.66 -0.85 14.39
CA GLY A 1038 15.90 -0.20 13.08
C GLY A 1038 17.32 -0.44 12.53
N ALA A 1039 17.69 0.33 11.49
CA ALA A 1039 19.01 0.33 10.84
C ALA A 1039 19.52 -1.05 10.37
N SER A 1040 18.59 -1.98 10.10
CA SER A 1040 18.86 -3.38 9.75
C SER A 1040 19.61 -4.23 10.78
N ILE A 1041 20.19 -3.65 11.84
CA ILE A 1041 21.02 -4.36 12.84
C ILE A 1041 20.23 -5.03 13.96
N ALA A 1042 18.95 -4.69 14.15
CA ALA A 1042 18.17 -5.14 15.31
C ALA A 1042 18.14 -6.67 15.45
N THR A 1043 18.03 -7.41 14.33
CA THR A 1043 18.00 -8.88 14.35
C THR A 1043 19.35 -9.47 14.76
N GLU A 1044 20.46 -8.99 14.18
CA GLU A 1044 21.79 -9.48 14.56
C GLU A 1044 22.10 -9.14 16.02
N SER A 1045 21.71 -7.96 16.49
CA SER A 1045 21.98 -7.49 17.85
C SER A 1045 21.22 -8.31 18.91
N VAL A 1046 19.96 -8.67 18.66
CA VAL A 1046 19.23 -9.57 19.57
C VAL A 1046 19.77 -11.00 19.51
N CYS A 1047 20.14 -11.49 18.33
CA CYS A 1047 20.74 -12.81 18.19
C CYS A 1047 22.08 -12.89 18.92
N TYR A 1048 22.91 -11.85 18.84
CA TYR A 1048 24.15 -11.74 19.61
C TYR A 1048 23.89 -11.82 21.11
N SER A 1049 22.88 -11.08 21.60
CA SER A 1049 22.52 -11.09 23.02
C SER A 1049 22.01 -12.46 23.48
N ILE A 1050 21.26 -13.16 22.63
CA ILE A 1050 20.82 -14.54 22.89
C ILE A 1050 22.02 -15.49 22.96
N ILE A 1051 22.98 -15.38 22.04
CA ILE A 1051 24.20 -16.20 22.04
C ILE A 1051 24.93 -16.03 23.37
N LYS A 1052 25.12 -14.79 23.83
CA LYS A 1052 25.77 -14.49 25.11
C LYS A 1052 25.00 -15.01 26.32
N ALA A 1053 23.67 -14.85 26.33
CA ALA A 1053 22.84 -15.44 27.39
C ALA A 1053 22.93 -16.97 27.41
N CYS A 1054 22.94 -17.62 26.25
CA CYS A 1054 23.08 -19.07 26.11
C CYS A 1054 24.49 -19.58 26.46
N GLU A 1055 25.56 -18.84 26.14
CA GLU A 1055 26.93 -19.14 26.56
C GLU A 1055 27.03 -19.23 28.09
N GLU A 1056 26.44 -18.25 28.79
CA GLU A 1056 26.38 -18.21 30.25
C GLU A 1056 25.58 -19.40 30.82
N LEU A 1057 24.40 -19.68 30.26
CA LEU A 1057 23.61 -20.85 30.67
C LEU A 1057 24.36 -22.17 30.43
N LYS A 1058 25.05 -22.31 29.29
CA LYS A 1058 25.89 -23.49 29.00
C LYS A 1058 27.02 -23.65 30.01
N SER A 1059 27.67 -22.56 30.40
CA SER A 1059 28.71 -22.54 31.43
C SER A 1059 28.18 -23.10 32.77
N ARG A 1060 27.00 -22.62 33.19
CA ARG A 1060 26.34 -23.10 34.42
C ARG A 1060 25.92 -24.57 34.36
N LEU A 1061 25.56 -25.06 33.18
CA LEU A 1061 25.15 -26.45 32.95
C LEU A 1061 26.34 -27.42 32.74
N ALA A 1062 27.54 -26.91 32.44
CA ALA A 1062 28.70 -27.72 32.12
C ALA A 1062 29.06 -28.74 33.23
N PRO A 1063 29.09 -28.38 34.53
CA PRO A 1063 29.41 -29.35 35.59
C PRO A 1063 28.41 -30.51 35.70
N ILE A 1064 27.15 -30.29 35.31
CA ILE A 1064 26.11 -31.33 35.31
C ILE A 1064 26.26 -32.21 34.08
N ARG A 1065 26.53 -31.62 32.91
CA ARG A 1065 26.82 -32.36 31.68
C ARG A 1065 28.02 -33.28 31.83
N GLU A 1066 29.07 -32.84 32.52
CA GLU A 1066 30.25 -33.67 32.83
C GLU A 1066 29.91 -34.85 33.75
N LYS A 1067 29.04 -34.65 34.74
CA LYS A 1067 28.55 -35.72 35.64
C LYS A 1067 27.54 -36.65 34.96
N MET A 1068 26.86 -36.19 33.91
CA MET A 1068 25.80 -36.89 33.18
C MET A 1068 26.06 -36.87 31.66
N PRO A 1069 27.15 -37.49 31.16
CA PRO A 1069 27.56 -37.38 29.75
C PRO A 1069 26.55 -37.97 28.76
N THR A 1070 25.68 -38.88 29.21
CA THR A 1070 24.59 -39.49 28.42
C THR A 1070 23.21 -38.93 28.79
N GLY A 1071 23.13 -37.94 29.68
CA GLY A 1071 21.87 -37.34 30.12
C GLY A 1071 21.21 -36.60 28.97
N THR A 1072 19.90 -36.79 28.81
CA THR A 1072 19.13 -35.99 27.85
C THR A 1072 19.07 -34.53 28.31
N TRP A 1073 18.71 -33.61 27.41
CA TRP A 1073 18.44 -32.22 27.79
C TRP A 1073 17.51 -32.10 29.00
N LYS A 1074 16.43 -32.88 29.02
CA LYS A 1074 15.47 -32.89 30.14
C LYS A 1074 16.09 -33.38 31.43
N ASP A 1075 16.93 -34.42 31.38
CA ASP A 1075 17.61 -34.95 32.57
C ASP A 1075 18.59 -33.92 33.15
N ILE A 1076 19.39 -33.28 32.29
CA ILE A 1076 20.35 -32.23 32.67
C ILE A 1076 19.63 -31.06 33.32
N ILE A 1077 18.55 -30.58 32.70
CA ILE A 1077 17.78 -29.43 33.19
C ILE A 1077 17.03 -29.75 34.48
N LYS A 1078 16.46 -30.96 34.59
CA LYS A 1078 15.84 -31.43 35.85
C LYS A 1078 16.88 -31.46 36.97
N LYS A 1079 18.06 -32.05 36.70
CA LYS A 1079 19.16 -32.11 37.67
C LYS A 1079 19.65 -30.72 38.06
N ALA A 1080 19.77 -29.79 37.10
CA ALA A 1080 20.10 -28.39 37.36
C ALA A 1080 19.08 -27.73 38.30
N GLY A 1081 17.79 -28.01 38.11
CA GLY A 1081 16.72 -27.55 38.98
C GLY A 1081 16.75 -28.16 40.38
N GLU A 1082 17.17 -29.43 40.53
CA GLU A 1082 17.39 -30.10 41.82
C GLU A 1082 18.60 -29.51 42.55
N ASP A 1083 19.66 -29.19 41.81
CA ASP A 1083 20.91 -28.62 42.30
C ASP A 1083 20.84 -27.08 42.46
N GLN A 1084 19.65 -26.48 42.29
CA GLN A 1084 19.39 -25.04 42.43
C GLN A 1084 20.27 -24.13 41.54
N VAL A 1085 20.65 -24.61 40.36
CA VAL A 1085 21.37 -23.82 39.36
C VAL A 1085 20.43 -22.75 38.79
N ASP A 1086 20.91 -21.51 38.66
CA ASP A 1086 20.16 -20.45 38.01
C ASP A 1086 20.04 -20.69 36.48
N LEU A 1087 18.81 -21.00 36.06
CA LEU A 1087 18.42 -21.30 34.69
C LEU A 1087 17.87 -20.09 33.92
N CYS A 1088 18.12 -18.87 34.40
CA CYS A 1088 17.81 -17.62 33.71
C CYS A 1088 19.08 -16.82 33.41
N SER A 1089 19.15 -16.22 32.23
CA SER A 1089 20.27 -15.36 31.85
C SER A 1089 19.81 -14.18 31.00
N LEU A 1090 20.21 -12.97 31.41
CA LEU A 1090 20.00 -11.72 30.71
C LEU A 1090 21.35 -11.23 30.19
N TYR A 1091 21.40 -10.85 28.91
CA TYR A 1091 22.54 -10.15 28.35
C TYR A 1091 22.07 -8.93 27.55
N MET A 1092 22.85 -7.85 27.60
CA MET A 1092 22.65 -6.65 26.81
C MET A 1092 23.88 -6.39 25.94
N MET A 1093 23.69 -6.45 24.62
CA MET A 1093 24.70 -6.06 23.64
C MET A 1093 25.10 -4.59 23.83
N GLN A 1094 26.40 -4.31 23.66
CA GLN A 1094 26.96 -2.96 23.59
C GLN A 1094 27.61 -2.78 22.23
N ASP A 1095 27.46 -1.61 21.62
CA ASP A 1095 28.10 -1.29 20.34
C ASP A 1095 29.63 -1.25 20.39
N SER A 1096 30.20 -1.09 21.59
CA SER A 1096 31.63 -1.23 21.87
C SER A 1096 32.13 -2.67 21.96
N ASP A 1097 31.27 -3.68 21.85
CA ASP A 1097 31.69 -5.09 21.91
C ASP A 1097 32.68 -5.40 20.77
N PRO A 1098 33.91 -5.87 21.08
CA PRO A 1098 34.97 -6.03 20.08
C PRO A 1098 34.69 -7.11 19.02
N ALA A 1099 33.69 -7.97 19.30
CA ALA A 1099 33.21 -8.98 18.37
C ALA A 1099 32.31 -8.40 17.26
N LEU A 1100 31.76 -7.20 17.45
CA LEU A 1100 30.85 -6.55 16.51
C LEU A 1100 31.64 -5.55 15.68
N LYS A 1101 31.79 -5.84 14.38
CA LYS A 1101 32.54 -4.99 13.44
C LYS A 1101 31.65 -4.64 12.26
N GLY A 1102 31.67 -3.36 11.86
CA GLY A 1102 30.95 -2.90 10.68
C GLY A 1102 31.43 -3.56 9.39
N TYR A 1103 30.52 -3.73 8.43
CA TYR A 1103 30.76 -4.40 7.15
C TYR A 1103 29.88 -3.81 6.04
N SER A 1104 30.16 -4.21 4.80
CA SER A 1104 29.36 -3.85 3.63
C SER A 1104 28.45 -5.00 3.19
N ALA A 1105 27.15 -4.73 3.03
CA ALA A 1105 26.22 -5.62 2.33
C ALA A 1105 26.16 -5.23 0.85
N PHE A 1106 26.15 -6.21 -0.05
CA PHE A 1106 26.24 -5.97 -1.49
C PHE A 1106 25.02 -6.54 -2.22
N ALA A 1107 24.54 -5.81 -3.23
CA ALA A 1107 23.58 -6.36 -4.17
C ALA A 1107 23.76 -5.81 -5.59
N VAL A 1108 23.32 -6.61 -6.56
CA VAL A 1108 23.19 -6.23 -7.97
C VAL A 1108 21.76 -6.51 -8.40
N ALA A 1109 21.14 -5.56 -9.11
CA ALA A 1109 19.82 -5.73 -9.71
C ALA A 1109 19.85 -5.41 -11.20
N ILE A 1110 19.31 -6.31 -12.01
CA ILE A 1110 19.09 -6.11 -13.45
C ILE A 1110 17.59 -5.96 -13.69
N ILE A 1111 17.17 -4.81 -14.20
CA ILE A 1111 15.76 -4.49 -14.46
C ILE A 1111 15.53 -4.23 -15.94
N GLU A 1112 14.47 -4.82 -16.50
CA GLU A 1112 13.97 -4.60 -17.84
C GLU A 1112 12.60 -3.92 -17.79
N THR A 1113 12.42 -2.84 -18.54
CA THR A 1113 11.17 -2.06 -18.59
C THR A 1113 10.65 -1.92 -20.01
N LYS A 1114 9.33 -1.75 -20.16
CA LYS A 1114 8.65 -1.39 -21.40
C LYS A 1114 7.77 -0.17 -21.16
N LEU A 1115 7.98 0.90 -21.92
CA LEU A 1115 7.28 2.18 -21.85
C LEU A 1115 6.34 2.36 -23.04
N ASP A 1116 5.09 2.74 -22.78
CA ASP A 1116 4.12 3.23 -23.76
C ASP A 1116 4.24 4.76 -23.87
N VAL A 1117 4.83 5.21 -24.97
CA VAL A 1117 5.17 6.62 -25.22
C VAL A 1117 3.92 7.51 -25.29
N LEU A 1118 2.78 6.98 -25.75
CA LEU A 1118 1.55 7.77 -25.92
C LEU A 1118 0.78 7.99 -24.62
N SER A 1119 0.95 7.09 -23.65
CA SER A 1119 0.23 7.16 -22.37
C SER A 1119 1.12 7.50 -21.17
N GLY A 1120 2.45 7.40 -21.31
CA GLY A 1120 3.40 7.53 -20.21
C GLY A 1120 3.32 6.38 -19.19
N ARG A 1121 2.57 5.31 -19.49
CA ARG A 1121 2.49 4.10 -18.67
C ARG A 1121 3.64 3.16 -19.02
N PHE A 1122 4.11 2.41 -18.04
CA PHE A 1122 5.16 1.44 -18.23
C PHE A 1122 4.85 0.14 -17.49
N GLN A 1123 5.63 -0.89 -17.83
CA GLN A 1123 5.60 -2.20 -17.21
C GLN A 1123 7.04 -2.64 -16.92
N ILE A 1124 7.27 -3.17 -15.73
CA ILE A 1124 8.53 -3.84 -15.42
C ILE A 1124 8.40 -5.28 -15.94
N ILE A 1125 9.12 -5.56 -17.03
CA ILE A 1125 9.08 -6.87 -17.69
C ILE A 1125 9.75 -7.91 -16.82
N ARG A 1126 10.92 -7.56 -16.27
CA ARG A 1126 11.72 -8.49 -15.48
C ARG A 1126 12.62 -7.74 -14.48
N ALA A 1127 12.78 -8.30 -13.30
CA ALA A 1127 13.79 -7.91 -12.33
C ALA A 1127 14.51 -9.15 -11.81
N ASP A 1128 15.84 -9.17 -11.92
CA ASP A 1128 16.71 -10.20 -11.36
C ASP A 1128 17.60 -9.54 -10.30
N ILE A 1129 17.57 -10.02 -9.06
CA ILE A 1129 18.32 -9.47 -7.93
C ILE A 1129 19.24 -10.53 -7.36
N LEU A 1130 20.52 -10.19 -7.19
CA LEU A 1130 21.52 -10.99 -6.46
C LEU A 1130 21.98 -10.21 -5.24
N GLU A 1131 21.70 -10.71 -4.04
CA GLU A 1131 22.07 -10.06 -2.77
C GLU A 1131 22.96 -10.97 -1.92
N ASP A 1132 24.02 -10.39 -1.34
CA ASP A 1132 24.92 -11.07 -0.42
C ASP A 1132 24.45 -10.89 1.03
N VAL A 1133 23.77 -11.93 1.54
CA VAL A 1133 23.21 -11.97 2.91
C VAL A 1133 24.08 -12.78 3.89
N GLY A 1134 25.32 -13.10 3.52
CA GLY A 1134 26.16 -13.93 4.35
C GLY A 1134 25.63 -15.37 4.50
N ILE A 1135 25.88 -15.98 5.66
CA ILE A 1135 25.16 -17.18 6.13
C ILE A 1135 23.84 -16.73 6.74
N SER A 1136 22.77 -16.76 5.94
CA SER A 1136 21.44 -16.41 6.41
C SER A 1136 20.98 -17.33 7.55
N ALA A 1137 20.43 -16.75 8.63
CA ALA A 1137 19.76 -17.52 9.67
C ALA A 1137 18.47 -18.19 9.17
N ASN A 1138 17.79 -17.57 8.19
CA ASN A 1138 16.59 -18.11 7.56
C ASN A 1138 16.43 -17.53 6.14
N PRO A 1139 16.92 -18.23 5.10
CA PRO A 1139 17.00 -17.66 3.76
C PRO A 1139 15.62 -17.41 3.14
N MET A 1140 14.60 -18.18 3.53
CA MET A 1140 13.22 -17.97 3.05
C MET A 1140 12.65 -16.62 3.54
N LEU A 1141 12.96 -16.22 4.77
CA LEU A 1141 12.52 -14.91 5.29
C LEU A 1141 13.33 -13.77 4.68
N ASP A 1142 14.62 -13.99 4.41
CA ASP A 1142 15.50 -12.99 3.82
C ASP A 1142 15.11 -12.64 2.39
N VAL A 1143 14.76 -13.64 1.57
CA VAL A 1143 14.15 -13.39 0.23
C VAL A 1143 12.96 -12.44 0.35
N GLY A 1144 12.07 -12.69 1.31
CA GLY A 1144 10.90 -11.82 1.54
C GLY A 1144 11.29 -10.39 1.93
N GLN A 1145 12.40 -10.18 2.64
CA GLN A 1145 12.91 -8.83 2.93
C GLN A 1145 13.41 -8.14 1.67
N VAL A 1146 14.16 -8.84 0.82
CA VAL A 1146 14.66 -8.32 -0.47
C VAL A 1146 13.49 -7.93 -1.37
N GLU A 1147 12.53 -8.83 -1.59
CA GLU A 1147 11.35 -8.58 -2.43
C GLU A 1147 10.52 -7.40 -1.91
N GLY A 1148 10.27 -7.37 -0.60
CA GLY A 1148 9.52 -6.30 0.06
C GLY A 1148 10.20 -4.94 -0.06
N GLY A 1149 11.51 -4.89 0.19
CA GLY A 1149 12.31 -3.66 0.12
C GLY A 1149 12.35 -3.13 -1.30
N TYR A 1150 12.57 -4.03 -2.27
CA TYR A 1150 12.62 -3.67 -3.67
C TYR A 1150 11.31 -3.04 -4.15
N ILE A 1151 10.15 -3.66 -3.90
CA ILE A 1151 8.85 -3.10 -4.32
C ILE A 1151 8.50 -1.80 -3.59
N GLN A 1152 8.89 -1.66 -2.31
CA GLN A 1152 8.76 -0.38 -1.61
C GLN A 1152 9.61 0.73 -2.26
N GLY A 1153 10.81 0.40 -2.71
CA GLY A 1153 11.67 1.30 -3.50
C GLY A 1153 11.09 1.61 -4.89
N ILE A 1154 10.55 0.61 -5.61
CA ILE A 1154 9.88 0.83 -6.90
C ILE A 1154 8.75 1.85 -6.74
N GLY A 1155 7.95 1.74 -5.66
CA GLY A 1155 6.93 2.73 -5.35
C GLY A 1155 7.49 4.14 -5.20
N TYR A 1156 8.58 4.28 -4.42
CA TYR A 1156 9.27 5.55 -4.18
C TYR A 1156 9.72 6.24 -5.48
N PHE A 1157 10.28 5.47 -6.42
CA PHE A 1157 10.81 6.01 -7.65
C PHE A 1157 9.78 6.18 -8.77
N THR A 1158 8.52 5.75 -8.60
CA THR A 1158 7.57 5.70 -9.73
C THR A 1158 6.15 6.21 -9.49
N CYS A 1159 5.49 5.92 -8.38
CA CYS A 1159 4.06 6.22 -8.22
C CYS A 1159 3.66 6.86 -6.90
N GLU A 1160 4.52 6.80 -5.89
CA GLU A 1160 4.26 7.40 -4.58
C GLU A 1160 4.55 8.90 -4.62
N LYS A 1161 3.49 9.73 -4.53
CA LYS A 1161 3.57 11.19 -4.65
C LYS A 1161 2.74 11.89 -3.58
N LEU A 1162 3.35 12.85 -2.90
CA LEU A 1162 2.68 13.71 -1.92
C LEU A 1162 2.48 15.10 -2.53
N GLN A 1163 1.28 15.65 -2.38
CA GLN A 1163 0.96 16.98 -2.90
C GLN A 1163 0.40 17.84 -1.78
N PHE A 1164 0.98 19.02 -1.61
CA PHE A 1164 0.59 20.01 -0.63
C PHE A 1164 -0.02 21.21 -1.32
N ASP A 1165 -1.06 21.79 -0.71
CA ASP A 1165 -1.59 23.08 -1.12
C ASP A 1165 -0.54 24.16 -0.86
N LYS A 1166 -0.20 24.93 -1.91
CA LYS A 1166 0.92 25.88 -1.87
C LYS A 1166 0.65 27.11 -1.00
N GLN A 1167 -0.62 27.39 -0.66
CA GLN A 1167 -1.00 28.57 0.11
C GLN A 1167 -1.22 28.24 1.60
N THR A 1168 -1.79 27.07 1.88
CA THR A 1168 -2.18 26.67 3.24
C THR A 1168 -1.23 25.66 3.86
N GLY A 1169 -0.52 24.86 3.05
CA GLY A 1169 0.29 23.73 3.51
C GLY A 1169 -0.51 22.47 3.79
N GLU A 1170 -1.81 22.42 3.47
CA GLU A 1170 -2.63 21.20 3.62
C GLU A 1170 -2.12 20.07 2.72
N LEU A 1171 -1.96 18.86 3.28
CA LEU A 1171 -1.70 17.67 2.48
C LEU A 1171 -2.98 17.22 1.74
N LEU A 1172 -2.95 17.26 0.41
CA LEU A 1172 -4.09 16.94 -0.46
C LEU A 1172 -4.21 15.43 -0.76
N THR A 1173 -3.10 14.69 -0.72
CA THR A 1173 -3.03 13.27 -1.06
C THR A 1173 -2.92 12.36 0.17
N ASN A 1174 -3.84 12.49 1.15
CA ASN A 1174 -3.81 11.76 2.42
C ASN A 1174 -4.79 10.57 2.52
N ARG A 1175 -5.29 10.07 1.38
CA ARG A 1175 -6.32 9.00 1.30
C ARG A 1175 -5.84 7.81 0.48
N SER A 1176 -6.46 6.66 0.65
CA SER A 1176 -6.11 5.44 -0.09
C SER A 1176 -6.40 5.53 -1.60
N LEU A 1177 -7.30 6.44 -1.98
CA LEU A 1177 -7.62 6.76 -3.38
C LEU A 1177 -6.74 7.83 -4.01
N THR A 1178 -5.97 8.59 -3.22
CA THR A 1178 -5.16 9.73 -3.69
C THR A 1178 -3.65 9.51 -3.51
N TYR A 1179 -3.26 8.57 -2.65
CA TYR A 1179 -1.86 8.17 -2.47
C TYR A 1179 -1.68 6.72 -2.93
N HIS A 1180 -0.86 6.55 -3.96
CA HIS A 1180 -0.74 5.29 -4.68
C HIS A 1180 0.57 4.58 -4.34
N VAL A 1181 0.47 3.46 -3.62
CA VAL A 1181 1.54 2.48 -3.50
C VAL A 1181 1.41 1.40 -4.59
N PRO A 1182 2.50 0.68 -4.93
CA PRO A 1182 2.41 -0.48 -5.81
C PRO A 1182 1.43 -1.53 -5.27
N LEU A 1183 0.68 -2.14 -6.17
CA LEU A 1183 -0.18 -3.30 -5.93
C LEU A 1183 0.33 -4.52 -6.73
N CYS A 1184 -0.33 -5.67 -6.65
CA CYS A 1184 0.18 -6.91 -7.23
C CYS A 1184 0.41 -6.87 -8.75
N LEU A 1185 -0.33 -6.05 -9.52
CA LEU A 1185 -0.11 -5.91 -10.97
C LEU A 1185 0.97 -4.88 -11.34
N ASP A 1186 1.54 -4.18 -10.36
CA ASP A 1186 2.62 -3.20 -10.55
C ASP A 1186 4.03 -3.83 -10.39
N ILE A 1187 4.13 -5.02 -9.80
CA ILE A 1187 5.42 -5.73 -9.62
C ILE A 1187 5.99 -6.23 -10.95
N PRO A 1188 7.30 -6.58 -11.03
CA PRO A 1188 7.88 -7.20 -12.23
C PRO A 1188 7.09 -8.43 -12.69
N CYS A 1189 6.90 -8.59 -14.01
CA CYS A 1189 6.23 -9.79 -14.54
C CYS A 1189 7.06 -11.06 -14.28
N GLU A 1190 8.38 -10.95 -14.37
CA GLU A 1190 9.32 -11.96 -13.91
C GLU A 1190 10.15 -11.36 -12.76
N PHE A 1191 10.01 -11.89 -11.54
CA PHE A 1191 10.66 -11.36 -10.35
C PHE A 1191 11.52 -12.43 -9.66
N ASN A 1192 12.84 -12.40 -9.91
CA ASN A 1192 13.78 -13.41 -9.43
C ASN A 1192 14.69 -12.81 -8.35
N VAL A 1193 14.86 -13.53 -7.24
CA VAL A 1193 15.76 -13.16 -6.14
C VAL A 1193 16.69 -14.31 -5.85
N LYS A 1194 17.98 -14.04 -5.94
CA LYS A 1194 19.07 -14.96 -5.62
C LYS A 1194 19.86 -14.44 -4.42
N LEU A 1195 20.10 -15.31 -3.45
CA LEU A 1195 21.01 -15.04 -2.34
C LEU A 1195 22.39 -15.62 -2.67
N ARG A 1196 23.46 -14.84 -2.46
CA ARG A 1196 24.83 -15.28 -2.79
C ARG A 1196 25.18 -16.59 -2.07
N TYR A 1197 25.75 -17.53 -2.79
CA TYR A 1197 26.12 -18.84 -2.27
C TYR A 1197 27.43 -18.79 -1.49
N ASN A 1198 27.51 -19.57 -0.41
CA ASN A 1198 28.73 -19.83 0.35
C ASN A 1198 29.50 -18.58 0.80
N SER A 1199 28.80 -17.48 1.07
CA SER A 1199 29.38 -16.21 1.47
C SER A 1199 29.39 -16.11 2.99
N LYS A 1200 30.44 -16.57 3.67
CA LYS A 1200 30.53 -16.38 5.13
C LYS A 1200 31.05 -14.99 5.45
N ASN A 1201 30.29 -14.19 6.19
CA ASN A 1201 30.76 -12.90 6.68
C ASN A 1201 31.63 -13.07 7.94
N PRO A 1202 32.95 -12.77 7.92
CA PRO A 1202 33.78 -12.93 9.10
C PRO A 1202 33.48 -11.90 10.22
N LYS A 1203 32.68 -10.86 9.93
CA LYS A 1203 32.39 -9.75 10.84
C LYS A 1203 30.97 -9.80 11.44
N GLY A 1204 30.05 -10.49 10.78
CA GLY A 1204 28.63 -10.55 11.17
C GLY A 1204 28.34 -11.67 12.16
N VAL A 1205 27.23 -11.54 12.88
CA VAL A 1205 26.79 -12.52 13.89
C VAL A 1205 26.51 -13.86 13.22
N LEU A 1206 27.17 -14.93 13.68
CA LEU A 1206 27.07 -16.28 13.07
C LEU A 1206 27.39 -16.34 11.56
N GLY A 1207 28.12 -15.36 11.03
CA GLY A 1207 28.46 -15.30 9.61
C GLY A 1207 27.43 -14.65 8.70
N SER A 1208 26.35 -14.06 9.24
CA SER A 1208 25.31 -13.41 8.45
C SER A 1208 25.70 -12.02 7.92
N LYS A 1209 24.94 -11.54 6.93
CA LYS A 1209 24.79 -10.12 6.63
C LYS A 1209 23.30 -9.76 6.74
N THR A 1210 23.02 -8.53 7.13
CA THR A 1210 21.64 -8.04 7.15
C THR A 1210 21.06 -7.95 5.73
N CYS A 1211 19.72 -7.92 5.61
CA CYS A 1211 18.96 -7.77 4.35
C CYS A 1211 17.73 -6.85 4.52
N GLY A 1212 17.61 -6.20 5.68
CA GLY A 1212 16.41 -5.50 6.11
C GLY A 1212 16.09 -4.25 5.30
N GLU A 1213 17.07 -3.57 4.71
CA GLU A 1213 16.89 -2.29 4.01
C GLU A 1213 17.33 -2.33 2.54
N MET A 1214 18.20 -3.30 2.23
CA MET A 1214 19.03 -3.36 1.02
C MET A 1214 18.27 -3.44 -0.29
N GLY A 1215 17.18 -4.23 -0.34
CA GLY A 1215 16.33 -4.31 -1.54
C GLY A 1215 15.80 -2.95 -2.00
N MET A 1216 15.56 -2.00 -1.09
CA MET A 1216 15.11 -0.65 -1.46
C MET A 1216 16.20 0.15 -2.18
N CYS A 1217 17.47 -0.02 -1.77
CA CYS A 1217 18.60 0.73 -2.31
C CYS A 1217 18.98 0.36 -3.75
N THR A 1218 18.53 -0.79 -4.27
CA THR A 1218 18.73 -1.18 -5.68
C THR A 1218 17.57 -0.78 -6.61
N ALA A 1219 16.43 -0.35 -6.05
CA ALA A 1219 15.23 -0.03 -6.83
C ALA A 1219 15.37 1.24 -7.70
N HIS A 1220 16.35 2.11 -7.42
CA HIS A 1220 16.65 3.31 -8.21
C HIS A 1220 16.89 2.99 -9.70
N GLY A 1221 17.29 1.75 -10.01
CA GLY A 1221 17.51 1.28 -11.38
C GLY A 1221 16.34 1.41 -12.34
N VAL A 1222 15.11 1.48 -11.82
CA VAL A 1222 13.92 1.77 -12.64
C VAL A 1222 14.00 3.15 -13.29
N THR A 1223 14.60 4.14 -12.61
CA THR A 1223 14.79 5.49 -13.16
C THR A 1223 15.79 5.49 -14.32
N HIS A 1224 16.84 4.65 -14.24
CA HIS A 1224 17.81 4.48 -15.32
C HIS A 1224 17.17 3.79 -16.54
N ALA A 1225 16.43 2.70 -16.33
CA ALA A 1225 15.78 2.00 -17.42
C ALA A 1225 14.71 2.86 -18.12
N LEU A 1226 13.89 3.59 -17.35
CA LEU A 1226 12.89 4.51 -17.92
C LEU A 1226 13.55 5.70 -18.62
N ARG A 1227 14.66 6.24 -18.08
CA ARG A 1227 15.45 7.28 -18.77
C ARG A 1227 15.91 6.77 -20.14
N SER A 1228 16.45 5.57 -20.24
CA SER A 1228 16.85 4.98 -21.52
C SER A 1228 15.68 4.81 -22.49
N CYS A 1229 14.50 4.39 -22.01
CA CYS A 1229 13.29 4.35 -22.84
C CYS A 1229 12.91 5.75 -23.38
N ILE A 1230 12.96 6.77 -22.52
CA ILE A 1230 12.64 8.16 -22.87
C ILE A 1230 13.63 8.69 -23.90
N MET A 1231 14.94 8.48 -23.69
CA MET A 1231 15.99 8.94 -24.61
C MET A 1231 15.86 8.27 -25.99
N GLU A 1232 15.53 6.97 -26.04
CA GLU A 1232 15.31 6.28 -27.31
C GLU A 1232 14.07 6.80 -28.05
N SER A 1233 12.98 7.14 -27.33
CA SER A 1233 11.83 7.81 -27.97
C SER A 1233 12.18 9.22 -28.45
N ARG A 1234 12.99 9.97 -27.71
CA ARG A 1234 13.40 11.32 -28.08
C ARG A 1234 14.32 11.34 -29.30
N LYS A 1235 15.20 10.35 -29.42
CA LYS A 1235 16.00 10.09 -30.62
C LYS A 1235 15.11 9.94 -31.85
N ASP A 1236 14.04 9.13 -31.76
CA ASP A 1236 13.05 9.00 -32.85
C ASP A 1236 12.33 10.33 -33.16
N SER A 1237 12.18 11.20 -32.17
CA SER A 1237 11.51 12.52 -32.28
C SER A 1237 12.46 13.63 -32.80
N GLY A 1238 13.71 13.28 -33.10
CA GLY A 1238 14.74 14.19 -33.60
C GLY A 1238 15.27 15.19 -32.58
N TYR A 1239 15.20 14.88 -31.28
CA TYR A 1239 15.91 15.65 -30.26
C TYR A 1239 17.41 15.34 -30.26
N ASP A 1240 18.24 16.27 -29.77
CA ASP A 1240 19.67 16.03 -29.60
C ASP A 1240 19.90 14.90 -28.58
N THR A 1241 20.56 13.84 -29.02
CA THR A 1241 20.87 12.68 -28.18
C THR A 1241 22.03 12.93 -27.23
N ASN A 1242 22.72 14.07 -27.34
CA ASN A 1242 23.82 14.47 -26.46
C ASN A 1242 23.38 15.41 -25.33
N GLU A 1243 22.09 15.76 -25.26
CA GLU A 1243 21.54 16.61 -24.20
C GLU A 1243 21.11 15.77 -22.98
N TRP A 1244 21.66 16.08 -21.80
CA TRP A 1244 21.23 15.46 -20.56
C TRP A 1244 19.93 16.08 -20.04
N LEU A 1245 18.91 15.26 -19.85
CA LEU A 1245 17.63 15.70 -19.34
C LEU A 1245 17.57 15.64 -17.81
N HIS A 1246 17.04 16.69 -17.20
CA HIS A 1246 16.56 16.63 -15.83
C HIS A 1246 15.15 16.04 -15.82
N ILE A 1247 14.97 14.93 -15.09
CA ILE A 1247 13.69 14.22 -14.93
C ILE A 1247 13.44 14.12 -13.44
N GLY A 1248 12.27 14.58 -12.99
CA GLY A 1248 11.90 14.55 -11.56
C GLY A 1248 11.70 13.13 -11.04
N VAL A 1249 11.82 12.94 -9.74
CA VAL A 1249 11.49 11.68 -9.05
C VAL A 1249 10.29 11.96 -8.14
N PRO A 1250 9.19 11.19 -8.20
CA PRO A 1250 9.04 9.92 -8.92
C PRO A 1250 8.87 10.04 -10.44
N TYR A 1251 9.28 9.00 -11.17
CA TYR A 1251 9.01 8.78 -12.61
C TYR A 1251 7.55 8.32 -12.79
N ASP A 1252 6.62 9.19 -12.42
CA ASP A 1252 5.19 8.97 -12.64
C ASP A 1252 4.79 9.28 -14.10
N THR A 1253 3.52 9.03 -14.43
CA THR A 1253 3.00 9.26 -15.79
C THR A 1253 3.14 10.71 -16.25
N GLU A 1254 3.00 11.67 -15.34
CA GLU A 1254 3.12 13.10 -15.64
C GLU A 1254 4.56 13.46 -16.00
N VAL A 1255 5.52 13.10 -15.15
CA VAL A 1255 6.94 13.37 -15.34
C VAL A 1255 7.47 12.68 -16.59
N ILE A 1256 7.03 11.45 -16.87
CA ILE A 1256 7.41 10.71 -18.08
C ILE A 1256 6.88 11.41 -19.34
N LEU A 1257 5.60 11.80 -19.39
CA LEU A 1257 5.02 12.48 -20.54
C LEU A 1257 5.68 13.84 -20.81
N ASP A 1258 6.08 14.54 -19.75
CA ASP A 1258 6.83 15.78 -19.86
C ASP A 1258 8.24 15.57 -20.42
N ALA A 1259 8.95 14.54 -19.96
CA ALA A 1259 10.28 14.20 -20.47
C ALA A 1259 10.27 13.68 -21.93
N LEU A 1260 9.25 12.89 -22.31
CA LEU A 1260 9.08 12.39 -23.67
C LEU A 1260 8.89 13.52 -24.68
N ASN A 1261 8.10 14.53 -24.31
CA ASN A 1261 7.82 15.73 -25.12
C ASN A 1261 7.44 15.44 -26.58
N VAL A 1262 6.59 14.45 -26.82
CA VAL A 1262 6.15 14.07 -28.19
C VAL A 1262 5.49 15.26 -28.88
N LYS A 1263 5.91 15.55 -30.11
CA LYS A 1263 5.40 16.68 -30.90
C LYS A 1263 4.14 16.28 -31.67
N LEU A 1264 3.24 17.23 -31.89
CA LEU A 1264 1.94 16.98 -32.51
C LEU A 1264 2.07 16.45 -33.95
N GLU A 1265 3.07 16.94 -34.68
CA GLU A 1265 3.40 16.55 -36.05
C GLU A 1265 3.85 15.09 -36.21
N GLU A 1266 4.18 14.40 -35.11
CA GLU A 1266 4.63 13.01 -35.14
C GLU A 1266 3.47 12.00 -35.19
N PHE A 1267 2.25 12.44 -34.91
CA PHE A 1267 1.06 11.60 -34.96
C PHE A 1267 0.61 11.33 -36.40
N LEU A 1268 1.34 10.45 -37.09
CA LEU A 1268 1.20 10.12 -38.51
C LEU A 1268 0.84 8.64 -38.73
N LEU A 1269 0.20 8.32 -39.85
CA LEU A 1269 -0.09 6.94 -40.23
C LEU A 1269 0.95 6.40 -41.22
N MET A 1270 1.35 7.19 -42.22
CA MET A 1270 2.02 6.64 -43.41
C MET A 1270 3.45 7.15 -43.67
N LYS A 1271 3.87 8.28 -43.09
CA LYS A 1271 5.18 8.91 -43.34
C LYS A 1271 6.20 8.70 -42.23
#